data_AF-A0A3E2VA59-F1
#
_entry.id   AF-A0A3E2VA59-F1
#
_cell.length_a   1.000
_cell.length_b   1.000
_cell.length_c   1.000
_cell.angle_alpha   90.00
_cell.angle_beta   90.00
_cell.angle_gamma   90.00
#
_symmetry.space_group_name_H-M   'P 1'
#
loop_
_entity.id
_entity.type
_entity.pdbx_description
1 polymer ?
#
loop_
_entity_poly.entity_id
_entity_poly.type
_entity_poly.pdbx_seq_one_letter_code
_entity_poly.pdbx_strand_id
1 'polypeptide(L)'
;MLKVLHTGDWHIGSFSGPEVDGQNARFQDICRCLDFQAMYAEEHRPDLIVVSGDIFHQARVWSDRGLRESRTAIDHIRRLSNVAPTVVLRGTPNHDSEEQFEMLTTAFYGDDSVSVVTEPEVLHIHTYHGQRVDVACIPGFDRGVHRAAHPGLSREEETQVFTDELAKVVIGLKAQCEPGVTSILSTHFTVPGCNMESGQTALFAQFEPVIYPDTLKAADFDLVALGHIHRPQQLPEAGRAVFYCGSITGLNFNDEGQPRGFYIHDIDDDGEAWSEYVETPYREFETIRLGEDDVRAMLSAERVVVPDRLKGKIVRVLYTCSDETNKAFNKAVLEKRLYDGGVFYVSEITPEEITTSVNRDELHGDNSPEQNLAEYLAEKEKSPEDAQRIIELARPIISEAMEKGRLETPTGLFMPVEIEVKNYRNYRDELFSYDGISFATINGENGAGKSSLFMDAMLDALFEEPREGDLTGWICNDPDARSGSIKFTFYLGAKLYRVTRTRTKSGKATLNLSEYVDESWQNRSAEKYRDTQAIIENTIGMDSLTLKATGLIMQDQYGLFLQADKADRMAILGNILGLGIYDRMESMAANRAADANRELRRVADLQKETGRTMPDKATVEAAMNKTAVEKASAVADRAIHTKAMSEAQTKLDIAKQAQKRSEKLASELGSWIAEKNANASAQAVCRAQISDAQALLDKREEVEAGSQSYGKLSARREELLGTAALIQPKEEKLRDVMAALSAQRKKKSSLEAEKLSAQATCWSYEQALADYDELERKAADLAGASERLTALEEQDEQYLAADQEAMKLLQTKNAETARIQTWLDIKENEVTHIRSRAIMLETCGCPVENPECRFLQDAVEAKKKLPAAETELETYRQQAEERAEQLDAEYQTAKKKATGLNCRKDLQAQRFLVADLRKASERFAKLTAQKERLAEVKERIKAIDEELETIPANIENLEADRFVVEDELKKLRQNAAELASIEAQLSDVKKYIELEKLLPAAEAKKSAAQTRLAELLTYAEKARTAIDGINAEILTLSKAQADVDELKEQYAEAVAALTVDNTRIEELDQQAGHGRRQMEEIETAEAKLEVLRRQATEQGQLTAGYEELKRAFSQDGIPHNIVRSIVPLFEATATSIIGQMSGGHMSIEMRMEKTLKSNSKKEVTALDVIVNDAATGALPYMSRSGGERVKAALSVILALAELKSSTAGVQLGFLFIDEPPFLDDKGVQAYCDALEAIQKRYSSLKIMAITHDPEMKARFPQSVDVVKTAEGSKVIYS
;
A
#
# COMPACT_ATOMS: atom_id res chain seq x y z
N MET A 1 -43.07 -45.97 29.96
CA MET A 1 -42.24 -44.76 30.09
C MET A 1 -40.84 -45.06 29.57
N LEU A 2 -40.48 -44.40 28.48
CA LEU A 2 -39.22 -44.51 27.73
C LEU A 2 -38.29 -43.36 28.11
N LYS A 3 -37.04 -43.65 28.48
CA LYS A 3 -36.04 -42.62 28.78
C LYS A 3 -35.07 -42.43 27.63
N VAL A 4 -34.97 -41.22 27.10
CA VAL A 4 -34.11 -40.86 25.96
C VAL A 4 -33.03 -39.89 26.39
N LEU A 5 -31.76 -40.22 26.15
CA LEU A 5 -30.66 -39.26 26.25
C LEU A 5 -30.49 -38.57 24.90
N HIS A 6 -30.71 -37.26 24.87
CA HIS A 6 -30.58 -36.43 23.68
C HIS A 6 -29.36 -35.51 23.79
N THR A 7 -28.39 -35.72 22.90
CA THR A 7 -27.11 -35.02 22.83
C THR A 7 -26.76 -34.71 21.38
N GLY A 8 -25.79 -33.84 21.15
CA GLY A 8 -25.35 -33.41 19.82
C GLY A 8 -24.31 -32.31 19.96
N ASP A 9 -23.82 -31.80 18.84
CA ASP A 9 -22.94 -30.64 18.79
C ASP A 9 -21.71 -30.81 19.72
N TRP A 10 -21.09 -31.98 19.66
CA TRP A 10 -19.92 -32.31 20.50
C TRP A 10 -18.71 -31.51 20.08
N HIS A 11 -18.59 -31.22 18.79
CA HIS A 11 -17.47 -30.50 18.18
C HIS A 11 -16.12 -31.03 18.68
N ILE A 12 -15.91 -32.35 18.61
CA ILE A 12 -14.66 -32.98 19.04
C ILE A 12 -13.52 -32.40 18.20
N GLY A 13 -12.68 -31.59 18.84
CA GLY A 13 -11.48 -31.07 18.21
C GLY A 13 -10.69 -30.07 19.04
N SER A 14 -9.72 -29.44 18.38
CA SER A 14 -8.82 -28.48 19.02
C SER A 14 -9.38 -27.07 18.92
N PHE A 15 -9.66 -26.45 20.06
CA PHE A 15 -10.03 -25.03 20.15
C PHE A 15 -8.83 -24.19 20.62
N SER A 16 -8.92 -22.88 20.45
CA SER A 16 -7.94 -21.95 21.00
C SER A 16 -7.79 -22.12 22.51
N GLY A 17 -6.57 -22.42 22.96
CA GLY A 17 -6.29 -22.68 24.36
C GLY A 17 -4.84 -23.10 24.61
N PRO A 18 -4.47 -23.28 25.88
CA PRO A 18 -3.13 -23.71 26.27
C PRO A 18 -2.87 -25.16 25.83
N GLU A 19 -1.60 -25.49 25.61
CA GLU A 19 -1.14 -26.87 25.45
C GLU A 19 -0.64 -27.42 26.78
N VAL A 20 -1.07 -28.64 27.12
CA VAL A 20 -0.66 -29.38 28.29
C VAL A 20 -0.17 -30.75 27.83
N ASP A 21 1.07 -31.09 28.15
CA ASP A 21 1.73 -32.36 27.75
C ASP A 21 1.67 -32.64 26.23
N GLY A 22 1.81 -31.59 25.41
CA GLY A 22 1.78 -31.68 23.94
C GLY A 22 0.37 -31.92 23.36
N GLN A 23 -0.68 -31.67 24.14
CA GLN A 23 -2.07 -31.76 23.69
C GLN A 23 -2.84 -30.47 24.01
N ASN A 24 -3.79 -30.14 23.15
CA ASN A 24 -4.67 -29.01 23.35
C ASN A 24 -5.54 -29.21 24.60
N ALA A 25 -5.47 -28.30 25.57
CA ALA A 25 -6.20 -28.46 26.83
C ALA A 25 -7.72 -28.26 26.67
N ARG A 26 -8.17 -27.53 25.64
CA ARG A 26 -9.61 -27.42 25.33
C ARG A 26 -10.17 -28.71 24.77
N PHE A 27 -9.39 -29.45 23.97
CA PHE A 27 -9.73 -30.81 23.57
C PHE A 27 -9.92 -31.72 24.79
N GLN A 28 -9.04 -31.60 25.81
CA GLN A 28 -9.23 -32.33 27.06
C GLN A 28 -10.49 -31.89 27.83
N ASP A 29 -10.91 -30.63 27.73
CA ASP A 29 -12.17 -30.17 28.32
C ASP A 29 -13.38 -30.85 27.67
N ILE A 30 -13.36 -31.03 26.34
CA ILE A 30 -14.39 -31.78 25.60
C ILE A 30 -14.40 -33.23 26.07
N CYS A 31 -13.24 -33.88 26.13
CA CYS A 31 -13.16 -35.26 26.62
C CYS A 31 -13.75 -35.40 28.03
N ARG A 32 -13.51 -34.45 28.95
CA ARG A 32 -14.11 -34.48 30.30
C ARG A 32 -15.63 -34.31 30.28
N CYS A 33 -16.17 -33.52 29.35
CA CYS A 33 -17.62 -33.37 29.21
C CYS A 33 -18.26 -34.64 28.63
N LEU A 34 -17.62 -35.26 27.64
CA LEU A 34 -18.04 -36.55 27.07
C LEU A 34 -17.95 -37.66 28.12
N ASP A 35 -16.85 -37.75 28.87
CA ASP A 35 -16.70 -38.72 29.97
C ASP A 35 -17.80 -38.56 31.02
N PHE A 36 -18.14 -37.31 31.39
CA PHE A 36 -19.24 -37.04 32.31
C PHE A 36 -20.59 -37.50 31.75
N GLN A 37 -20.87 -37.24 30.46
CA GLN A 37 -22.08 -37.73 29.81
C GLN A 37 -22.16 -39.26 29.81
N ALA A 38 -21.07 -39.95 29.47
CA ALA A 38 -21.03 -41.41 29.48
C ALA A 38 -21.25 -41.97 30.89
N MET A 39 -20.60 -41.39 31.91
CA MET A 39 -20.83 -41.76 33.30
C MET A 39 -22.28 -41.55 33.73
N TYR A 40 -22.87 -40.41 33.34
CA TYR A 40 -24.26 -40.10 33.66
C TYR A 40 -25.21 -41.11 33.00
N ALA A 41 -24.97 -41.48 31.74
CA ALA A 41 -25.72 -42.51 31.03
C ALA A 41 -25.60 -43.87 31.72
N GLU A 42 -24.38 -44.29 32.10
CA GLU A 42 -24.12 -45.54 32.82
C GLU A 42 -24.88 -45.62 34.17
N GLU A 43 -24.99 -44.50 34.88
CA GLU A 43 -25.72 -44.39 36.16
C GLU A 43 -27.24 -44.38 35.97
N HIS A 44 -27.76 -43.57 35.04
CA HIS A 44 -29.19 -43.29 34.91
C HIS A 44 -29.92 -44.21 33.92
N ARG A 45 -29.15 -45.01 33.16
CA ARG A 45 -29.58 -46.05 32.23
C ARG A 45 -30.75 -45.60 31.33
N PRO A 46 -30.53 -44.67 30.39
CA PRO A 46 -31.50 -44.38 29.34
C PRO A 46 -31.82 -45.64 28.54
N ASP A 47 -33.01 -45.69 27.94
CA ASP A 47 -33.48 -46.77 27.09
C ASP A 47 -33.08 -46.58 25.62
N LEU A 48 -32.82 -45.33 25.22
CA LEU A 48 -32.38 -44.92 23.89
C LEU A 48 -31.46 -43.71 23.98
N ILE A 49 -30.46 -43.63 23.10
CA ILE A 49 -29.55 -42.48 22.99
C ILE A 49 -29.62 -41.93 21.56
N VAL A 50 -29.82 -40.62 21.44
CA VAL A 50 -29.89 -39.90 20.17
C VAL A 50 -28.80 -38.84 20.13
N VAL A 51 -27.89 -38.96 19.16
CA VAL A 51 -26.82 -38.00 18.86
C VAL A 51 -27.18 -37.22 17.61
N SER A 52 -27.63 -35.97 17.77
CA SER A 52 -28.25 -35.15 16.73
C SER A 52 -27.23 -34.34 15.89
N GLY A 53 -26.09 -34.92 15.50
CA GLY A 53 -25.12 -34.29 14.57
C GLY A 53 -24.04 -33.40 15.18
N ASP A 54 -23.11 -32.93 14.33
CA ASP A 54 -21.91 -32.13 14.63
C ASP A 54 -21.00 -32.79 15.69
N ILE A 55 -20.58 -34.01 15.37
CA ILE A 55 -19.67 -34.81 16.21
C ILE A 55 -18.27 -34.21 16.19
N PHE A 56 -17.79 -33.83 15.01
CA PHE A 56 -16.44 -33.33 14.81
C PHE A 56 -16.43 -31.80 14.70
N HIS A 57 -15.35 -31.16 15.16
CA HIS A 57 -15.25 -29.70 15.04
C HIS A 57 -14.95 -29.25 13.60
N GLN A 58 -14.26 -30.05 12.79
CA GLN A 58 -13.86 -29.69 11.43
C GLN A 58 -13.90 -30.94 10.54
N ALA A 59 -14.46 -30.77 9.34
CA ALA A 59 -14.55 -31.85 8.34
C ALA A 59 -13.18 -32.28 7.80
N ARG A 60 -12.17 -31.40 7.83
CA ARG A 60 -10.82 -31.66 7.30
C ARG A 60 -9.76 -31.26 8.31
N VAL A 61 -8.98 -32.22 8.78
CA VAL A 61 -7.91 -32.02 9.77
C VAL A 61 -6.66 -32.82 9.41
N TRP A 62 -5.50 -32.41 9.93
CA TRP A 62 -4.24 -33.14 9.78
C TRP A 62 -4.34 -34.57 10.33
N SER A 63 -3.69 -35.53 9.68
CA SER A 63 -3.82 -36.97 9.96
C SER A 63 -3.76 -37.33 11.45
N ASP A 64 -2.73 -36.89 12.18
CA ASP A 64 -2.56 -37.25 13.60
C ASP A 64 -3.67 -36.70 14.50
N ARG A 65 -4.19 -35.52 14.16
CA ARG A 65 -5.32 -34.89 14.86
C ARG A 65 -6.61 -35.61 14.53
N GLY A 66 -6.88 -35.86 13.25
CA GLY A 66 -8.07 -36.57 12.78
C GLY A 66 -8.19 -37.97 13.37
N LEU A 67 -7.09 -38.72 13.43
CA LEU A 67 -7.07 -40.05 14.06
C LEU A 67 -7.43 -39.99 15.55
N ARG A 68 -6.98 -38.96 16.27
CA ARG A 68 -7.27 -38.79 17.70
C ARG A 68 -8.73 -38.42 17.95
N GLU A 69 -9.25 -37.46 17.18
CA GLU A 69 -10.65 -37.03 17.25
C GLU A 69 -11.58 -38.21 16.89
N SER A 70 -11.28 -38.93 15.82
CA SER A 70 -12.00 -40.14 15.38
C SER A 70 -12.01 -41.22 16.45
N ARG A 71 -10.85 -41.51 17.05
CA ARG A 71 -10.75 -42.49 18.14
C ARG A 71 -11.61 -42.09 19.34
N THR A 72 -11.59 -40.80 19.70
CA THR A 72 -12.38 -40.28 20.83
C THR A 72 -13.88 -40.43 20.57
N ALA A 73 -14.33 -40.10 19.35
CA ALA A 73 -15.72 -40.29 18.94
C ALA A 73 -16.14 -41.78 18.99
N ILE A 74 -15.33 -42.68 18.42
CA ILE A 74 -15.60 -44.13 18.43
C ILE A 74 -15.67 -44.68 19.86
N ASP A 75 -14.67 -44.35 20.69
CA ASP A 75 -14.60 -44.84 22.07
C ASP A 75 -15.80 -44.35 22.91
N HIS A 76 -16.21 -43.09 22.71
CA HIS A 76 -17.38 -42.51 23.39
C HIS A 76 -18.71 -43.11 22.92
N ILE A 77 -18.94 -43.21 21.59
CA ILE A 77 -20.14 -43.83 21.02
C ILE A 77 -20.26 -45.29 21.50
N ARG A 78 -19.16 -46.04 21.55
CA ARG A 78 -19.15 -47.41 22.06
C ARG A 78 -19.47 -47.48 23.56
N ARG A 79 -19.05 -46.51 24.38
CA ARG A 79 -19.47 -46.43 25.79
C ARG A 79 -20.97 -46.21 25.90
N LEU A 80 -21.53 -45.29 25.12
CA LEU A 80 -22.96 -45.01 25.10
C LEU A 80 -23.76 -46.22 24.62
N SER A 81 -23.32 -46.89 23.56
CA SER A 81 -24.01 -48.06 23.00
C SER A 81 -24.07 -49.24 23.96
N ASN A 82 -23.09 -49.41 24.86
CA ASN A 82 -23.14 -50.42 25.92
C ASN A 82 -24.27 -50.18 26.95
N VAL A 83 -24.80 -48.95 27.02
CA VAL A 83 -25.88 -48.56 27.95
C VAL A 83 -27.24 -48.74 27.28
N ALA A 84 -27.41 -48.19 26.08
CA ALA A 84 -28.64 -48.26 25.29
C ALA A 84 -28.34 -48.19 23.78
N PRO A 85 -29.25 -48.67 22.92
CA PRO A 85 -29.16 -48.44 21.48
C PRO A 85 -28.91 -46.96 21.17
N THR A 86 -27.93 -46.69 20.32
CA THR A 86 -27.44 -45.34 20.03
C THR A 86 -27.62 -45.00 18.56
N VAL A 87 -28.41 -43.96 18.29
CA VAL A 87 -28.62 -43.41 16.94
C VAL A 87 -27.70 -42.21 16.77
N VAL A 88 -26.87 -42.24 15.73
CA VAL A 88 -25.86 -41.22 15.44
C VAL A 88 -26.16 -40.58 14.11
N LEU A 89 -26.64 -39.34 14.15
CA LEU A 89 -26.98 -38.57 12.96
C LEU A 89 -25.77 -37.79 12.45
N ARG A 90 -25.61 -37.71 11.12
CA ARG A 90 -24.66 -36.78 10.51
C ARG A 90 -25.17 -35.34 10.61
N GLY A 91 -24.32 -34.44 11.14
CA GLY A 91 -24.59 -33.02 11.20
C GLY A 91 -24.29 -32.29 9.90
N THR A 92 -23.72 -31.09 10.03
CA THR A 92 -23.39 -30.24 8.89
C THR A 92 -22.13 -30.71 8.15
N PRO A 93 -22.07 -30.60 6.80
CA PRO A 93 -20.92 -31.09 6.02
C PRO A 93 -19.57 -30.41 6.30
N ASN A 94 -19.56 -29.20 6.86
CA ASN A 94 -18.34 -28.49 7.25
C ASN A 94 -17.75 -28.98 8.59
N HIS A 95 -18.56 -29.60 9.43
CA HIS A 95 -18.16 -30.23 10.69
C HIS A 95 -17.95 -31.74 10.50
N ASP A 96 -18.97 -32.41 9.97
CA ASP A 96 -19.03 -33.86 9.76
C ASP A 96 -18.85 -34.22 8.26
N SER A 97 -17.62 -34.59 7.88
CA SER A 97 -17.32 -35.04 6.51
C SER A 97 -17.94 -36.41 6.19
N GLU A 98 -18.11 -36.68 4.89
CA GLU A 98 -18.59 -37.97 4.41
C GLU A 98 -17.61 -39.09 4.79
N GLU A 99 -16.30 -38.85 4.65
CA GLU A 99 -15.25 -39.81 5.00
C GLU A 99 -15.17 -40.10 6.51
N GLN A 100 -15.42 -39.10 7.38
CA GLN A 100 -15.52 -39.33 8.83
C GLN A 100 -16.71 -40.22 9.17
N PHE A 101 -17.85 -40.04 8.53
CA PHE A 101 -19.03 -40.87 8.77
C PHE A 101 -18.96 -42.25 8.11
N GLU A 102 -18.27 -42.39 6.97
CA GLU A 102 -17.92 -43.70 6.41
C GLU A 102 -16.99 -44.47 7.37
N MET A 103 -16.06 -43.76 8.02
CA MET A 103 -15.20 -44.33 9.06
C MET A 103 -16.00 -44.78 10.29
N LEU A 104 -16.96 -43.99 10.79
CA LEU A 104 -17.84 -44.40 11.87
C LEU A 104 -18.69 -45.62 11.48
N THR A 105 -19.27 -45.60 10.28
CA THR A 105 -20.04 -46.73 9.73
C THR A 105 -19.20 -48.00 9.68
N THR A 106 -17.93 -47.88 9.25
CA THR A 106 -16.97 -48.99 9.22
C THR A 106 -16.61 -49.46 10.64
N ALA A 107 -16.43 -48.56 11.59
CA ALA A 107 -16.04 -48.87 12.97
C ALA A 107 -17.14 -49.63 13.74
N PHE A 108 -18.41 -49.43 13.37
CA PHE A 108 -19.57 -50.08 13.97
C PHE A 108 -20.25 -51.10 13.04
N TYR A 109 -19.57 -51.53 11.97
CA TYR A 109 -20.11 -52.52 11.05
C TYR A 109 -20.41 -53.85 11.77
N GLY A 110 -21.68 -54.28 11.72
CA GLY A 110 -22.15 -55.50 12.37
C GLY A 110 -22.47 -55.36 13.86
N ASP A 111 -22.45 -54.14 14.40
CA ASP A 111 -22.92 -53.83 15.76
C ASP A 111 -24.34 -53.26 15.70
N ASP A 112 -25.34 -54.10 15.97
CA ASP A 112 -26.76 -53.71 15.94
C ASP A 112 -27.15 -52.70 17.05
N SER A 113 -26.23 -52.38 17.97
CA SER A 113 -26.46 -51.37 19.02
C SER A 113 -26.23 -49.93 18.55
N VAL A 114 -25.57 -49.72 17.41
CA VAL A 114 -25.27 -48.39 16.88
C VAL A 114 -25.83 -48.24 15.47
N SER A 115 -26.61 -47.19 15.24
CA SER A 115 -27.11 -46.84 13.90
C SER A 115 -26.53 -45.50 13.48
N VAL A 116 -25.61 -45.52 12.51
CA VAL A 116 -25.02 -44.31 11.91
C VAL A 116 -25.86 -43.92 10.69
N VAL A 117 -26.41 -42.70 10.69
CA VAL A 117 -27.38 -42.25 9.69
C VAL A 117 -26.83 -41.08 8.88
N THR A 118 -26.66 -41.29 7.58
CA THR A 118 -26.16 -40.30 6.60
C THR A 118 -27.18 -39.91 5.55
N GLU A 119 -28.32 -40.61 5.46
CA GLU A 119 -29.44 -40.31 4.58
C GLU A 119 -30.78 -40.28 5.35
N PRO A 120 -31.83 -39.59 4.86
CA PRO A 120 -33.12 -39.58 5.54
C PRO A 120 -33.81 -40.96 5.58
N GLU A 121 -34.08 -41.48 6.78
CA GLU A 121 -34.73 -42.78 6.97
C GLU A 121 -35.46 -42.90 8.32
N VAL A 122 -36.31 -43.93 8.48
CA VAL A 122 -36.92 -44.29 9.77
C VAL A 122 -36.29 -45.58 10.27
N LEU A 123 -35.69 -45.53 11.45
CA LEU A 123 -35.12 -46.66 12.15
C LEU A 123 -36.14 -47.26 13.13
N HIS A 124 -36.37 -48.57 13.03
CA HIS A 124 -37.22 -49.32 13.96
C HIS A 124 -36.37 -49.96 15.05
N ILE A 125 -36.14 -49.22 16.14
CA ILE A 125 -35.23 -49.61 17.22
C ILE A 125 -35.97 -50.41 18.29
N HIS A 126 -35.30 -51.44 18.82
CA HIS A 126 -35.73 -52.11 20.05
C HIS A 126 -34.77 -51.73 21.17
N THR A 127 -35.28 -51.20 22.27
CA THR A 127 -34.50 -50.96 23.49
C THR A 127 -33.95 -52.30 24.01
N TYR A 128 -32.92 -52.27 24.85
CA TYR A 128 -32.40 -53.50 25.48
C TYR A 128 -33.41 -54.22 26.38
N HIS A 129 -34.49 -53.54 26.75
CA HIS A 129 -35.63 -54.12 27.46
C HIS A 129 -36.76 -54.61 26.54
N GLY A 130 -36.59 -54.48 25.22
CA GLY A 130 -37.50 -54.99 24.19
C GLY A 130 -38.65 -54.04 23.84
N GLN A 131 -38.66 -52.81 24.34
CA GLN A 131 -39.63 -51.79 23.93
C GLN A 131 -39.28 -51.31 22.52
N ARG A 132 -40.27 -51.16 21.64
CA ARG A 132 -40.08 -50.67 20.28
C ARG A 132 -40.23 -49.15 20.22
N VAL A 133 -39.36 -48.50 19.46
CA VAL A 133 -39.32 -47.05 19.23
C VAL A 133 -38.96 -46.78 17.78
N ASP A 134 -39.66 -45.85 17.14
CA ASP A 134 -39.33 -45.41 15.78
C ASP A 134 -38.58 -44.09 15.83
N VAL A 135 -37.39 -44.04 15.21
CA VAL A 135 -36.56 -42.84 15.13
C VAL A 135 -36.46 -42.42 13.67
N ALA A 136 -37.17 -41.33 13.33
CA ALA A 136 -37.06 -40.66 12.05
C ALA A 136 -35.82 -39.76 12.06
N CYS A 137 -34.93 -39.94 11.10
CA CYS A 137 -33.66 -39.23 11.02
C CYS A 137 -33.60 -38.38 9.76
N ILE A 138 -33.21 -37.11 9.90
CA ILE A 138 -32.93 -36.23 8.76
C ILE A 138 -31.55 -35.60 8.97
N PRO A 139 -30.49 -36.15 8.35
CA PRO A 139 -29.13 -35.65 8.48
C PRO A 139 -28.94 -34.32 7.74
N GLY A 140 -27.90 -33.58 8.11
CA GLY A 140 -27.51 -32.38 7.37
C GLY A 140 -27.03 -32.72 5.96
N PHE A 141 -27.28 -31.83 4.99
CA PHE A 141 -26.89 -32.03 3.59
C PHE A 141 -25.98 -30.92 3.06
N ASP A 142 -25.21 -31.24 2.02
CA ASP A 142 -24.38 -30.26 1.31
C ASP A 142 -25.16 -29.57 0.19
N ARG A 143 -25.32 -28.25 0.31
CA ARG A 143 -25.94 -27.41 -0.73
C ARG A 143 -25.18 -27.47 -2.06
N GLY A 144 -23.87 -27.74 -2.03
CA GLY A 144 -23.01 -27.83 -3.20
C GLY A 144 -23.46 -28.89 -4.21
N VAL A 145 -23.94 -30.04 -3.72
CA VAL A 145 -24.41 -31.15 -4.58
C VAL A 145 -25.70 -30.78 -5.31
N HIS A 146 -26.64 -30.14 -4.63
CA HIS A 146 -27.89 -29.69 -5.25
C HIS A 146 -27.69 -28.54 -6.22
N ARG A 147 -26.80 -27.60 -5.90
CA ARG A 147 -26.44 -26.50 -6.79
C ARG A 147 -25.80 -26.99 -8.09
N ALA A 148 -25.00 -28.06 -8.01
CA ALA A 148 -24.44 -28.72 -9.19
C ALA A 148 -25.50 -29.42 -10.04
N ALA A 149 -26.57 -29.94 -9.43
CA ALA A 149 -27.68 -30.61 -10.12
C ALA A 149 -28.76 -29.65 -10.66
N HIS A 150 -28.93 -28.48 -10.04
CA HIS A 150 -29.95 -27.47 -10.38
C HIS A 150 -29.32 -26.07 -10.60
N PRO A 151 -28.54 -25.89 -11.68
CA PRO A 151 -27.91 -24.61 -11.97
C PRO A 151 -28.95 -23.52 -12.31
N GLY A 152 -28.77 -22.31 -11.76
CA GLY A 152 -29.55 -21.12 -12.12
C GLY A 152 -30.68 -20.70 -11.18
N LEU A 153 -30.81 -21.30 -9.99
CA LEU A 153 -31.71 -20.82 -8.93
C LEU A 153 -31.02 -19.71 -8.10
N SER A 154 -31.76 -18.66 -7.74
CA SER A 154 -31.28 -17.67 -6.75
C SER A 154 -31.15 -18.31 -5.35
N ARG A 155 -30.37 -17.70 -4.45
CA ARG A 155 -30.17 -18.21 -3.08
C ARG A 155 -31.49 -18.35 -2.32
N GLU A 156 -32.40 -17.40 -2.51
CA GLU A 156 -33.72 -17.38 -1.86
C GLU A 156 -34.61 -18.50 -2.39
N GLU A 157 -34.64 -18.69 -3.72
CA GLU A 157 -35.37 -19.78 -4.35
C GLU A 157 -34.80 -21.15 -4.00
N GLU A 158 -33.48 -21.32 -3.98
CA GLU A 158 -32.81 -22.55 -3.55
C GLU A 158 -33.18 -22.88 -2.10
N THR A 159 -33.11 -21.89 -1.21
CA THR A 159 -33.43 -22.05 0.21
C THR A 159 -34.91 -22.41 0.42
N GLN A 160 -35.80 -21.77 -0.35
CA GLN A 160 -37.23 -22.06 -0.30
C GLN A 160 -37.54 -23.47 -0.81
N VAL A 161 -36.94 -23.90 -1.93
CA VAL A 161 -37.10 -25.27 -2.46
C VAL A 161 -36.68 -26.30 -1.42
N PHE A 162 -35.51 -26.12 -0.80
CA PHE A 162 -35.06 -27.04 0.24
C PHE A 162 -35.94 -27.04 1.48
N THR A 163 -36.40 -25.87 1.90
CA THR A 163 -37.33 -25.73 3.02
C THR A 163 -38.64 -26.48 2.74
N ASP A 164 -39.17 -26.38 1.53
CA ASP A 164 -40.38 -27.08 1.10
C ASP A 164 -40.16 -28.60 0.99
N GLU A 165 -39.00 -29.03 0.49
CA GLU A 165 -38.64 -30.45 0.43
C GLU A 165 -38.43 -31.05 1.82
N LEU A 166 -37.75 -30.34 2.73
CA LEU A 166 -37.60 -30.76 4.13
C LEU A 166 -38.98 -30.94 4.79
N ALA A 167 -39.93 -30.04 4.51
CA ALA A 167 -41.29 -30.20 5.02
C ALA A 167 -41.97 -31.49 4.51
N LYS A 168 -41.79 -31.84 3.22
CA LYS A 168 -42.29 -33.10 2.67
C LYS A 168 -41.60 -34.31 3.29
N VAL A 169 -40.27 -34.26 3.48
CA VAL A 169 -39.49 -35.33 4.10
C VAL A 169 -39.96 -35.57 5.54
N VAL A 170 -40.12 -34.53 6.35
CA VAL A 170 -40.61 -34.64 7.74
C VAL A 170 -41.97 -35.35 7.80
N ILE A 171 -42.93 -34.94 6.97
CA ILE A 171 -44.27 -35.55 6.92
C ILE A 171 -44.19 -36.99 6.38
N GLY A 172 -43.36 -37.22 5.37
CA GLY A 172 -43.17 -38.53 4.75
C GLY A 172 -42.53 -39.55 5.68
N LEU A 173 -41.56 -39.14 6.51
CA LEU A 173 -40.93 -39.99 7.52
C LEU A 173 -41.91 -40.31 8.65
N LYS A 174 -42.69 -39.32 9.13
CA LYS A 174 -43.74 -39.60 10.13
C LYS A 174 -44.74 -40.65 9.65
N ALA A 175 -45.13 -40.61 8.38
CA ALA A 175 -46.07 -41.57 7.79
C ALA A 175 -45.51 -43.01 7.70
N GLN A 176 -44.18 -43.17 7.79
CA GLN A 176 -43.51 -44.47 7.83
C GLN A 176 -43.40 -45.03 9.25
N CYS A 177 -43.58 -44.20 10.29
CA CYS A 177 -43.63 -44.65 11.68
C CYS A 177 -44.90 -45.49 11.95
N GLU A 178 -44.77 -46.50 12.81
CA GLU A 178 -45.84 -47.41 13.16
C GLU A 178 -46.85 -46.73 14.13
N PRO A 179 -48.17 -46.77 13.82
CA PRO A 179 -49.17 -46.19 14.70
C PRO A 179 -49.17 -46.83 16.10
N GLY A 180 -49.14 -46.01 17.15
CA GLY A 180 -49.13 -46.47 18.54
C GLY A 180 -47.75 -46.88 19.07
N VAL A 181 -46.69 -46.70 18.28
CA VAL A 181 -45.29 -46.78 18.73
C VAL A 181 -44.76 -45.35 18.94
N THR A 182 -43.96 -45.15 20.01
CA THR A 182 -43.32 -43.86 20.27
C THR A 182 -42.43 -43.47 19.10
N SER A 183 -42.61 -42.25 18.60
CA SER A 183 -41.96 -41.71 17.41
C SER A 183 -41.12 -40.50 17.75
N ILE A 184 -39.84 -40.54 17.38
CA ILE A 184 -38.85 -39.49 17.66
C ILE A 184 -38.31 -38.97 16.33
N LEU A 185 -38.28 -37.65 16.14
CA LEU A 185 -37.56 -37.03 15.03
C LEU A 185 -36.20 -36.54 15.52
N SER A 186 -35.11 -37.03 14.94
CA SER A 186 -33.75 -36.50 15.12
C SER A 186 -33.32 -35.75 13.86
N THR A 187 -32.91 -34.50 14.01
CA THR A 187 -32.48 -33.69 12.87
C THR A 187 -31.52 -32.57 13.24
N HIS A 188 -30.79 -32.06 12.24
CA HIS A 188 -29.74 -31.06 12.39
C HIS A 188 -30.03 -29.84 11.49
N PHE A 189 -31.18 -29.18 11.70
CA PHE A 189 -31.60 -27.98 10.96
C PHE A 189 -32.14 -26.90 11.89
N THR A 190 -32.16 -25.67 11.37
CA THR A 190 -32.75 -24.52 12.04
C THR A 190 -34.28 -24.55 11.99
N VAL A 191 -34.90 -24.29 13.14
CA VAL A 191 -36.34 -24.07 13.30
C VAL A 191 -36.56 -22.60 13.63
N PRO A 192 -37.29 -21.84 12.78
CA PRO A 192 -37.58 -20.43 13.00
C PRO A 192 -38.21 -20.18 14.37
N GLY A 193 -37.77 -19.13 15.05
CA GLY A 193 -38.17 -18.81 16.42
C GLY A 193 -37.19 -19.30 17.49
N CYS A 194 -36.13 -20.04 17.12
CA CYS A 194 -35.04 -20.34 18.03
C CYS A 194 -34.19 -19.09 18.35
N ASN A 195 -33.61 -19.08 19.56
CA ASN A 195 -32.61 -18.09 19.96
C ASN A 195 -31.22 -18.62 19.62
N MET A 196 -30.50 -17.90 18.75
CA MET A 196 -29.12 -18.24 18.41
C MET A 196 -28.16 -17.90 19.55
N GLU A 197 -26.91 -18.35 19.42
CA GLU A 197 -25.82 -18.03 20.34
C GLU A 197 -25.60 -16.51 20.51
N SER A 198 -25.87 -15.72 19.47
CA SER A 198 -25.76 -14.25 19.46
C SER A 198 -26.88 -13.52 20.22
N GLY A 199 -27.88 -14.24 20.73
CA GLY A 199 -29.06 -13.67 21.40
C GLY A 199 -30.09 -13.07 20.45
N GLN A 200 -29.91 -13.21 19.14
CA GLN A 200 -30.89 -12.84 18.13
C GLN A 200 -31.89 -13.98 17.89
N THR A 201 -33.17 -13.63 17.73
CA THR A 201 -34.19 -14.57 17.27
C THR A 201 -34.07 -14.73 15.75
N ALA A 202 -33.96 -15.98 15.31
CA ALA A 202 -33.79 -16.39 13.93
C ALA A 202 -34.82 -15.77 12.95
N LEU A 203 -34.37 -14.89 12.05
CA LEU A 203 -35.08 -14.45 10.82
C LEU A 203 -34.42 -15.11 9.58
N PHE A 204 -34.24 -16.43 9.61
CA PHE A 204 -33.37 -17.17 8.67
C PHE A 204 -34.05 -17.83 7.47
N ALA A 205 -35.37 -17.70 7.31
CA ALA A 205 -36.09 -18.29 6.18
C ALA A 205 -35.55 -17.86 4.79
N GLN A 206 -34.73 -16.82 4.72
CA GLN A 206 -34.09 -16.33 3.49
C GLN A 206 -32.63 -16.80 3.29
N PHE A 207 -31.94 -17.33 4.31
CA PHE A 207 -30.48 -17.52 4.27
C PHE A 207 -30.01 -18.97 4.40
N GLU A 208 -30.78 -19.84 5.05
CA GLU A 208 -30.50 -21.28 5.21
C GLU A 208 -31.79 -22.11 5.16
N PRO A 209 -31.74 -23.39 4.77
CA PRO A 209 -32.90 -24.27 4.81
C PRO A 209 -33.43 -24.43 6.25
N VAL A 210 -34.73 -24.24 6.42
CA VAL A 210 -35.37 -24.30 7.74
C VAL A 210 -36.46 -25.37 7.78
N ILE A 211 -36.82 -25.83 8.97
CA ILE A 211 -38.04 -26.59 9.20
C ILE A 211 -39.05 -25.69 9.89
N TYR A 212 -40.16 -25.38 9.22
CA TYR A 212 -41.17 -24.50 9.81
C TYR A 212 -41.83 -25.13 11.06
N PRO A 213 -42.13 -24.34 12.10
CA PRO A 213 -42.82 -24.81 13.31
C PRO A 213 -44.15 -25.51 13.00
N ASP A 214 -44.89 -25.04 11.98
CA ASP A 214 -46.17 -25.64 11.58
C ASP A 214 -46.00 -27.03 10.96
N THR A 215 -44.89 -27.29 10.25
CA THR A 215 -44.57 -28.63 9.74
C THR A 215 -44.36 -29.61 10.89
N LEU A 216 -43.60 -29.21 11.92
CA LEU A 216 -43.34 -30.05 13.09
C LEU A 216 -44.62 -30.33 13.89
N LYS A 217 -45.48 -29.32 14.08
CA LYS A 217 -46.81 -29.50 14.68
C LYS A 217 -47.68 -30.47 13.89
N ALA A 218 -47.67 -30.36 12.56
CA ALA A 218 -48.47 -31.22 11.70
C ALA A 218 -47.99 -32.67 11.70
N ALA A 219 -46.67 -32.88 11.83
CA ALA A 219 -46.08 -34.22 11.92
C ALA A 219 -46.32 -34.89 13.28
N ASP A 220 -46.43 -34.11 14.37
CA ASP A 220 -46.80 -34.59 15.71
C ASP A 220 -45.96 -35.78 16.20
N PHE A 221 -44.63 -35.68 16.10
CA PHE A 221 -43.70 -36.59 16.77
C PHE A 221 -43.82 -36.47 18.30
N ASP A 222 -43.59 -37.56 19.03
CA ASP A 222 -43.63 -37.59 20.50
C ASP A 222 -42.44 -36.84 21.12
N LEU A 223 -41.31 -36.83 20.41
CA LEU A 223 -40.14 -35.99 20.71
C LEU A 223 -39.49 -35.55 19.40
N VAL A 224 -39.10 -34.27 19.33
CA VAL A 224 -38.24 -33.72 18.28
C VAL A 224 -36.92 -33.31 18.92
N ALA A 225 -35.89 -34.10 18.63
CA ALA A 225 -34.50 -33.96 19.06
C ALA A 225 -33.69 -33.21 18.00
N LEU A 226 -33.37 -31.95 18.26
CA LEU A 226 -32.65 -31.07 17.35
C LEU A 226 -31.19 -30.86 17.80
N GLY A 227 -30.24 -30.93 16.86
CA GLY A 227 -28.88 -30.37 17.00
C GLY A 227 -28.71 -29.10 16.14
N HIS A 228 -27.50 -28.61 15.91
CA HIS A 228 -27.12 -27.44 15.08
C HIS A 228 -27.04 -26.12 15.86
N ILE A 229 -27.97 -25.90 16.78
CA ILE A 229 -28.00 -24.69 17.60
C ILE A 229 -27.36 -24.99 18.96
N HIS A 230 -26.19 -24.42 19.22
CA HIS A 230 -25.40 -24.72 20.44
C HIS A 230 -26.04 -24.22 21.73
N ARG A 231 -27.08 -23.39 21.63
CA ARG A 231 -27.87 -22.95 22.78
C ARG A 231 -28.96 -23.98 23.12
N PRO A 232 -28.92 -24.61 24.31
CA PRO A 232 -29.98 -25.51 24.74
C PRO A 232 -31.28 -24.75 24.95
N GLN A 233 -32.38 -25.23 24.36
CA GLN A 233 -33.68 -24.57 24.46
C GLN A 233 -34.84 -25.47 24.03
N GLN A 234 -36.04 -25.17 24.54
CA GLN A 234 -37.31 -25.73 24.06
C GLN A 234 -38.00 -24.75 23.10
N LEU A 235 -38.63 -25.27 22.05
CA LEU A 235 -39.44 -24.50 21.10
C LEU A 235 -40.94 -24.84 21.25
N PRO A 236 -41.64 -24.23 22.23
CA PRO A 236 -43.05 -24.54 22.47
C PRO A 236 -43.96 -24.15 21.30
N GLU A 237 -43.53 -23.20 20.46
CA GLU A 237 -44.26 -22.79 19.27
C GLU A 237 -44.13 -23.76 18.09
N ALA A 238 -43.31 -24.82 18.19
CA ALA A 238 -43.09 -25.80 17.12
C ALA A 238 -43.70 -27.19 17.37
N GLY A 239 -44.23 -27.45 18.57
CA GLY A 239 -44.85 -28.72 18.92
C GLY A 239 -44.86 -28.98 20.42
N ARG A 240 -45.34 -30.16 20.82
CA ARG A 240 -45.44 -30.55 22.24
C ARG A 240 -44.07 -30.72 22.92
N ALA A 241 -43.09 -31.29 22.23
CA ALA A 241 -41.77 -31.60 22.77
C ALA A 241 -40.69 -31.42 21.71
N VAL A 242 -40.26 -30.17 21.50
CA VAL A 242 -39.22 -29.81 20.51
C VAL A 242 -38.06 -29.15 21.23
N PHE A 243 -36.88 -29.76 21.16
CA PHE A 243 -35.71 -29.33 21.94
C PHE A 243 -34.46 -29.28 21.08
N TYR A 244 -33.70 -28.18 21.18
CA TYR A 244 -32.28 -28.19 20.83
C TYR A 244 -31.47 -28.66 22.03
N CYS A 245 -30.62 -29.69 21.84
CA CYS A 245 -29.77 -30.18 22.92
C CYS A 245 -28.69 -29.17 23.33
N GLY A 246 -28.25 -28.32 22.40
CA GLY A 246 -27.10 -27.46 22.60
C GLY A 246 -25.78 -28.25 22.56
N SER A 247 -24.67 -27.54 22.74
CA SER A 247 -23.35 -28.15 22.76
C SER A 247 -22.97 -28.70 24.14
N ILE A 248 -22.16 -29.77 24.14
CA ILE A 248 -21.71 -30.42 25.38
C ILE A 248 -20.66 -29.60 26.14
N THR A 249 -20.05 -28.61 25.50
CA THR A 249 -19.05 -27.70 26.08
C THR A 249 -19.19 -26.29 25.51
N GLY A 250 -18.54 -25.30 26.13
CA GLY A 250 -18.41 -23.96 25.56
C GLY A 250 -17.39 -23.94 24.43
N LEU A 251 -17.80 -23.45 23.27
CA LEU A 251 -17.02 -23.34 22.05
C LEU A 251 -16.37 -21.95 21.94
N ASN A 252 -17.15 -20.88 22.09
CA ASN A 252 -16.72 -19.49 21.90
C ASN A 252 -17.39 -18.49 22.88
N PHE A 253 -17.07 -17.19 22.81
CA PHE A 253 -17.60 -16.18 23.73
C PHE A 253 -19.08 -15.83 23.55
N ASN A 254 -19.75 -16.27 22.48
CA ASN A 254 -21.20 -16.17 22.38
C ASN A 254 -21.90 -17.10 23.38
N ASP A 255 -21.17 -18.09 23.89
CA ASP A 255 -21.63 -19.05 24.89
C ASP A 255 -21.59 -18.50 26.33
N GLU A 256 -21.05 -17.29 26.51
CA GLU A 256 -20.93 -16.65 27.82
C GLU A 256 -22.28 -16.58 28.54
N GLY A 257 -22.31 -17.11 29.77
CA GLY A 257 -23.52 -17.14 30.61
C GLY A 257 -24.60 -18.14 30.17
N GLN A 258 -24.30 -19.03 29.22
CA GLN A 258 -25.23 -20.07 28.78
C GLN A 258 -24.79 -21.46 29.29
N PRO A 259 -25.74 -22.32 29.72
CA PRO A 259 -25.41 -23.66 30.23
C PRO A 259 -25.06 -24.60 29.06
N ARG A 260 -24.19 -25.59 29.30
CA ARG A 260 -23.73 -26.58 28.30
C ARG A 260 -23.89 -27.99 28.86
N GLY A 261 -24.25 -28.96 28.01
CA GLY A 261 -24.90 -30.16 28.52
C GLY A 261 -25.64 -31.00 27.49
N PHE A 262 -26.63 -31.73 27.98
CA PHE A 262 -27.52 -32.60 27.19
C PHE A 262 -28.86 -32.78 27.92
N TYR A 263 -29.87 -33.32 27.25
CA TYR A 263 -31.18 -33.59 27.86
C TYR A 263 -31.40 -35.07 28.18
N ILE A 264 -32.17 -35.31 29.24
CA ILE A 264 -32.88 -36.57 29.48
C ILE A 264 -34.37 -36.30 29.30
N HIS A 265 -35.00 -37.08 28.42
CA HIS A 265 -36.43 -37.01 28.15
C HIS A 265 -37.10 -38.29 28.64
N ASP A 266 -38.08 -38.19 29.53
CA ASP A 266 -38.96 -39.28 29.92
C ASP A 266 -40.28 -39.15 29.16
N ILE A 267 -40.61 -40.14 28.33
CA ILE A 267 -41.81 -40.15 27.47
C ILE A 267 -42.75 -41.25 27.97
N ASP A 268 -44.00 -40.94 28.30
CA ASP A 268 -44.96 -41.97 28.70
C ASP A 268 -45.61 -42.69 27.50
N ASP A 269 -46.53 -43.61 27.81
CA ASP A 269 -47.19 -44.45 26.81
C ASP A 269 -48.25 -43.66 26.01
N ASP A 270 -48.64 -42.46 26.47
CA ASP A 270 -49.54 -41.52 25.78
C ASP A 270 -48.74 -40.49 24.92
N GLY A 271 -47.41 -40.53 24.99
CA GLY A 271 -46.50 -39.65 24.25
C GLY A 271 -46.28 -38.29 24.91
N GLU A 272 -46.62 -38.13 26.18
CA GLU A 272 -46.27 -36.93 26.95
C GLU A 272 -44.81 -37.02 27.40
N ALA A 273 -44.03 -35.94 27.19
CA ALA A 273 -42.59 -35.91 27.45
C ALA A 273 -42.23 -34.91 28.57
N TRP A 274 -41.46 -35.36 29.56
CA TRP A 274 -40.81 -34.53 30.57
C TRP A 274 -39.31 -34.47 30.32
N SER A 275 -38.74 -33.28 30.34
CA SER A 275 -37.34 -33.05 29.96
C SER A 275 -36.54 -32.44 31.12
N GLU A 276 -35.40 -33.05 31.44
CA GLU A 276 -34.40 -32.53 32.38
C GLU A 276 -33.12 -32.17 31.61
N TYR A 277 -32.57 -30.97 31.83
CA TYR A 277 -31.29 -30.57 31.26
C TYR A 277 -30.16 -30.87 32.25
N VAL A 278 -29.14 -31.59 31.79
CA VAL A 278 -27.98 -31.99 32.59
C VAL A 278 -26.77 -31.17 32.15
N GLU A 279 -26.29 -30.30 33.03
CA GLU A 279 -25.10 -29.50 32.78
C GLU A 279 -23.82 -30.33 32.91
N THR A 280 -22.91 -30.18 31.95
CA THR A 280 -21.60 -30.83 31.96
C THR A 280 -20.58 -30.01 32.77
N PRO A 281 -19.42 -30.57 33.14
CA PRO A 281 -18.33 -29.81 33.75
C PRO A 281 -17.57 -28.96 32.70
N TYR A 282 -18.30 -28.19 31.90
CA TYR A 282 -17.75 -27.33 30.86
C TYR A 282 -17.00 -26.15 31.46
N ARG A 283 -16.09 -25.58 30.67
CA ARG A 283 -15.34 -24.40 31.08
C ARG A 283 -16.08 -23.13 30.69
N GLU A 284 -16.32 -22.27 31.66
CA GLU A 284 -17.03 -21.01 31.43
C GLU A 284 -16.16 -19.96 30.71
N PHE A 285 -16.84 -19.12 29.92
CA PHE A 285 -16.30 -17.93 29.29
C PHE A 285 -16.68 -16.68 30.08
N GLU A 286 -15.79 -15.71 30.20
CA GLU A 286 -16.08 -14.42 30.86
C GLU A 286 -15.40 -13.24 30.15
N THR A 287 -16.17 -12.21 29.83
CA THR A 287 -15.69 -10.96 29.23
C THR A 287 -15.43 -9.92 30.31
N ILE A 288 -14.19 -9.44 30.39
CA ILE A 288 -13.82 -8.29 31.23
C ILE A 288 -13.85 -7.04 30.36
N ARG A 289 -14.58 -6.01 30.79
CA ARG A 289 -14.61 -4.70 30.14
C ARG A 289 -13.90 -3.67 31.02
N LEU A 290 -12.92 -2.97 30.47
CA LEU A 290 -12.12 -1.95 31.17
C LEU A 290 -12.33 -0.58 30.52
N GLY A 291 -12.56 0.47 31.31
CA GLY A 291 -12.58 1.85 30.82
C GLY A 291 -11.22 2.56 30.90
N GLU A 292 -11.19 3.83 30.48
CA GLU A 292 -10.00 4.70 30.52
C GLU A 292 -9.31 4.67 31.90
N ASP A 293 -10.10 4.85 32.95
CA ASP A 293 -9.62 4.90 34.33
C ASP A 293 -9.08 3.54 34.79
N ASP A 294 -9.69 2.44 34.37
CA ASP A 294 -9.23 1.09 34.69
C ASP A 294 -7.88 0.82 34.03
N VAL A 295 -7.72 1.16 32.75
CA VAL A 295 -6.45 0.99 32.04
C VAL A 295 -5.35 1.89 32.64
N ARG A 296 -5.67 3.14 33.00
CA ARG A 296 -4.75 4.05 33.71
C ARG A 296 -4.37 3.53 35.09
N ALA A 297 -5.30 2.98 35.84
CA ALA A 297 -5.01 2.36 37.12
C ALA A 297 -4.04 1.17 36.94
N MET A 298 -4.26 0.35 35.91
CA MET A 298 -3.42 -0.82 35.59
C MET A 298 -1.98 -0.43 35.19
N LEU A 299 -1.80 0.74 34.56
CA LEU A 299 -0.48 1.32 34.24
C LEU A 299 0.31 1.70 35.50
N SER A 300 -0.39 2.19 36.52
CA SER A 300 0.23 2.65 37.78
C SER A 300 0.36 1.56 38.86
N ALA A 301 -0.39 0.46 38.73
CA ALA A 301 -0.47 -0.57 39.76
C ALA A 301 0.65 -1.62 39.66
N GLU A 302 1.39 -1.80 40.76
CA GLU A 302 2.40 -2.87 40.90
C GLU A 302 1.77 -4.29 40.93
N ARG A 303 0.48 -4.41 41.30
CA ARG A 303 -0.26 -5.69 41.37
C ARG A 303 -1.70 -5.53 40.89
N VAL A 304 -2.11 -6.40 39.96
CA VAL A 304 -3.52 -6.57 39.58
C VAL A 304 -4.06 -7.74 40.38
N VAL A 305 -5.10 -7.49 41.16
CA VAL A 305 -5.80 -8.56 41.87
C VAL A 305 -6.82 -9.15 40.91
N VAL A 306 -6.57 -10.38 40.50
CA VAL A 306 -7.52 -11.15 39.69
C VAL A 306 -8.66 -11.61 40.60
N PRO A 307 -9.92 -11.23 40.33
CA PRO A 307 -11.06 -11.72 41.10
C PRO A 307 -11.14 -13.24 41.10
N ASP A 308 -11.46 -13.84 42.26
CA ASP A 308 -11.59 -15.30 42.38
C ASP A 308 -12.62 -15.90 41.40
N ARG A 309 -13.62 -15.11 40.97
CA ARG A 309 -14.61 -15.52 39.96
C ARG A 309 -14.01 -15.90 38.61
N LEU A 310 -12.81 -15.44 38.27
CA LEU A 310 -12.17 -15.71 36.97
C LEU A 310 -11.34 -17.00 36.95
N LYS A 311 -11.14 -17.63 38.11
CA LYS A 311 -10.29 -18.83 38.23
C LYS A 311 -10.88 -19.99 37.43
N GLY A 312 -10.03 -20.64 36.64
CA GLY A 312 -10.41 -21.78 35.81
C GLY A 312 -11.21 -21.43 34.55
N LYS A 313 -11.56 -20.15 34.34
CA LYS A 313 -12.36 -19.68 33.19
C LYS A 313 -11.50 -19.30 31.98
N ILE A 314 -12.15 -19.23 30.83
CA ILE A 314 -11.61 -18.65 29.60
C ILE A 314 -12.02 -17.17 29.58
N VAL A 315 -11.04 -16.28 29.52
CA VAL A 315 -11.27 -14.84 29.70
C VAL A 315 -10.88 -14.08 28.43
N ARG A 316 -11.71 -13.12 28.02
CA ARG A 316 -11.28 -12.05 27.11
C ARG A 316 -11.37 -10.71 27.82
N VAL A 317 -10.44 -9.82 27.47
CA VAL A 317 -10.42 -8.46 28.00
C VAL A 317 -10.67 -7.49 26.85
N LEU A 318 -11.78 -6.77 26.94
CA LEU A 318 -12.12 -5.65 26.07
C LEU A 318 -11.85 -4.35 26.83
N TYR A 319 -11.22 -3.36 26.20
CA TYR A 319 -10.99 -2.08 26.86
C TYR A 319 -11.21 -0.87 25.97
N THR A 320 -11.64 0.22 26.57
CA THR A 320 -11.80 1.52 25.92
C THR A 320 -10.83 2.51 26.55
N CYS A 321 -9.96 3.13 25.77
CA CYS A 321 -9.02 4.14 26.29
C CYS A 321 -8.50 5.09 25.20
N SER A 322 -7.84 6.17 25.61
CA SER A 322 -7.18 7.10 24.70
C SER A 322 -5.99 6.45 23.99
N ASP A 323 -5.62 6.97 22.81
CA ASP A 323 -4.44 6.48 22.06
C ASP A 323 -3.16 6.50 22.90
N GLU A 324 -2.99 7.55 23.71
CA GLU A 324 -1.86 7.70 24.65
C GLU A 324 -1.87 6.59 25.70
N THR A 325 -3.03 6.30 26.29
CA THR A 325 -3.20 5.26 27.30
C THR A 325 -3.00 3.87 26.68
N ASN A 326 -3.52 3.64 25.47
CA ASN A 326 -3.33 2.40 24.71
C ASN A 326 -1.86 2.13 24.41
N LYS A 327 -1.10 3.14 23.98
CA LYS A 327 0.35 3.05 23.71
C LYS A 327 1.15 2.72 24.97
N ALA A 328 0.73 3.22 26.12
CA ALA A 328 1.36 2.89 27.39
C ALA A 328 0.97 1.50 27.91
N PHE A 329 -0.19 0.95 27.51
CA PHE A 329 -0.80 -0.22 28.12
C PHE A 329 -0.03 -1.51 27.81
N ASN A 330 0.65 -2.04 28.83
CA ASN A 330 1.39 -3.30 28.72
C ASN A 330 0.46 -4.51 28.86
N LYS A 331 -0.10 -4.94 27.73
CA LYS A 331 -1.02 -6.09 27.64
C LYS A 331 -0.39 -7.40 28.12
N ALA A 332 0.89 -7.64 27.83
CA ALA A 332 1.60 -8.85 28.25
C ALA A 332 1.72 -8.95 29.78
N VAL A 333 1.87 -7.83 30.47
CA VAL A 333 1.86 -7.79 31.94
C VAL A 333 0.48 -8.13 32.48
N LEU A 334 -0.60 -7.60 31.88
CA LEU A 334 -1.96 -7.97 32.28
C LEU A 334 -2.24 -9.44 32.04
N GLU A 335 -1.88 -9.96 30.87
CA GLU A 335 -2.01 -11.38 30.52
C GLU A 335 -1.31 -12.28 31.54
N LYS A 336 -0.04 -12.00 31.83
CA LYS A 336 0.72 -12.74 32.84
C LYS A 336 0.03 -12.71 34.21
N ARG A 337 -0.48 -11.55 34.62
CA ARG A 337 -1.17 -11.38 35.90
C ARG A 337 -2.49 -12.17 35.95
N LEU A 338 -3.24 -12.23 34.84
CA LEU A 338 -4.45 -13.06 34.74
C LEU A 338 -4.12 -14.54 34.92
N TYR A 339 -3.07 -15.04 34.26
CA TYR A 339 -2.59 -16.41 34.45
C TYR A 339 -2.09 -16.67 35.88
N ASP A 340 -1.30 -15.77 36.46
CA ASP A 340 -0.84 -15.86 37.86
C ASP A 340 -2.02 -15.87 38.85
N GLY A 341 -3.15 -15.25 38.48
CA GLY A 341 -4.40 -15.25 39.22
C GLY A 341 -5.25 -16.51 39.08
N GLY A 342 -4.85 -17.46 38.23
CA GLY A 342 -5.51 -18.74 38.02
C GLY A 342 -6.55 -18.75 36.89
N VAL A 343 -6.54 -17.77 35.99
CA VAL A 343 -7.30 -17.84 34.72
C VAL A 343 -6.75 -19.01 33.90
N PHE A 344 -7.64 -19.83 33.33
CA PHE A 344 -7.22 -21.00 32.56
C PHE A 344 -6.63 -20.62 31.21
N TYR A 345 -7.30 -19.69 30.52
CA TYR A 345 -6.87 -19.21 29.20
C TYR A 345 -7.30 -17.76 29.00
N VAL A 346 -6.37 -16.89 28.61
CA VAL A 346 -6.67 -15.54 28.15
C VAL A 346 -6.77 -15.60 26.63
N SER A 347 -7.98 -15.46 26.10
CA SER A 347 -8.24 -15.60 24.66
C SER A 347 -7.79 -14.38 23.87
N GLU A 348 -8.05 -13.17 24.38
CA GLU A 348 -7.65 -11.92 23.75
C GLU A 348 -7.63 -10.77 24.77
N ILE A 349 -6.79 -9.77 24.50
CA ILE A 349 -6.78 -8.47 25.19
C ILE A 349 -6.81 -7.38 24.12
N THR A 350 -8.01 -6.97 23.74
CA THR A 350 -8.26 -6.15 22.55
C THR A 350 -9.00 -4.86 22.91
N PRO A 351 -8.68 -3.74 22.24
CA PRO A 351 -9.42 -2.50 22.45
C PRO A 351 -10.80 -2.61 21.78
N GLU A 352 -11.85 -2.21 22.50
CA GLU A 352 -13.21 -2.07 21.95
C GLU A 352 -13.38 -0.70 21.28
N GLU A 353 -12.79 0.36 21.87
CA GLU A 353 -12.76 1.71 21.30
C GLU A 353 -11.48 2.43 21.74
N ILE A 354 -10.72 2.98 20.78
CA ILE A 354 -9.60 3.86 21.08
C ILE A 354 -10.07 5.28 20.80
N THR A 355 -10.27 6.07 21.85
CA THR A 355 -10.62 7.48 21.70
C THR A 355 -9.37 8.26 21.32
N THR A 356 -9.12 8.42 20.02
CA THR A 356 -8.22 9.46 19.53
C THR A 356 -8.85 10.81 19.84
N SER A 357 -8.06 11.73 20.40
CA SER A 357 -8.43 13.14 20.59
C SER A 357 -8.56 13.91 19.26
N VAL A 358 -8.90 13.20 18.18
CA VAL A 358 -9.17 13.77 16.87
C VAL A 358 -10.68 13.85 16.77
N ASN A 359 -11.18 15.07 16.92
CA ASN A 359 -12.57 15.38 16.70
C ASN A 359 -12.95 14.84 15.31
N ARG A 360 -13.98 14.00 15.19
CA ARG A 360 -14.44 13.50 13.88
C ARG A 360 -14.84 14.64 12.94
N ASP A 361 -15.04 15.84 13.46
CA ASP A 361 -15.23 17.06 12.69
C ASP A 361 -13.95 17.52 11.94
N GLU A 362 -12.75 17.03 12.28
CA GLU A 362 -11.49 17.30 11.55
C GLU A 362 -11.33 16.42 10.29
N LEU A 363 -12.15 15.37 10.13
CA LEU A 363 -12.22 14.57 8.89
C LEU A 363 -12.90 15.31 7.73
N HIS A 364 -13.40 16.51 7.97
CA HIS A 364 -13.91 17.35 6.89
C HIS A 364 -12.75 17.89 6.06
N GLY A 365 -12.43 17.19 4.97
CA GLY A 365 -11.79 17.76 3.79
C GLY A 365 -12.59 18.92 3.14
N ASP A 366 -13.59 19.47 3.83
CA ASP A 366 -14.38 20.64 3.45
C ASP A 366 -13.74 21.96 3.90
N ASN A 367 -12.61 21.94 4.64
CA ASN A 367 -11.84 23.15 4.85
C ASN A 367 -11.39 23.70 3.49
N SER A 368 -11.88 24.89 3.15
CA SER A 368 -11.51 25.56 1.92
C SER A 368 -9.99 25.77 1.86
N PRO A 369 -9.38 25.80 0.67
CA PRO A 369 -7.96 26.13 0.54
C PRO A 369 -7.56 27.45 1.24
N GLU A 370 -8.51 28.38 1.40
CA GLU A 370 -8.34 29.63 2.15
C GLU A 370 -8.26 29.40 3.67
N GLN A 371 -9.10 28.54 4.24
CA GLN A 371 -9.03 28.15 5.66
C GLN A 371 -7.72 27.41 5.97
N ASN A 372 -7.33 26.43 5.14
CA ASN A 372 -6.08 25.70 5.31
C ASN A 372 -4.85 26.63 5.22
N LEU A 373 -4.91 27.67 4.38
CA LEU A 373 -3.88 28.71 4.32
C LEU A 373 -3.86 29.59 5.57
N ALA A 374 -5.02 29.98 6.09
CA ALA A 374 -5.11 30.77 7.32
C ALA A 374 -4.50 30.03 8.52
N GLU A 375 -4.83 28.74 8.68
CA GLU A 375 -4.28 27.87 9.71
C GLU A 375 -2.76 27.71 9.56
N TYR A 376 -2.26 27.48 8.33
CA TYR A 376 -0.83 27.42 8.05
C TYR A 376 -0.10 28.70 8.43
N LEU A 377 -0.64 29.87 8.09
CA LEU A 377 -0.03 31.16 8.40
C LEU A 377 -0.03 31.45 9.91
N ALA A 378 -1.07 31.00 10.63
CA ALA A 378 -1.12 31.08 12.08
C ALA A 378 -0.06 30.18 12.74
N GLU A 379 0.13 28.94 12.26
CA GLU A 379 1.18 28.03 12.74
C GLU A 379 2.60 28.59 12.47
N LYS A 380 2.79 29.35 11.38
CA LYS A 380 4.05 30.04 11.07
C LYS A 380 4.23 31.37 11.80
N GLU A 381 3.38 31.68 12.79
CA GLU A 381 3.45 32.89 13.62
C GLU A 381 3.47 34.19 12.81
N LYS A 382 2.80 34.22 11.64
CA LYS A 382 2.68 35.46 10.85
C LYS A 382 1.79 36.46 11.58
N SER A 383 2.11 37.74 11.45
CA SER A 383 1.26 38.82 12.00
C SER A 383 -0.12 38.76 11.35
N PRO A 384 -1.21 39.12 12.06
CA PRO A 384 -2.56 39.11 11.49
C PRO A 384 -2.68 39.95 10.21
N GLU A 385 -1.94 41.07 10.15
CA GLU A 385 -1.89 41.98 9.00
C GLU A 385 -1.20 41.35 7.79
N ASP A 386 -0.07 40.67 7.98
CA ASP A 386 0.61 39.96 6.90
C ASP A 386 -0.16 38.71 6.45
N ALA A 387 -0.77 37.98 7.38
CA ALA A 387 -1.58 36.81 7.08
C ALA A 387 -2.78 37.18 6.20
N GLN A 388 -3.51 38.24 6.57
CA GLN A 388 -4.63 38.75 5.77
C GLN A 388 -4.19 39.19 4.38
N ARG A 389 -3.06 39.90 4.26
CA ARG A 389 -2.49 40.31 2.96
C ARG A 389 -2.13 39.10 2.08
N ILE A 390 -1.54 38.06 2.66
CA ILE A 390 -1.17 36.83 1.93
C ILE A 390 -2.43 36.07 1.49
N ILE A 391 -3.46 35.99 2.34
CA ILE A 391 -4.77 35.41 1.99
C ILE A 391 -5.42 36.16 0.83
N GLU A 392 -5.39 37.50 0.83
CA GLU A 392 -5.91 38.31 -0.27
C GLU A 392 -5.15 38.08 -1.59
N LEU A 393 -3.83 37.88 -1.54
CA LEU A 393 -3.03 37.48 -2.71
C LEU A 393 -3.36 36.06 -3.17
N ALA A 394 -3.74 35.17 -2.24
CA ALA A 394 -4.09 33.79 -2.53
C ALA A 394 -5.46 33.65 -3.18
N ARG A 395 -6.46 34.43 -2.78
CA ARG A 395 -7.84 34.35 -3.31
C ARG A 395 -7.95 34.22 -4.83
N PRO A 396 -7.29 35.05 -5.65
CA PRO A 396 -7.35 34.89 -7.10
C PRO A 396 -6.62 33.65 -7.61
N ILE A 397 -5.61 33.14 -6.91
CA ILE A 397 -4.95 31.85 -7.24
C ILE A 397 -5.88 30.68 -6.89
N ILE A 398 -6.45 30.70 -5.68
CA ILE A 398 -7.37 29.69 -5.17
C ILE A 398 -8.61 29.62 -6.08
N SER A 399 -9.23 30.76 -6.38
CA SER A 399 -10.41 30.84 -7.25
C SER A 399 -10.12 30.30 -8.64
N GLU A 400 -9.02 30.71 -9.28
CA GLU A 400 -8.66 30.25 -10.63
C GLU A 400 -8.30 28.75 -10.62
N ALA A 401 -7.61 28.25 -9.59
CA ALA A 401 -7.30 26.83 -9.43
C ALA A 401 -8.57 25.98 -9.19
N MET A 402 -9.54 26.51 -8.44
CA MET A 402 -10.83 25.87 -8.18
C MET A 402 -11.77 25.91 -9.39
N GLU A 403 -11.80 27.01 -10.17
CA GLU A 403 -12.58 27.10 -11.41
C GLU A 403 -12.04 26.15 -12.49
N LYS A 404 -10.72 26.13 -12.71
CA LYS A 404 -10.09 25.15 -13.61
C LYS A 404 -10.33 23.72 -13.12
N GLY A 405 -10.28 23.48 -11.81
CA GLY A 405 -10.61 22.18 -11.21
C GLY A 405 -12.08 21.75 -11.42
N ARG A 406 -13.04 22.67 -11.26
CA ARG A 406 -14.48 22.38 -11.51
C ARG A 406 -14.81 22.06 -12.96
N LEU A 407 -14.03 22.58 -13.91
CA LEU A 407 -14.24 22.34 -15.34
C LEU A 407 -13.57 21.05 -15.85
N GLU A 408 -12.58 20.51 -15.12
CA GLU A 408 -11.74 19.39 -15.59
C GLU A 408 -11.78 18.12 -14.71
N THR A 409 -12.14 18.21 -13.43
CA THR A 409 -12.09 17.05 -12.50
C THR A 409 -13.50 16.73 -11.97
N PRO A 410 -14.14 15.64 -12.40
CA PRO A 410 -15.41 15.21 -11.85
C PRO A 410 -15.22 14.73 -10.39
N THR A 411 -16.20 15.03 -9.53
CA THR A 411 -16.25 14.59 -8.13
C THR A 411 -17.44 13.66 -7.93
N GLY A 412 -17.32 12.67 -7.05
CA GLY A 412 -18.40 11.75 -6.71
C GLY A 412 -17.98 10.29 -6.71
N LEU A 413 -18.95 9.40 -6.55
CA LEU A 413 -18.73 7.97 -6.44
C LEU A 413 -18.31 7.38 -7.79
N PHE A 414 -17.12 6.77 -7.86
CA PHE A 414 -16.63 5.99 -8.98
C PHE A 414 -17.12 4.54 -8.85
N MET A 415 -18.07 4.17 -9.69
CA MET A 415 -18.80 2.90 -9.58
C MET A 415 -18.78 2.12 -10.90
N PRO A 416 -18.28 0.87 -10.93
CA PRO A 416 -18.34 0.03 -12.13
C PRO A 416 -19.79 -0.31 -12.48
N VAL A 417 -20.12 -0.29 -13.77
CA VAL A 417 -21.46 -0.60 -14.29
C VAL A 417 -21.41 -1.83 -15.18
N GLU A 418 -20.48 -1.85 -16.14
CA GLU A 418 -20.39 -2.94 -17.12
C GLU A 418 -18.96 -3.09 -17.62
N ILE A 419 -18.53 -4.33 -17.89
CA ILE A 419 -17.29 -4.62 -18.59
C ILE A 419 -17.55 -5.59 -19.75
N GLU A 420 -17.13 -5.19 -20.95
CA GLU A 420 -17.21 -5.99 -22.19
C GLU A 420 -15.79 -6.28 -22.67
N VAL A 421 -15.49 -7.53 -22.98
CA VAL A 421 -14.19 -7.96 -23.50
C VAL A 421 -14.37 -8.80 -24.77
N LYS A 422 -13.49 -8.60 -25.75
CA LYS A 422 -13.40 -9.42 -26.98
C LYS A 422 -11.97 -9.83 -27.26
N ASN A 423 -11.75 -11.11 -27.48
CA ASN A 423 -10.43 -11.72 -27.71
C ASN A 423 -9.38 -11.26 -26.69
N TYR A 424 -9.77 -11.16 -25.42
CA TYR A 424 -8.92 -10.68 -24.33
C TYR A 424 -8.58 -11.85 -23.40
N ARG A 425 -7.30 -12.20 -23.34
CA ARG A 425 -6.80 -13.33 -22.55
C ARG A 425 -7.61 -14.62 -22.75
N ASN A 426 -8.40 -15.03 -21.74
CA ASN A 426 -9.18 -16.28 -21.73
C ASN A 426 -10.60 -16.11 -22.28
N TYR A 427 -10.99 -14.89 -22.66
CA TYR A 427 -12.34 -14.53 -23.11
C TYR A 427 -12.34 -14.20 -24.61
N ARG A 428 -13.18 -14.91 -25.39
CA ARG A 428 -13.39 -14.57 -26.82
C ARG A 428 -14.39 -13.44 -27.00
N ASP A 429 -15.50 -13.50 -26.27
CA ASP A 429 -16.53 -12.46 -26.24
C ASP A 429 -17.29 -12.60 -24.92
N GLU A 430 -17.28 -11.59 -24.06
CA GLU A 430 -18.01 -11.61 -22.81
C GLU A 430 -18.45 -10.21 -22.36
N LEU A 431 -19.64 -10.14 -21.77
CA LEU A 431 -20.24 -8.94 -21.21
C LEU A 431 -20.71 -9.23 -19.79
N PHE A 432 -20.22 -8.45 -18.83
CA PHE A 432 -20.61 -8.58 -17.43
C PHE A 432 -21.16 -7.26 -16.89
N SER A 433 -22.33 -7.32 -16.26
CA SER A 433 -22.95 -6.21 -15.55
C SER A 433 -22.67 -6.31 -14.05
N TYR A 434 -22.26 -5.19 -13.45
CA TYR A 434 -22.08 -5.07 -12.00
C TYR A 434 -23.39 -4.67 -11.29
N ASP A 435 -24.50 -4.53 -12.02
CA ASP A 435 -25.79 -4.16 -11.43
C ASP A 435 -26.31 -5.27 -10.50
N GLY A 436 -26.99 -4.89 -9.41
CA GLY A 436 -27.45 -5.84 -8.39
C GLY A 436 -26.37 -6.48 -7.49
N ILE A 437 -25.07 -6.29 -7.79
CA ILE A 437 -23.96 -6.86 -7.01
C ILE A 437 -23.45 -5.87 -5.96
N SER A 438 -23.43 -6.25 -4.69
CA SER A 438 -22.86 -5.43 -3.61
C SER A 438 -21.84 -6.17 -2.76
N PHE A 439 -22.07 -7.45 -2.47
CA PHE A 439 -21.17 -8.25 -1.65
C PHE A 439 -21.12 -9.68 -2.17
N ALA A 440 -20.15 -9.97 -3.05
CA ALA A 440 -20.11 -11.22 -3.80
C ALA A 440 -18.76 -11.94 -3.74
N THR A 441 -18.78 -13.27 -3.80
CA THR A 441 -17.60 -14.06 -4.16
C THR A 441 -17.53 -14.28 -5.67
N ILE A 442 -16.31 -14.40 -6.21
CA ILE A 442 -16.04 -14.77 -7.59
C ILE A 442 -15.40 -16.16 -7.60
N ASN A 443 -16.11 -17.11 -8.17
CA ASN A 443 -15.83 -18.54 -8.14
C ASN A 443 -15.49 -19.07 -9.55
N GLY A 444 -14.92 -20.28 -9.62
CA GLY A 444 -14.55 -20.92 -10.89
C GLY A 444 -13.20 -21.64 -10.81
N GLU A 445 -12.91 -22.51 -11.79
CA GLU A 445 -11.67 -23.29 -11.82
C GLU A 445 -10.40 -22.42 -11.81
N ASN A 446 -9.28 -22.99 -11.35
CA ASN A 446 -7.98 -22.34 -11.47
C ASN A 446 -7.64 -22.07 -12.94
N GLY A 447 -7.19 -20.85 -13.22
CA GLY A 447 -6.93 -20.38 -14.58
C GLY A 447 -8.20 -20.17 -15.44
N ALA A 448 -9.41 -20.13 -14.87
CA ALA A 448 -10.64 -19.76 -15.60
C ALA A 448 -10.70 -18.27 -16.00
N GLY A 449 -9.72 -17.45 -15.60
CA GLY A 449 -9.67 -16.03 -15.96
C GLY A 449 -10.50 -15.14 -15.04
N LYS A 450 -10.70 -15.52 -13.77
CA LYS A 450 -11.39 -14.71 -12.75
C LYS A 450 -10.75 -13.33 -12.60
N SER A 451 -9.49 -13.27 -12.14
CA SER A 451 -8.76 -12.00 -11.99
C SER A 451 -8.60 -11.25 -13.32
N SER A 452 -8.48 -11.98 -14.43
CA SER A 452 -8.39 -11.41 -15.78
C SER A 452 -9.59 -10.51 -16.13
N LEU A 453 -10.82 -10.91 -15.79
CA LEU A 453 -12.00 -10.11 -16.13
C LEU A 453 -12.32 -9.03 -15.09
N PHE A 454 -12.34 -9.41 -13.80
CA PHE A 454 -12.84 -8.52 -12.75
C PHE A 454 -11.82 -7.48 -12.31
N MET A 455 -10.52 -7.75 -12.46
CA MET A 455 -9.46 -6.81 -12.04
C MET A 455 -8.67 -6.31 -13.24
N ASP A 456 -8.07 -7.22 -14.00
CA ASP A 456 -7.10 -6.85 -15.03
C ASP A 456 -7.76 -6.15 -16.22
N ALA A 457 -8.94 -6.58 -16.66
CA ALA A 457 -9.63 -5.91 -17.77
C ALA A 457 -10.01 -4.47 -17.42
N MET A 458 -10.37 -4.19 -16.17
CA MET A 458 -10.66 -2.82 -15.71
C MET A 458 -9.38 -1.97 -15.67
N LEU A 459 -8.29 -2.51 -15.12
CA LEU A 459 -6.98 -1.85 -15.13
C LEU A 459 -6.48 -1.58 -16.55
N ASP A 460 -6.54 -2.59 -17.41
CA ASP A 460 -6.11 -2.49 -18.81
C ASP A 460 -6.98 -1.52 -19.59
N ALA A 461 -8.30 -1.47 -19.32
CA ALA A 461 -9.18 -0.47 -19.91
C ALA A 461 -8.80 0.95 -19.51
N LEU A 462 -8.50 1.21 -18.23
CA LEU A 462 -8.21 2.54 -17.72
C LEU A 462 -6.77 3.00 -18.00
N PHE A 463 -5.78 2.11 -17.88
CA PHE A 463 -4.35 2.47 -17.87
C PHE A 463 -3.48 1.70 -18.88
N GLU A 464 -3.94 0.59 -19.45
CA GLU A 464 -3.11 -0.32 -20.30
C GLU A 464 -1.84 -0.80 -19.59
N GLU A 465 -1.96 -1.23 -18.33
CA GLU A 465 -0.86 -1.77 -17.53
C GLU A 465 -1.11 -3.24 -17.11
N PRO A 466 -0.75 -4.20 -17.97
CA PRO A 466 -0.89 -5.61 -17.65
C PRO A 466 -0.06 -6.01 -16.43
N ARG A 467 -0.53 -7.00 -15.69
CA ARG A 467 0.11 -7.52 -14.48
C ARG A 467 1.54 -8.02 -14.67
N GLU A 468 1.84 -8.57 -15.86
CA GLU A 468 3.16 -9.09 -16.23
C GLU A 468 4.14 -7.98 -16.69
N GLY A 469 3.67 -6.74 -16.79
CA GLY A 469 4.46 -5.57 -17.22
C GLY A 469 4.76 -5.52 -18.72
N ASP A 470 4.65 -6.66 -19.42
CA ASP A 470 4.66 -6.73 -20.87
C ASP A 470 3.24 -6.91 -21.44
N LEU A 471 3.08 -6.55 -22.71
CA LEU A 471 1.80 -6.59 -23.39
C LEU A 471 1.58 -7.92 -24.14
N THR A 472 2.37 -8.94 -23.80
CA THR A 472 2.30 -10.28 -24.36
C THR A 472 1.10 -10.99 -23.72
N GLY A 473 0.32 -11.74 -24.50
CA GLY A 473 -0.90 -12.39 -23.98
C GLY A 473 -2.13 -11.49 -23.76
N TRP A 474 -2.07 -10.18 -24.06
CA TRP A 474 -3.23 -9.27 -23.99
C TRP A 474 -4.38 -9.72 -24.93
N ILE A 475 -4.03 -10.13 -26.16
CA ILE A 475 -4.96 -10.75 -27.11
C ILE A 475 -4.91 -12.27 -26.90
N CYS A 476 -6.07 -12.94 -26.89
CA CYS A 476 -6.13 -14.39 -26.77
C CYS A 476 -5.29 -15.11 -27.85
N ASN A 477 -4.72 -16.27 -27.50
CA ASN A 477 -3.86 -17.06 -28.39
C ASN A 477 -4.60 -17.78 -29.54
N ASP A 478 -5.85 -17.43 -29.78
CA ASP A 478 -6.64 -17.97 -30.89
C ASP A 478 -5.98 -17.66 -32.25
N PRO A 479 -5.78 -18.67 -33.13
CA PRO A 479 -5.25 -18.48 -34.49
C PRO A 479 -6.06 -17.48 -35.32
N ASP A 480 -7.36 -17.34 -35.08
CA ASP A 480 -8.27 -16.48 -35.83
C ASP A 480 -8.40 -15.08 -35.23
N ALA A 481 -8.03 -14.88 -33.96
CA ALA A 481 -8.00 -13.56 -33.34
C ALA A 481 -6.95 -12.66 -34.03
N ARG A 482 -7.41 -11.57 -34.66
CA ARG A 482 -6.56 -10.54 -35.29
C ARG A 482 -6.49 -9.25 -34.45
N SER A 483 -7.49 -9.03 -33.60
CA SER A 483 -7.60 -7.91 -32.67
C SER A 483 -8.39 -8.30 -31.42
N GLY A 484 -8.13 -7.61 -30.32
CA GLY A 484 -8.94 -7.65 -29.10
C GLY A 484 -9.42 -6.27 -28.70
N SER A 485 -10.43 -6.22 -27.82
CA SER A 485 -10.95 -4.97 -27.27
C SER A 485 -11.47 -5.15 -25.85
N ILE A 486 -11.38 -4.09 -25.06
CA ILE A 486 -11.98 -3.99 -23.74
C ILE A 486 -12.82 -2.71 -23.72
N LYS A 487 -14.04 -2.79 -23.22
CA LYS A 487 -14.90 -1.64 -22.98
C LYS A 487 -15.37 -1.68 -21.54
N PHE A 488 -15.06 -0.63 -20.79
CA PHE A 488 -15.43 -0.49 -19.40
C PHE A 488 -16.34 0.72 -19.22
N THR A 489 -17.53 0.49 -18.66
CA THR A 489 -18.55 1.52 -18.41
C THR A 489 -18.69 1.72 -16.90
N PHE A 490 -18.70 2.96 -16.45
CA PHE A 490 -18.73 3.31 -15.04
C PHE A 490 -19.43 4.64 -14.77
N TYR A 491 -20.04 4.77 -13.59
CA TYR A 491 -20.47 6.06 -13.08
C TYR A 491 -19.32 6.78 -12.38
N LEU A 492 -19.35 8.10 -12.50
CA LEU A 492 -18.56 9.01 -11.70
C LEU A 492 -19.46 10.15 -11.23
N GLY A 493 -19.91 10.06 -9.97
CA GLY A 493 -21.02 10.87 -9.48
C GLY A 493 -22.30 10.57 -10.27
N ALA A 494 -22.94 11.59 -10.84
CA ALA A 494 -24.15 11.43 -11.65
C ALA A 494 -23.88 11.12 -13.14
N LYS A 495 -22.61 11.14 -13.58
CA LYS A 495 -22.24 11.01 -14.99
C LYS A 495 -21.82 9.59 -15.33
N LEU A 496 -22.21 9.12 -16.50
CA LEU A 496 -21.87 7.78 -17.01
C LEU A 496 -20.79 7.89 -18.09
N TYR A 497 -19.67 7.23 -17.89
CA TYR A 497 -18.53 7.21 -18.79
C TYR A 497 -18.27 5.82 -19.34
N ARG A 498 -17.61 5.77 -20.50
CA ARG A 498 -17.19 4.53 -21.15
C ARG A 498 -15.81 4.70 -21.76
N VAL A 499 -14.88 3.84 -21.35
CA VAL A 499 -13.55 3.73 -21.95
C VAL A 499 -13.51 2.50 -22.84
N THR A 500 -13.05 2.64 -24.09
CA THR A 500 -12.87 1.53 -25.02
C THR A 500 -11.43 1.49 -25.51
N ARG A 501 -10.74 0.37 -25.28
CA ARG A 501 -9.41 0.09 -25.83
C ARG A 501 -9.48 -1.03 -26.84
N THR A 502 -8.72 -0.91 -27.92
CA THR A 502 -8.58 -1.96 -28.92
C THR A 502 -7.11 -2.16 -29.26
N ARG A 503 -6.72 -3.40 -29.56
CA ARG A 503 -5.36 -3.73 -29.97
C ARG A 503 -5.35 -4.76 -31.08
N THR A 504 -4.49 -4.59 -32.08
CA THR A 504 -4.28 -5.58 -33.14
C THR A 504 -3.02 -6.40 -32.87
N LYS A 505 -2.93 -7.63 -33.40
CA LYS A 505 -1.69 -8.44 -33.36
C LYS A 505 -0.50 -7.77 -34.06
N SER A 506 -0.76 -6.78 -34.92
CA SER A 506 0.28 -5.95 -35.54
C SER A 506 0.81 -4.81 -34.64
N GLY A 507 0.33 -4.72 -33.39
CA GLY A 507 0.75 -3.71 -32.41
C GLY A 507 0.03 -2.36 -32.49
N LYS A 508 -0.99 -2.21 -33.35
CA LYS A 508 -1.75 -0.95 -33.45
C LYS A 508 -2.80 -0.90 -32.35
N ALA A 509 -2.80 0.15 -31.54
CA ALA A 509 -3.75 0.38 -30.47
C ALA A 509 -4.68 1.57 -30.78
N THR A 510 -5.90 1.54 -30.26
CA THR A 510 -6.80 2.70 -30.22
C THR A 510 -7.42 2.84 -28.83
N LEU A 511 -7.70 4.08 -28.44
CA LEU A 511 -8.26 4.44 -27.14
C LEU A 511 -9.38 5.45 -27.35
N ASN A 512 -10.55 5.16 -26.79
CA ASN A 512 -11.69 6.05 -26.81
C ASN A 512 -12.26 6.26 -25.40
N LEU A 513 -12.64 7.50 -25.10
CA LEU A 513 -13.41 7.89 -23.92
C LEU A 513 -14.72 8.52 -24.42
N SER A 514 -15.84 8.06 -23.91
CA SER A 514 -17.16 8.60 -24.22
C SER A 514 -17.95 8.89 -22.93
N GLU A 515 -18.80 9.92 -22.96
CA GLU A 515 -19.72 10.31 -21.89
C GLU A 515 -21.15 10.15 -22.39
N TYR A 516 -22.05 9.61 -21.56
CA TYR A 516 -23.46 9.47 -21.91
C TYR A 516 -24.22 10.76 -21.54
N VAL A 517 -24.72 11.47 -22.55
CA VAL A 517 -25.42 12.76 -22.42
C VAL A 517 -26.60 12.79 -23.39
N ASP A 518 -27.78 13.21 -22.92
CA ASP A 518 -29.01 13.32 -23.71
C ASP A 518 -29.33 12.03 -24.49
N GLU A 519 -29.36 10.90 -23.78
CA GLU A 519 -29.63 9.55 -24.33
C GLU A 519 -28.63 9.05 -25.39
N SER A 520 -27.49 9.72 -25.57
CA SER A 520 -26.48 9.37 -26.58
C SER A 520 -25.04 9.38 -26.04
N TRP A 521 -24.17 8.55 -26.62
CA TRP A 521 -22.75 8.54 -26.30
C TRP A 521 -22.02 9.64 -27.07
N GLN A 522 -21.45 10.60 -26.35
CA GLN A 522 -20.63 11.67 -26.90
C GLN A 522 -19.14 11.37 -26.73
N ASN A 523 -18.36 11.51 -27.80
CA ASN A 523 -16.91 11.30 -27.76
C ASN A 523 -16.21 12.43 -26.97
N ARG A 524 -15.38 12.05 -26.00
CA ARG A 524 -14.53 12.94 -25.18
C ARG A 524 -13.03 12.69 -25.37
N SER A 525 -12.65 11.90 -26.37
CA SER A 525 -11.25 11.64 -26.73
C SER A 525 -10.59 12.84 -27.40
N ALA A 526 -9.26 12.92 -27.25
CA ALA A 526 -8.41 13.80 -28.02
C ALA A 526 -7.91 13.12 -29.32
N GLU A 527 -7.32 13.89 -30.24
CA GLU A 527 -6.73 13.35 -31.47
C GLU A 527 -5.56 12.40 -31.22
N LYS A 528 -4.77 12.66 -30.16
CA LYS A 528 -3.62 11.84 -29.79
C LYS A 528 -3.98 10.87 -28.67
N TYR A 529 -3.40 9.67 -28.77
CA TYR A 529 -3.56 8.60 -27.77
C TYR A 529 -3.15 9.06 -26.37
N ARG A 530 -1.97 9.68 -26.24
CA ARG A 530 -1.42 10.16 -24.97
C ARG A 530 -2.29 11.24 -24.32
N ASP A 531 -2.90 12.10 -25.13
CA ASP A 531 -3.76 13.16 -24.61
C ASP A 531 -5.10 12.57 -24.14
N THR A 532 -5.63 11.56 -24.84
CA THR A 532 -6.82 10.82 -24.38
C THR A 532 -6.54 10.05 -23.08
N GLN A 533 -5.34 9.46 -22.93
CA GLN A 533 -4.91 8.82 -21.68
C GLN A 533 -4.94 9.80 -20.51
N ALA A 534 -4.36 10.99 -20.69
CA ALA A 534 -4.36 12.03 -19.67
C ALA A 534 -5.79 12.49 -19.32
N ILE A 535 -6.70 12.56 -20.29
CA ILE A 535 -8.12 12.88 -20.02
C ILE A 535 -8.76 11.79 -19.15
N ILE A 536 -8.49 10.50 -19.40
CA ILE A 536 -9.02 9.40 -18.58
C ILE A 536 -8.51 9.49 -17.14
N GLU A 537 -7.19 9.63 -16.96
CA GLU A 537 -6.55 9.76 -15.64
C GLU A 537 -7.07 10.98 -14.86
N ASN A 538 -7.24 12.12 -15.54
CA ASN A 538 -7.83 13.32 -14.94
C ASN A 538 -9.31 13.14 -14.61
N THR A 539 -10.06 12.40 -15.43
CA THR A 539 -11.49 12.11 -15.21
C THR A 539 -11.65 11.25 -13.95
N ILE A 540 -10.90 10.17 -13.81
CA ILE A 540 -10.98 9.28 -12.63
C ILE A 540 -10.27 9.87 -11.40
N GLY A 541 -9.37 10.84 -11.58
CA GLY A 541 -8.69 11.56 -10.50
C GLY A 541 -7.68 10.71 -9.71
N MET A 542 -7.21 9.59 -10.27
CA MET A 542 -6.23 8.70 -9.64
C MET A 542 -5.38 7.97 -10.69
N ASP A 543 -4.13 7.69 -10.36
CA ASP A 543 -3.23 6.88 -11.19
C ASP A 543 -3.43 5.37 -10.95
N SER A 544 -2.80 4.56 -11.80
CA SER A 544 -2.85 3.09 -11.73
C SER A 544 -2.40 2.55 -10.37
N LEU A 545 -1.32 3.10 -9.82
CA LEU A 545 -0.77 2.67 -8.52
C LEU A 545 -1.76 2.94 -7.38
N THR A 546 -2.40 4.10 -7.38
CA THR A 546 -3.41 4.49 -6.39
C THR A 546 -4.63 3.57 -6.48
N LEU A 547 -5.11 3.25 -7.70
CA LEU A 547 -6.24 2.32 -7.86
C LEU A 547 -5.89 0.90 -7.38
N LYS A 548 -4.68 0.39 -7.71
CA LYS A 548 -4.19 -0.91 -7.22
C LYS A 548 -4.02 -0.93 -5.70
N ALA A 549 -3.61 0.18 -5.08
CA ALA A 549 -3.39 0.26 -3.64
C ALA A 549 -4.69 0.42 -2.82
N THR A 550 -5.81 0.84 -3.43
CA THR A 550 -7.03 1.22 -2.68
C THR A 550 -8.30 0.50 -3.12
N GLY A 551 -8.42 0.06 -4.38
CA GLY A 551 -9.63 -0.56 -4.92
C GLY A 551 -9.45 -1.97 -5.49
N LEU A 552 -8.22 -2.39 -5.80
CA LEU A 552 -7.90 -3.68 -6.43
C LEU A 552 -6.83 -4.44 -5.65
N ILE A 553 -7.23 -5.22 -4.67
CA ILE A 553 -6.33 -6.06 -3.87
C ILE A 553 -6.00 -7.33 -4.66
N MET A 554 -4.89 -7.32 -5.39
CA MET A 554 -4.47 -8.45 -6.22
C MET A 554 -3.58 -9.45 -5.48
N GLN A 555 -3.64 -10.73 -5.88
CA GLN A 555 -2.75 -11.79 -5.37
C GLN A 555 -1.26 -11.41 -5.51
N ASP A 556 -0.48 -11.70 -4.48
CA ASP A 556 0.95 -11.36 -4.35
C ASP A 556 1.30 -9.85 -4.37
N GLN A 557 0.31 -8.95 -4.45
CA GLN A 557 0.52 -7.50 -4.51
C GLN A 557 -0.11 -6.72 -3.34
N TYR A 558 -0.54 -7.42 -2.27
CA TYR A 558 -1.05 -6.83 -1.03
C TYR A 558 -0.13 -5.74 -0.46
N GLY A 559 1.18 -5.91 -0.62
CA GLY A 559 2.17 -5.00 -0.08
C GLY A 559 2.38 -3.71 -0.87
N LEU A 560 1.70 -3.43 -1.98
CA LEU A 560 2.06 -2.33 -2.91
C LEU A 560 2.35 -1.00 -2.21
N PHE A 561 1.45 -0.53 -1.33
CA PHE A 561 1.69 0.69 -0.55
C PHE A 561 2.84 0.54 0.46
N LEU A 562 2.93 -0.60 1.14
CA LEU A 562 3.98 -0.88 2.14
C LEU A 562 5.35 -1.17 1.51
N GLN A 563 5.42 -1.52 0.24
CA GLN A 563 6.63 -1.80 -0.52
C GLN A 563 7.15 -0.57 -1.28
N ALA A 564 6.26 0.39 -1.58
CA ALA A 564 6.65 1.69 -2.10
C ALA A 564 7.66 2.35 -1.16
N ASP A 565 8.60 3.10 -1.72
CA ASP A 565 9.57 3.88 -0.98
C ASP A 565 8.87 4.97 -0.16
N LYS A 566 9.50 5.38 0.95
CA LYS A 566 8.86 6.26 1.96
C LYS A 566 8.31 7.57 1.37
N ALA A 567 8.93 8.10 0.31
CA ALA A 567 8.49 9.32 -0.37
C ALA A 567 7.26 9.07 -1.27
N ASP A 568 7.20 7.93 -1.96
CA ASP A 568 6.08 7.59 -2.84
C ASP A 568 4.82 7.25 -2.02
N ARG A 569 4.96 6.70 -0.81
CA ARG A 569 3.82 6.54 0.13
C ARG A 569 3.13 7.86 0.46
N MET A 570 3.90 8.94 0.63
CA MET A 570 3.36 10.28 0.87
C MET A 570 2.63 10.83 -0.36
N ALA A 571 3.15 10.57 -1.56
CA ALA A 571 2.49 10.96 -2.80
C ALA A 571 1.16 10.20 -2.99
N ILE A 572 1.12 8.90 -2.70
CA ILE A 572 -0.10 8.08 -2.76
C ILE A 572 -1.15 8.62 -1.79
N LEU A 573 -0.78 8.90 -0.52
CA LEU A 573 -1.70 9.54 0.44
C LEU A 573 -2.18 10.91 -0.03
N GLY A 574 -1.30 11.74 -0.60
CA GLY A 574 -1.69 13.03 -1.17
C GLY A 574 -2.72 12.91 -2.31
N ASN A 575 -2.57 11.92 -3.19
CA ASN A 575 -3.53 11.62 -4.25
C ASN A 575 -4.87 11.10 -3.70
N ILE A 576 -4.82 10.22 -2.68
CA ILE A 576 -6.02 9.68 -2.01
C ILE A 576 -6.85 10.81 -1.41
N LEU A 577 -6.19 11.77 -0.75
CA LEU A 577 -6.81 12.92 -0.09
C LEU A 577 -7.17 14.09 -1.05
N GLY A 578 -6.93 13.94 -2.35
CA GLY A 578 -7.26 14.98 -3.34
C GLY A 578 -6.39 16.24 -3.26
N LEU A 579 -5.18 16.14 -2.69
CA LEU A 579 -4.28 17.28 -2.46
C LEU A 579 -3.60 17.81 -3.73
N GLY A 580 -3.81 17.19 -4.90
CA GLY A 580 -3.26 17.64 -6.18
C GLY A 580 -3.72 19.05 -6.62
N ILE A 581 -4.75 19.61 -5.99
CA ILE A 581 -5.13 21.02 -6.19
C ILE A 581 -4.03 21.99 -5.70
N TYR A 582 -3.28 21.61 -4.67
CA TYR A 582 -2.20 22.43 -4.11
C TYR A 582 -0.99 22.50 -5.04
N ASP A 583 -0.67 21.43 -5.78
CA ASP A 583 0.38 21.46 -6.81
C ASP A 583 0.09 22.49 -7.91
N ARG A 584 -1.20 22.64 -8.28
CA ARG A 584 -1.65 23.68 -9.22
C ARG A 584 -1.51 25.08 -8.62
N MET A 585 -1.95 25.26 -7.37
CA MET A 585 -1.81 26.54 -6.66
C MET A 585 -0.34 26.94 -6.48
N GLU A 586 0.56 25.99 -6.17
CA GLU A 586 2.00 26.20 -6.10
C GLU A 586 2.55 26.67 -7.45
N SER A 587 2.20 25.97 -8.53
CA SER A 587 2.63 26.33 -9.89
C SER A 587 2.17 27.73 -10.30
N MET A 588 0.92 28.08 -9.97
CA MET A 588 0.36 29.40 -10.24
C MET A 588 1.01 30.50 -9.40
N ALA A 589 1.26 30.23 -8.11
CA ALA A 589 2.01 31.13 -7.24
C ALA A 589 3.45 31.34 -7.73
N ALA A 590 4.11 30.27 -8.21
CA ALA A 590 5.46 30.34 -8.77
C ALA A 590 5.51 31.18 -10.06
N ASN A 591 4.53 31.04 -10.95
CA ASN A 591 4.44 31.88 -12.16
C ASN A 591 4.22 33.35 -11.80
N ARG A 592 3.29 33.66 -10.88
CA ARG A 592 3.04 35.04 -10.44
C ARG A 592 4.23 35.64 -9.68
N ALA A 593 4.98 34.84 -8.92
CA ALA A 593 6.24 35.25 -8.31
C ALA A 593 7.30 35.59 -9.37
N ALA A 594 7.42 34.78 -10.43
CA ALA A 594 8.36 35.03 -11.52
C ALA A 594 8.03 36.32 -12.29
N ASP A 595 6.75 36.58 -12.54
CA ASP A 595 6.29 37.80 -13.22
C ASP A 595 6.53 39.06 -12.36
N ALA A 596 6.17 39.02 -11.07
CA ALA A 596 6.43 40.11 -10.14
C ALA A 596 7.94 40.40 -10.01
N ASN A 597 8.77 39.35 -10.02
CA ASN A 597 10.23 39.49 -9.93
C ASN A 597 10.84 40.06 -11.24
N ARG A 598 10.30 39.72 -12.42
CA ARG A 598 10.68 40.40 -13.68
C ARG A 598 10.36 41.88 -13.63
N GLU A 599 9.19 42.23 -13.14
CA GLU A 599 8.77 43.64 -13.10
C GLU A 599 9.54 44.43 -12.04
N LEU A 600 9.86 43.82 -10.90
CA LEU A 600 10.77 44.39 -9.91
C LEU A 600 12.15 44.69 -10.51
N ARG A 601 12.72 43.77 -11.31
CA ARG A 601 13.99 43.99 -12.01
C ARG A 601 13.88 45.12 -13.04
N ARG A 602 12.79 45.18 -13.81
CA ARG A 602 12.54 46.26 -14.78
C ARG A 602 12.50 47.62 -14.11
N VAL A 603 11.79 47.74 -12.98
CA VAL A 603 11.71 48.98 -12.20
C VAL A 603 13.08 49.34 -11.59
N ALA A 604 13.83 48.37 -11.09
CA ALA A 604 15.18 48.58 -10.56
C ALA A 604 16.18 49.06 -11.63
N ASP A 605 16.10 48.52 -12.85
CA ASP A 605 16.93 48.95 -13.98
C ASP A 605 16.57 50.39 -14.40
N LEU A 606 15.27 50.73 -14.48
CA LEU A 606 14.79 52.09 -14.75
C LEU A 606 15.24 53.11 -13.68
N GLN A 607 15.26 52.71 -12.40
CA GLN A 607 15.81 53.54 -11.33
C GLN A 607 17.30 53.81 -11.52
N LYS A 608 18.06 52.76 -11.87
CA LYS A 608 19.51 52.85 -12.06
C LYS A 608 19.88 53.70 -13.27
N GLU A 609 19.10 53.60 -14.35
CA GLU A 609 19.25 54.44 -15.54
C GLU A 609 18.92 55.91 -15.25
N THR A 610 17.79 56.18 -14.61
CA THR A 610 17.36 57.54 -14.22
C THR A 610 18.31 58.18 -13.21
N GLY A 611 18.93 57.38 -12.33
CA GLY A 611 19.93 57.86 -11.37
C GLY A 611 21.31 58.16 -11.97
N ARG A 612 21.67 57.55 -13.11
CA ARG A 612 22.97 57.77 -13.77
C ARG A 612 23.04 59.04 -14.61
N THR A 613 21.89 59.54 -15.08
CA THR A 613 21.79 60.71 -15.95
C THR A 613 21.63 62.04 -15.20
N MET A 614 21.51 62.03 -13.87
CA MET A 614 21.40 63.24 -13.07
C MET A 614 22.76 63.95 -12.84
N PRO A 615 22.85 65.25 -13.10
CA PRO A 615 23.95 66.08 -12.61
C PRO A 615 23.89 66.26 -11.08
N ASP A 616 25.04 66.53 -10.45
CA ASP A 616 25.12 66.77 -9.00
C ASP A 616 24.45 68.11 -8.59
N LYS A 617 23.34 68.00 -7.86
CA LYS A 617 22.52 69.13 -7.37
C LYS A 617 23.33 70.16 -6.59
N ALA A 618 24.27 69.72 -5.75
CA ALA A 618 25.11 70.62 -4.97
C ALA A 618 26.04 71.45 -5.86
N THR A 619 26.49 70.89 -6.98
CA THR A 619 27.36 71.56 -7.96
C THR A 619 26.58 72.59 -8.79
N VAL A 620 25.32 72.29 -9.16
CA VAL A 620 24.44 73.22 -9.91
C VAL A 620 23.97 74.39 -9.03
N GLU A 621 23.59 74.14 -7.77
CA GLU A 621 23.20 75.18 -6.81
C GLU A 621 24.37 76.13 -6.47
N ALA A 622 25.58 75.60 -6.29
CA ALA A 622 26.78 76.40 -6.05
C ALA A 622 27.12 77.31 -7.25
N ALA A 623 26.97 76.80 -8.49
CA ALA A 623 27.18 77.57 -9.70
C ALA A 623 26.13 78.69 -9.86
N MET A 624 24.86 78.41 -9.60
CA MET A 624 23.77 79.41 -9.66
C MET A 624 23.95 80.53 -8.63
N ASN A 625 24.33 80.20 -7.40
CA ASN A 625 24.62 81.19 -6.37
C ASN A 625 25.82 82.07 -6.72
N LYS A 626 26.86 81.49 -7.33
CA LYS A 626 28.02 82.25 -7.82
C LYS A 626 27.65 83.24 -8.93
N THR A 627 26.91 82.79 -9.94
CA THR A 627 26.46 83.64 -11.07
C THR A 627 25.53 84.77 -10.60
N ALA A 628 24.69 84.53 -9.58
CA ALA A 628 23.82 85.55 -9.01
C ALA A 628 24.58 86.68 -8.28
N VAL A 629 25.64 86.34 -7.54
CA VAL A 629 26.49 87.32 -6.84
C VAL A 629 27.31 88.15 -7.85
N GLU A 630 27.85 87.52 -8.89
CA GLU A 630 28.63 88.21 -9.94
C GLU A 630 27.77 89.18 -10.77
N LYS A 631 26.51 88.82 -11.04
CA LYS A 631 25.55 89.69 -11.72
C LYS A 631 25.18 90.93 -10.90
N ALA A 632 24.99 90.78 -9.59
CA ALA A 632 24.65 91.89 -8.70
C ALA A 632 25.75 92.96 -8.66
N SER A 633 27.03 92.55 -8.77
CA SER A 633 28.18 93.46 -8.86
C SER A 633 28.22 94.22 -10.18
N ALA A 634 28.07 93.54 -11.32
CA ALA A 634 28.12 94.17 -12.65
C ALA A 634 26.97 95.19 -12.89
N VAL A 635 25.81 94.98 -12.28
CA VAL A 635 24.68 95.92 -12.33
C VAL A 635 24.95 97.20 -11.53
N ALA A 636 25.74 97.12 -10.45
CA ALA A 636 26.15 98.28 -9.66
C ALA A 636 27.17 99.15 -10.40
N ASP A 637 28.14 98.53 -11.09
CA ASP A 637 29.17 99.22 -11.88
C ASP A 637 28.56 100.01 -13.06
N ARG A 638 27.58 99.42 -13.76
CA ARG A 638 26.85 100.07 -14.86
C ARG A 638 26.15 101.37 -14.44
N ALA A 639 25.65 101.44 -13.21
CA ALA A 639 24.93 102.62 -12.71
C ALA A 639 25.86 103.83 -12.51
N ILE A 640 27.14 103.59 -12.22
CA ILE A 640 28.17 104.63 -12.03
C ILE A 640 28.57 105.22 -13.40
N HIS A 641 28.84 104.38 -14.39
CA HIS A 641 29.27 104.81 -15.73
C HIS A 641 28.17 105.55 -16.52
N THR A 642 26.89 105.23 -16.27
CA THR A 642 25.73 105.90 -16.91
C THR A 642 25.64 107.39 -16.56
N LYS A 643 26.05 107.77 -15.35
CA LYS A 643 25.98 109.15 -14.86
C LYS A 643 27.05 110.06 -15.50
N ALA A 644 28.24 109.53 -15.78
CA ALA A 644 29.35 110.27 -16.39
C ALA A 644 29.10 110.63 -17.87
N MET A 645 28.40 109.76 -18.63
CA MET A 645 28.10 109.98 -20.05
C MET A 645 27.12 111.15 -20.29
N SER A 646 26.14 111.33 -19.39
CA SER A 646 25.09 112.35 -19.52
C SER A 646 25.60 113.80 -19.43
N GLU A 647 26.72 114.05 -18.76
CA GLU A 647 27.25 115.40 -18.54
C GLU A 647 28.09 115.90 -19.73
N ALA A 648 28.75 115.01 -20.46
CA ALA A 648 29.56 115.33 -21.64
C ALA A 648 28.71 115.63 -22.89
N GLN A 649 27.56 114.96 -23.03
CA GLN A 649 26.66 115.06 -24.19
C GLN A 649 26.06 116.46 -24.39
N THR A 650 25.75 117.18 -23.30
CA THR A 650 25.04 118.48 -23.36
C THR A 650 25.88 119.61 -23.99
N LYS A 651 27.22 119.47 -23.98
CA LYS A 651 28.15 120.49 -24.50
C LYS A 651 28.44 120.35 -26.00
N LEU A 652 28.20 119.18 -26.59
CA LEU A 652 28.56 118.87 -27.98
C LEU A 652 27.47 119.31 -29.00
N ASP A 653 26.22 119.46 -28.56
CA ASP A 653 25.08 119.66 -29.47
C ASP A 653 24.89 121.11 -29.97
N ILE A 654 25.59 122.10 -29.39
CA ILE A 654 25.58 123.50 -29.85
C ILE A 654 26.42 123.69 -31.14
N ALA A 655 27.43 122.85 -31.40
CA ALA A 655 28.36 123.02 -32.51
C ALA A 655 27.84 122.48 -33.88
N LYS A 656 26.80 121.65 -33.89
CA LYS A 656 26.36 120.88 -35.09
C LYS A 656 25.52 121.65 -36.10
N GLN A 657 25.03 122.86 -35.80
CA GLN A 657 24.13 123.58 -36.72
C GLN A 657 24.80 124.11 -37.99
N ALA A 658 26.14 124.18 -38.06
CA ALA A 658 26.88 124.57 -39.26
C ALA A 658 27.04 123.42 -40.30
N GLN A 659 26.79 122.17 -39.92
CA GLN A 659 27.04 120.97 -40.76
C GLN A 659 25.94 120.64 -41.78
N LYS A 660 24.77 121.28 -41.65
CA LYS A 660 23.55 120.96 -42.42
C LYS A 660 23.61 121.16 -43.94
N ARG A 661 24.67 121.79 -44.46
CA ARG A 661 24.85 121.98 -45.91
C ARG A 661 25.73 120.90 -46.56
N SER A 662 26.46 120.11 -45.78
CA SER A 662 27.22 118.93 -46.23
C SER A 662 26.32 117.69 -46.39
N GLU A 663 25.25 117.59 -45.58
CA GLU A 663 24.36 116.43 -45.49
C GLU A 663 23.57 116.15 -46.78
N LYS A 664 23.35 117.15 -47.62
CA LYS A 664 22.57 116.96 -48.86
C LYS A 664 23.31 116.15 -49.93
N LEU A 665 24.64 116.23 -49.99
CA LEU A 665 25.48 115.42 -50.89
C LEU A 665 25.79 114.03 -50.29
N ALA A 666 25.71 113.86 -48.97
CA ALA A 666 25.89 112.56 -48.31
C ALA A 666 24.70 111.61 -48.49
N SER A 667 23.48 112.15 -48.69
CA SER A 667 22.27 111.34 -48.92
C SER A 667 22.32 110.53 -50.21
N GLU A 668 22.93 111.06 -51.27
CA GLU A 668 23.07 110.36 -52.57
C GLU A 668 24.20 109.32 -52.55
N LEU A 669 25.23 109.52 -51.71
CA LEU A 669 26.26 108.50 -51.44
C LEU A 669 25.70 107.33 -50.60
N GLY A 670 24.77 107.61 -49.68
CA GLY A 670 24.16 106.61 -48.80
C GLY A 670 23.35 105.54 -49.52
N SER A 671 22.62 105.88 -50.59
CA SER A 671 21.83 104.90 -51.35
C SER A 671 22.70 103.90 -52.10
N TRP A 672 23.81 104.36 -52.70
CA TRP A 672 24.77 103.49 -53.41
C TRP A 672 25.59 102.61 -52.46
N ILE A 673 25.93 103.10 -51.25
CA ILE A 673 26.60 102.28 -50.22
C ILE A 673 25.68 101.19 -49.66
N ALA A 674 24.39 101.48 -49.49
CA ALA A 674 23.40 100.49 -49.04
C ALA A 674 23.26 99.32 -50.05
N GLU A 675 23.20 99.61 -51.35
CA GLU A 675 23.16 98.57 -52.40
C GLU A 675 24.44 97.74 -52.46
N LYS A 676 25.62 98.36 -52.27
CA LYS A 676 26.92 97.66 -52.19
C LYS A 676 26.96 96.69 -50.99
N ASN A 677 26.49 97.12 -49.82
CA ASN A 677 26.50 96.30 -48.60
C ASN A 677 25.48 95.14 -48.66
N ALA A 678 24.32 95.36 -49.29
CA ALA A 678 23.34 94.30 -49.55
C ALA A 678 23.89 93.23 -50.50
N ASN A 679 24.60 93.63 -51.57
CA ASN A 679 25.27 92.70 -52.47
C ASN A 679 26.41 91.93 -51.76
N ALA A 680 27.22 92.60 -50.95
CA ALA A 680 28.28 91.95 -50.16
C ALA A 680 27.73 90.91 -49.15
N SER A 681 26.59 91.21 -48.52
CA SER A 681 25.92 90.26 -47.60
C SER A 681 25.37 89.04 -48.36
N ALA A 682 24.79 89.23 -49.55
CA ALA A 682 24.34 88.13 -50.41
C ALA A 682 25.50 87.26 -50.91
N GLN A 683 26.66 87.86 -51.23
CA GLN A 683 27.88 87.12 -51.56
C GLN A 683 28.41 86.29 -50.39
N ALA A 684 28.36 86.82 -49.16
CA ALA A 684 28.77 86.09 -47.96
C ALA A 684 27.88 84.86 -47.68
N VAL A 685 26.56 85.00 -47.87
CA VAL A 685 25.61 83.88 -47.75
C VAL A 685 25.88 82.80 -48.81
N CYS A 686 26.07 83.18 -50.08
CA CYS A 686 26.42 82.20 -51.12
C CYS A 686 27.77 81.52 -50.85
N ARG A 687 28.78 82.24 -50.33
CA ARG A 687 30.08 81.65 -49.96
C ARG A 687 29.97 80.70 -48.77
N ALA A 688 29.15 81.02 -47.77
CA ALA A 688 28.87 80.12 -46.64
C ALA A 688 28.15 78.85 -47.11
N GLN A 689 27.12 78.97 -47.96
CA GLN A 689 26.41 77.83 -48.53
C GLN A 689 27.31 76.92 -49.38
N ILE A 690 28.28 77.49 -50.10
CA ILE A 690 29.30 76.73 -50.84
C ILE A 690 30.24 76.01 -49.87
N SER A 691 30.69 76.67 -48.79
CA SER A 691 31.58 76.10 -47.78
C SER A 691 30.91 74.94 -47.02
N ASP A 692 29.66 75.12 -46.61
CA ASP A 692 28.90 74.11 -45.86
C ASP A 692 28.61 72.87 -46.73
N ALA A 693 28.25 73.08 -48.01
CA ALA A 693 28.06 72.00 -48.96
C ALA A 693 29.39 71.30 -49.31
N GLN A 694 30.50 72.05 -49.37
CA GLN A 694 31.84 71.50 -49.62
C GLN A 694 32.33 70.63 -48.47
N ALA A 695 32.11 71.03 -47.21
CA ALA A 695 32.51 70.25 -46.03
C ALA A 695 31.85 68.86 -45.95
N LEU A 696 30.65 68.70 -46.53
CA LEU A 696 29.99 67.40 -46.65
C LEU A 696 30.54 66.59 -47.83
N LEU A 697 30.85 67.23 -48.95
CA LEU A 697 31.40 66.60 -50.16
C LEU A 697 32.87 66.17 -49.98
N ASP A 698 33.65 66.86 -49.16
CA ASP A 698 35.04 66.51 -48.83
C ASP A 698 35.15 65.17 -48.07
N LYS A 699 34.04 64.70 -47.48
CA LYS A 699 33.95 63.40 -46.79
C LYS A 699 33.35 62.29 -47.65
N ARG A 700 33.14 62.52 -48.95
CA ARG A 700 32.50 61.56 -49.88
C ARG A 700 33.17 60.18 -49.87
N GLU A 701 34.49 60.14 -49.99
CA GLU A 701 35.23 58.86 -50.00
C GLU A 701 35.08 58.08 -48.69
N GLU A 702 35.02 58.78 -47.55
CA GLU A 702 34.82 58.17 -46.22
C GLU A 702 33.38 57.62 -46.07
N VAL A 703 32.39 58.35 -46.55
CA VAL A 703 30.96 57.96 -46.48
C VAL A 703 30.65 56.78 -47.41
N GLU A 704 31.17 56.79 -48.65
CA GLU A 704 31.00 55.69 -49.61
C GLU A 704 31.73 54.42 -49.15
N ALA A 705 32.93 54.53 -48.56
CA ALA A 705 33.64 53.41 -47.97
C ALA A 705 32.90 52.81 -46.75
N GLY A 706 32.31 53.66 -45.90
CA GLY A 706 31.48 53.23 -44.77
C GLY A 706 30.22 52.48 -45.19
N SER A 707 29.56 52.91 -46.27
CA SER A 707 28.37 52.26 -46.84
C SER A 707 28.68 50.88 -47.46
N GLN A 708 29.79 50.76 -48.20
CA GLN A 708 30.24 49.44 -48.70
C GLN A 708 30.61 48.47 -47.58
N SER A 709 31.21 48.97 -46.49
CA SER A 709 31.53 48.16 -45.31
C SER A 709 30.26 47.61 -44.64
N TYR A 710 29.21 48.44 -44.52
CA TYR A 710 27.90 48.01 -44.03
C TYR A 710 27.29 46.89 -44.89
N GLY A 711 27.35 47.01 -46.22
CA GLY A 711 26.83 45.98 -47.14
C GLY A 711 27.51 44.62 -46.98
N LYS A 712 28.85 44.59 -46.81
CA LYS A 712 29.61 43.35 -46.59
C LYS A 712 29.31 42.70 -45.22
N LEU A 713 29.26 43.50 -44.16
CA LEU A 713 28.96 43.03 -42.80
C LEU A 713 27.51 42.52 -42.68
N SER A 714 26.56 43.17 -43.36
CA SER A 714 25.16 42.74 -43.39
C SER A 714 24.96 41.40 -44.10
N ALA A 715 25.65 41.16 -45.23
CA ALA A 715 25.59 39.88 -45.94
C ALA A 715 26.18 38.73 -45.10
N ARG A 716 27.31 38.97 -44.41
CA ARG A 716 27.92 37.98 -43.51
C ARG A 716 27.06 37.70 -42.28
N ARG A 717 26.31 38.70 -41.78
CA ARG A 717 25.32 38.52 -40.70
C ARG A 717 24.19 37.57 -41.09
N GLU A 718 23.61 37.72 -42.29
CA GLU A 718 22.57 36.81 -42.77
C GLU A 718 23.06 35.36 -42.90
N GLU A 719 24.29 35.16 -43.38
CA GLU A 719 24.91 33.84 -43.47
C GLU A 719 25.09 33.17 -42.09
N LEU A 720 25.54 33.93 -41.09
CA LEU A 720 25.81 33.42 -39.73
C LEU A 720 24.53 33.19 -38.91
N LEU A 721 23.47 33.99 -39.12
CA LEU A 721 22.17 33.84 -38.45
C LEU A 721 21.55 32.45 -38.69
N GLY A 722 21.69 31.89 -39.89
CA GLY A 722 21.22 30.54 -40.21
C GLY A 722 21.94 29.43 -39.44
N THR A 723 23.21 29.65 -39.07
CA THR A 723 24.01 28.67 -38.30
C THR A 723 23.76 28.74 -36.79
N ALA A 724 23.43 29.92 -36.25
CA ALA A 724 23.15 30.10 -34.82
C ALA A 724 21.90 29.35 -34.37
N ALA A 725 20.89 29.22 -35.23
CA ALA A 725 19.66 28.46 -34.96
C ALA A 725 19.90 26.95 -34.75
N LEU A 726 21.04 26.42 -35.20
CA LEU A 726 21.41 25.00 -35.05
C LEU A 726 22.08 24.68 -33.70
N ILE A 727 22.39 25.67 -32.87
CA ILE A 727 23.05 25.46 -31.57
C ILE A 727 22.13 24.72 -30.61
N GLN A 728 20.89 25.20 -30.40
CA GLN A 728 19.93 24.55 -29.51
C GLN A 728 19.68 23.06 -29.83
N PRO A 729 19.34 22.67 -31.08
CA PRO A 729 19.10 21.26 -31.39
C PRO A 729 20.37 20.39 -31.25
N LYS A 730 21.57 20.95 -31.45
CA LYS A 730 22.83 20.21 -31.22
C LYS A 730 23.19 20.10 -29.74
N GLU A 731 22.87 21.10 -28.91
CA GLU A 731 22.99 21.01 -27.44
C GLU A 731 22.01 20.00 -26.85
N GLU A 732 20.82 19.87 -27.43
CA GLU A 732 19.86 18.80 -27.09
C GLU A 732 20.41 17.42 -27.48
N LYS A 733 20.91 17.26 -28.73
CA LYS A 733 21.57 16.03 -29.15
C LYS A 733 22.77 15.65 -28.26
N LEU A 734 23.58 16.62 -27.83
CA LEU A 734 24.70 16.37 -26.91
C LEU A 734 24.20 15.89 -25.54
N ARG A 735 23.13 16.48 -25.01
CA ARG A 735 22.50 16.03 -23.76
C ARG A 735 22.00 14.60 -23.88
N ASP A 736 21.35 14.24 -24.99
CA ASP A 736 20.86 12.88 -25.23
C ASP A 736 21.99 11.86 -25.31
N VAL A 737 23.06 12.16 -26.06
CA VAL A 737 24.24 11.30 -26.15
C VAL A 737 24.91 11.15 -24.78
N MET A 738 25.06 12.23 -24.01
CA MET A 738 25.63 12.17 -22.66
C MET A 738 24.75 11.37 -21.68
N ALA A 739 23.43 11.47 -21.79
CA ALA A 739 22.49 10.68 -21.00
C ALA A 739 22.59 9.19 -21.35
N ALA A 740 22.65 8.84 -22.64
CA ALA A 740 22.86 7.46 -23.11
C ALA A 740 24.21 6.89 -22.63
N LEU A 741 25.29 7.68 -22.67
CA LEU A 741 26.61 7.30 -22.18
C LEU A 741 26.61 7.06 -20.66
N SER A 742 25.90 7.93 -19.91
CA SER A 742 25.70 7.75 -18.47
C SER A 742 24.90 6.47 -18.17
N ALA A 743 23.86 6.19 -18.94
CA ALA A 743 23.04 4.98 -18.79
C ALA A 743 23.86 3.70 -19.07
N GLN A 744 24.66 3.67 -20.15
CA GLN A 744 25.52 2.53 -20.46
C GLN A 744 26.61 2.31 -19.40
N ARG A 745 27.23 3.38 -18.88
CA ARG A 745 28.22 3.28 -17.79
C ARG A 745 27.60 2.79 -16.48
N LYS A 746 26.39 3.25 -16.14
CA LYS A 746 25.63 2.73 -15.00
C LYS A 746 25.24 1.26 -15.19
N LYS A 747 24.79 0.87 -16.39
CA LYS A 747 24.49 -0.53 -16.73
C LYS A 747 25.72 -1.42 -16.55
N LYS A 748 26.88 -1.00 -17.06
CA LYS A 748 28.16 -1.70 -16.86
C LYS A 748 28.48 -1.89 -15.37
N SER A 749 28.47 -0.81 -14.58
CA SER A 749 28.78 -0.87 -13.15
C SER A 749 27.79 -1.73 -12.36
N SER A 750 26.51 -1.72 -12.74
CA SER A 750 25.47 -2.54 -12.11
C SER A 750 25.70 -4.03 -12.40
N LEU A 751 25.95 -4.38 -13.66
CA LEU A 751 26.22 -5.77 -14.07
C LEU A 751 27.53 -6.30 -13.48
N GLU A 752 28.58 -5.47 -13.35
CA GLU A 752 29.82 -5.84 -12.67
C GLU A 752 29.60 -6.12 -11.18
N ALA A 753 28.77 -5.32 -10.50
CA ALA A 753 28.39 -5.55 -9.10
C ALA A 753 27.52 -6.81 -8.94
N GLU A 754 26.56 -7.02 -9.83
CA GLU A 754 25.71 -8.21 -9.87
C GLU A 754 26.55 -9.48 -10.10
N LYS A 755 27.49 -9.44 -11.05
CA LYS A 755 28.44 -10.52 -11.31
C LYS A 755 29.26 -10.86 -10.06
N LEU A 756 29.80 -9.86 -9.37
CA LEU A 756 30.59 -10.07 -8.15
C LEU A 756 29.76 -10.76 -7.04
N SER A 757 28.52 -10.33 -6.87
CA SER A 757 27.57 -10.92 -5.91
C SER A 757 27.18 -12.36 -6.29
N ALA A 758 26.91 -12.60 -7.58
CA ALA A 758 26.59 -13.92 -8.11
C ALA A 758 27.79 -14.88 -7.96
N GLN A 759 29.01 -14.41 -8.20
CA GLN A 759 30.24 -15.18 -8.00
C GLN A 759 30.47 -15.54 -6.54
N ALA A 760 30.23 -14.62 -5.59
CA ALA A 760 30.30 -14.91 -4.16
C ALA A 760 29.28 -15.97 -3.74
N THR A 761 28.06 -15.90 -4.29
CA THR A 761 26.99 -16.88 -4.05
C THR A 761 27.33 -18.25 -4.64
N CYS A 762 27.85 -18.28 -5.88
CA CYS A 762 28.33 -19.49 -6.54
C CYS A 762 29.40 -20.19 -5.70
N TRP A 763 30.38 -19.44 -5.21
CA TRP A 763 31.45 -19.99 -4.36
C TRP A 763 30.90 -20.56 -3.04
N SER A 764 29.93 -19.90 -2.41
CA SER A 764 29.28 -20.39 -1.19
C SER A 764 28.56 -21.72 -1.44
N TYR A 765 27.85 -21.88 -2.55
CA TYR A 765 27.16 -23.11 -2.89
C TYR A 765 28.11 -24.23 -3.31
N GLU A 766 29.19 -23.91 -4.03
CA GLU A 766 30.24 -24.89 -4.36
C GLU A 766 30.91 -25.44 -3.09
N GLN A 767 31.13 -24.62 -2.07
CA GLN A 767 31.63 -25.09 -0.77
C GLN A 767 30.61 -25.97 -0.03
N ALA A 768 29.34 -25.60 -0.04
CA ALA A 768 28.28 -26.38 0.62
C ALA A 768 28.07 -27.76 -0.01
N LEU A 769 28.39 -27.91 -1.30
CA LEU A 769 28.24 -29.14 -2.08
C LEU A 769 29.49 -30.04 -2.11
N ALA A 770 30.55 -29.70 -1.37
CA ALA A 770 31.81 -30.47 -1.37
C ALA A 770 31.61 -31.95 -0.97
N ASP A 771 30.68 -32.22 -0.04
CA ASP A 771 30.38 -33.58 0.46
C ASP A 771 29.16 -34.22 -0.23
N TYR A 772 28.60 -33.59 -1.28
CA TYR A 772 27.31 -33.97 -1.87
C TYR A 772 27.27 -35.43 -2.34
N ASP A 773 28.29 -35.85 -3.10
CA ASP A 773 28.36 -37.21 -3.67
C ASP A 773 28.57 -38.29 -2.58
N GLU A 774 29.23 -37.94 -1.48
CA GLU A 774 29.38 -38.84 -0.32
C GLU A 774 28.05 -39.01 0.42
N LEU A 775 27.30 -37.92 0.61
CA LEU A 775 25.99 -37.92 1.26
C LEU A 775 24.93 -38.62 0.40
N GLU A 776 24.98 -38.49 -0.92
CA GLU A 776 24.11 -39.19 -1.87
C GLU A 776 24.27 -40.71 -1.75
N ARG A 777 25.52 -41.19 -1.73
CA ARG A 777 25.81 -42.62 -1.50
C ARG A 777 25.28 -43.12 -0.17
N LYS A 778 25.49 -42.38 0.92
CA LYS A 778 24.99 -42.75 2.26
C LYS A 778 23.46 -42.73 2.32
N ALA A 779 22.81 -41.80 1.63
CA ALA A 779 21.35 -41.75 1.53
C ALA A 779 20.78 -42.96 0.77
N ALA A 780 21.46 -43.42 -0.29
CA ALA A 780 21.07 -44.62 -1.04
C ALA A 780 21.20 -45.91 -0.21
N ASP A 781 22.21 -46.00 0.66
CA ASP A 781 22.44 -47.16 1.53
C ASP A 781 21.40 -47.30 2.67
N LEU A 782 20.63 -46.25 2.97
CA LEU A 782 19.66 -46.22 4.08
C LEU A 782 18.54 -47.26 3.92
N ALA A 783 18.05 -47.48 2.70
CA ALA A 783 16.96 -48.43 2.45
C ALA A 783 17.37 -49.86 2.82
N GLY A 784 18.54 -50.31 2.34
CA GLY A 784 19.06 -51.64 2.67
C GLY A 784 19.46 -51.78 4.14
N ALA A 785 19.98 -50.72 4.77
CA ALA A 785 20.29 -50.74 6.19
C ALA A 785 19.03 -50.82 7.08
N SER A 786 17.93 -50.17 6.67
CA SER A 786 16.64 -50.19 7.35
C SER A 786 15.94 -51.54 7.21
N GLU A 787 15.98 -52.15 6.03
CA GLU A 787 15.44 -53.49 5.78
C GLU A 787 16.15 -54.54 6.67
N ARG A 788 17.48 -54.45 6.78
CA ARG A 788 18.26 -55.30 7.69
C ARG A 788 17.97 -55.05 9.17
N LEU A 789 17.61 -53.82 9.55
CA LEU A 789 17.18 -53.51 10.91
C LEU A 789 15.85 -54.21 11.22
N THR A 790 14.87 -54.13 10.33
CA THR A 790 13.58 -54.82 10.48
C THR A 790 13.76 -56.33 10.63
N ALA A 791 14.61 -56.95 9.81
CA ALA A 791 14.90 -58.38 9.92
C ALA A 791 15.55 -58.77 11.26
N LEU A 792 16.42 -57.90 11.82
CA LEU A 792 17.03 -58.12 13.14
C LEU A 792 16.04 -57.88 14.30
N GLU A 793 15.09 -56.97 14.14
CA GLU A 793 14.01 -56.72 15.11
C GLU A 793 13.05 -57.89 15.19
N GLU A 794 12.62 -58.45 14.04
CA GLU A 794 11.84 -59.69 14.00
C GLU A 794 12.59 -60.87 14.65
N GLN A 795 13.90 -60.96 14.45
CA GLN A 795 14.72 -61.99 15.09
C GLN A 795 14.83 -61.79 16.62
N ASP A 796 14.89 -60.55 17.12
CA ASP A 796 14.91 -60.26 18.57
C ASP A 796 13.55 -60.56 19.22
N GLU A 797 12.43 -60.37 18.50
CA GLU A 797 11.10 -60.81 18.96
C GLU A 797 11.03 -62.33 19.11
N GLN A 798 11.55 -63.08 18.13
CA GLN A 798 11.64 -64.54 18.21
C GLN A 798 12.55 -65.00 19.36
N TYR A 799 13.66 -64.29 19.59
CA TYR A 799 14.54 -64.54 20.73
C TYR A 799 13.81 -64.30 22.06
N LEU A 800 13.11 -63.17 22.22
CA LEU A 800 12.35 -62.82 23.43
C LEU A 800 11.29 -63.89 23.75
N ALA A 801 10.54 -64.34 22.74
CA ALA A 801 9.55 -65.40 22.91
C ALA A 801 10.19 -66.73 23.35
N ALA A 802 11.30 -67.12 22.73
CA ALA A 802 12.02 -68.35 23.08
C ALA A 802 12.70 -68.27 24.46
N ASP A 803 13.20 -67.09 24.86
CA ASP A 803 13.82 -66.85 26.17
C ASP A 803 12.76 -66.89 27.29
N GLN A 804 11.58 -66.30 27.06
CA GLN A 804 10.43 -66.42 27.97
C GLN A 804 9.97 -67.87 28.13
N GLU A 805 9.90 -68.63 27.04
CA GLU A 805 9.57 -70.07 27.07
C GLU A 805 10.60 -70.86 27.89
N ALA A 806 11.90 -70.61 27.68
CA ALA A 806 12.98 -71.23 28.45
C ALA A 806 12.92 -70.84 29.95
N MET A 807 12.60 -69.59 30.28
CA MET A 807 12.42 -69.14 31.67
C MET A 807 11.21 -69.82 32.34
N LYS A 808 10.11 -69.99 31.62
CA LYS A 808 8.91 -70.68 32.13
C LYS A 808 9.20 -72.15 32.39
N LEU A 809 9.93 -72.82 31.50
CA LEU A 809 10.37 -74.21 31.69
C LEU A 809 11.36 -74.33 32.85
N LEU A 810 12.27 -73.36 33.04
CA LEU A 810 13.16 -73.33 34.20
C LEU A 810 12.40 -73.19 35.53
N GLN A 811 11.41 -72.30 35.58
CA GLN A 811 10.53 -72.16 36.76
C GLN A 811 9.76 -73.44 37.04
N THR A 812 9.22 -74.08 35.99
CA THR A 812 8.50 -75.36 36.09
C THR A 812 9.42 -76.47 36.59
N LYS A 813 10.62 -76.58 36.02
CA LYS A 813 11.65 -77.52 36.47
C LYS A 813 11.96 -77.30 37.96
N ASN A 814 12.27 -76.08 38.37
CA ASN A 814 12.62 -75.79 39.76
C ASN A 814 11.47 -76.12 40.73
N ALA A 815 10.22 -75.79 40.36
CA ALA A 815 9.04 -76.07 41.18
C ALA A 815 8.77 -77.58 41.29
N GLU A 816 8.83 -78.32 40.19
CA GLU A 816 8.62 -79.77 40.17
C GLU A 816 9.75 -80.54 40.86
N THR A 817 11.02 -80.15 40.65
CA THR A 817 12.15 -80.75 41.38
C THR A 817 12.02 -80.53 42.88
N ALA A 818 11.57 -79.36 43.33
CA ALA A 818 11.30 -79.10 44.74
C ALA A 818 10.14 -79.96 45.29
N ARG A 819 9.07 -80.16 44.51
CA ARG A 819 7.95 -81.06 44.88
C ARG A 819 8.40 -82.51 45.01
N ILE A 820 9.15 -83.00 44.01
CA ILE A 820 9.73 -84.35 43.98
C ILE A 820 10.61 -84.57 45.21
N GLN A 821 11.51 -83.63 45.52
CA GLN A 821 12.39 -83.73 46.68
C GLN A 821 11.59 -83.77 47.99
N THR A 822 10.60 -82.88 48.14
CA THR A 822 9.75 -82.87 49.34
C THR A 822 9.04 -84.20 49.53
N TRP A 823 8.56 -84.82 48.46
CA TRP A 823 7.84 -86.10 48.53
C TRP A 823 8.78 -87.28 48.77
N LEU A 824 9.98 -87.25 48.20
CA LEU A 824 11.07 -88.18 48.54
C LEU A 824 11.38 -88.12 50.03
N ASP A 825 11.57 -86.92 50.59
CA ASP A 825 11.83 -86.74 52.02
C ASP A 825 10.68 -87.30 52.87
N ILE A 826 9.42 -87.11 52.46
CA ILE A 826 8.24 -87.69 53.14
C ILE A 826 8.31 -89.22 53.13
N LYS A 827 8.55 -89.84 51.97
CA LYS A 827 8.61 -91.31 51.86
C LYS A 827 9.82 -91.91 52.56
N GLU A 828 10.97 -91.25 52.50
CA GLU A 828 12.16 -91.66 53.25
C GLU A 828 11.91 -91.61 54.76
N ASN A 829 11.20 -90.59 55.24
CA ASN A 829 10.78 -90.48 56.63
C ASN A 829 9.75 -91.56 57.01
N GLU A 830 8.79 -91.88 56.14
CA GLU A 830 7.83 -92.99 56.34
C GLU A 830 8.56 -94.34 56.47
N VAL A 831 9.47 -94.65 55.54
CA VAL A 831 10.28 -95.87 55.57
C VAL A 831 11.17 -95.90 56.82
N THR A 832 11.82 -94.79 57.17
CA THR A 832 12.65 -94.67 58.38
C THR A 832 11.82 -94.88 59.65
N HIS A 833 10.61 -94.34 59.71
CA HIS A 833 9.69 -94.53 60.82
C HIS A 833 9.25 -96.01 60.94
N ILE A 834 8.84 -96.65 59.83
CA ILE A 834 8.46 -98.07 59.79
C ILE A 834 9.66 -98.95 60.18
N ARG A 835 10.86 -98.65 59.68
CA ARG A 835 12.11 -99.35 59.99
C ARG A 835 12.47 -99.23 61.48
N SER A 836 12.35 -98.03 62.06
CA SER A 836 12.62 -97.81 63.49
C SER A 836 11.70 -98.63 64.39
N ARG A 837 10.42 -98.79 64.01
CA ARG A 837 9.45 -99.65 64.71
C ARG A 837 9.72 -101.13 64.49
N ALA A 838 10.16 -101.53 63.30
CA ALA A 838 10.54 -102.93 63.01
C ALA A 838 11.79 -103.37 63.79
N ILE A 839 12.78 -102.49 64.00
CA ILE A 839 14.02 -102.76 64.77
C ILE A 839 13.72 -103.06 66.26
N MET A 840 12.59 -102.60 66.80
CA MET A 840 12.18 -102.92 68.18
C MET A 840 12.01 -104.43 68.41
N LEU A 841 11.85 -105.24 67.35
CA LEU A 841 11.83 -106.71 67.45
C LEU A 841 13.20 -107.35 67.71
N GLU A 842 14.29 -106.67 67.36
CA GLU A 842 15.66 -107.19 67.52
C GLU A 842 16.23 -106.91 68.92
N THR A 843 15.63 -105.98 69.65
CA THR A 843 16.04 -105.52 70.99
C THR A 843 15.07 -105.91 72.10
N CYS A 844 13.95 -106.57 71.78
CA CYS A 844 12.92 -106.94 72.75
C CYS A 844 13.13 -108.36 73.31
N GLY A 845 13.21 -108.50 74.64
CA GLY A 845 13.30 -109.78 75.34
C GLY A 845 11.95 -110.50 75.57
N CYS A 846 10.90 -110.15 74.83
CA CYS A 846 9.55 -110.74 74.97
C CYS A 846 9.30 -111.84 73.91
N PRO A 847 8.48 -112.88 74.21
CA PRO A 847 8.15 -113.93 73.24
C PRO A 847 7.26 -113.43 72.09
N VAL A 848 7.60 -113.79 70.85
CA VAL A 848 7.05 -113.20 69.61
C VAL A 848 5.82 -113.95 69.06
N GLU A 849 5.58 -115.19 69.51
CA GLU A 849 4.59 -116.08 68.88
C GLU A 849 3.12 -115.75 69.24
N ASN A 850 2.84 -114.93 70.26
CA ASN A 850 1.47 -114.41 70.50
C ASN A 850 1.46 -113.17 71.44
N PRO A 851 1.66 -111.94 70.93
CA PRO A 851 1.82 -110.77 71.79
C PRO A 851 0.49 -110.15 72.23
N GLU A 852 0.28 -110.04 73.55
CA GLU A 852 -0.77 -109.19 74.15
C GLU A 852 -0.35 -107.70 74.23
N CYS A 853 0.93 -107.40 73.98
CA CYS A 853 1.50 -106.06 74.02
C CYS A 853 1.28 -105.31 72.70
N ARG A 854 0.56 -104.19 72.75
CA ARG A 854 0.25 -103.33 71.59
C ARG A 854 1.50 -102.84 70.84
N PHE A 855 2.58 -102.56 71.55
CA PHE A 855 3.86 -102.14 70.95
C PHE A 855 4.54 -103.27 70.15
N LEU A 856 4.39 -104.53 70.58
CA LEU A 856 4.96 -105.67 69.85
C LEU A 856 4.10 -106.02 68.62
N GLN A 857 2.78 -105.92 68.73
CA GLN A 857 1.86 -106.06 67.59
C GLN A 857 2.17 -105.04 66.50
N ASP A 858 2.34 -103.78 66.88
CA ASP A 858 2.73 -102.69 65.99
C ASP A 858 4.09 -102.92 65.31
N ALA A 859 5.07 -103.47 66.03
CA ALA A 859 6.40 -103.76 65.50
C ALA A 859 6.41 -104.95 64.51
N VAL A 860 5.62 -106.00 64.79
CA VAL A 860 5.41 -107.14 63.87
C VAL A 860 4.69 -106.68 62.60
N GLU A 861 3.67 -105.83 62.72
CA GLU A 861 2.97 -105.27 61.58
C GLU A 861 3.87 -104.34 60.75
N ALA A 862 4.69 -103.51 61.40
CA ALA A 862 5.70 -102.68 60.74
C ALA A 862 6.73 -103.52 59.96
N LYS A 863 7.23 -104.62 60.54
CA LYS A 863 8.18 -105.54 59.86
C LYS A 863 7.54 -106.22 58.63
N LYS A 864 6.23 -106.49 58.67
CA LYS A 864 5.49 -107.03 57.51
C LYS A 864 5.29 -105.99 56.40
N LYS A 865 5.12 -104.71 56.75
CA LYS A 865 4.91 -103.60 55.80
C LYS A 865 6.21 -103.03 55.22
N LEU A 866 7.34 -103.20 55.92
CA LEU A 866 8.63 -102.60 55.54
C LEU A 866 9.11 -102.95 54.12
N PRO A 867 9.09 -104.23 53.64
CA PRO A 867 9.58 -104.55 52.30
C PRO A 867 8.74 -103.89 51.18
N ALA A 868 7.43 -103.75 51.40
CA ALA A 868 6.54 -103.08 50.46
C ALA A 868 6.82 -101.57 50.41
N ALA A 869 7.01 -100.93 51.57
CA ALA A 869 7.33 -99.51 51.66
C ALA A 869 8.73 -99.18 51.08
N GLU A 870 9.73 -100.04 51.29
CA GLU A 870 11.07 -99.90 50.69
C GLU A 870 11.03 -100.04 49.17
N THR A 871 10.21 -100.96 48.65
CA THR A 871 10.02 -101.13 47.20
C THR A 871 9.29 -99.93 46.57
N GLU A 872 8.28 -99.38 47.26
CA GLU A 872 7.54 -98.20 46.82
C GLU A 872 8.44 -96.95 46.79
N LEU A 873 9.30 -96.74 47.80
CA LEU A 873 10.28 -95.66 47.82
C LEU A 873 11.28 -95.78 46.67
N GLU A 874 11.82 -96.97 46.41
CA GLU A 874 12.78 -97.17 45.33
C GLU A 874 12.15 -96.97 43.94
N THR A 875 10.90 -97.42 43.77
CA THR A 875 10.13 -97.16 42.55
C THR A 875 9.90 -95.66 42.36
N TYR A 876 9.58 -94.93 43.43
CA TYR A 876 9.40 -93.48 43.36
C TYR A 876 10.70 -92.73 43.07
N ARG A 877 11.84 -93.17 43.64
CA ARG A 877 13.17 -92.62 43.34
C ARG A 877 13.51 -92.73 41.86
N GLN A 878 13.26 -93.90 41.26
CA GLN A 878 13.50 -94.10 39.84
C GLN A 878 12.60 -93.19 38.98
N GLN A 879 11.31 -93.08 39.29
CA GLN A 879 10.38 -92.19 38.58
C GLN A 879 10.74 -90.70 38.75
N ALA A 880 11.22 -90.32 39.94
CA ALA A 880 11.69 -88.98 40.26
C ALA A 880 12.94 -88.60 39.44
N GLU A 881 13.90 -89.51 39.32
CA GLU A 881 15.11 -89.33 38.54
C GLU A 881 14.79 -89.18 37.04
N GLU A 882 13.97 -90.08 36.48
CA GLU A 882 13.52 -90.01 35.09
C GLU A 882 12.78 -88.69 34.78
N ARG A 883 11.91 -88.24 35.69
CA ARG A 883 11.17 -86.97 35.51
C ARG A 883 12.08 -85.75 35.62
N ALA A 884 13.06 -85.76 36.51
CA ALA A 884 14.02 -84.66 36.66
C ALA A 884 14.92 -84.53 35.41
N GLU A 885 15.38 -85.65 34.85
CA GLU A 885 16.14 -85.68 33.59
C GLU A 885 15.30 -85.16 32.42
N GLN A 886 14.03 -85.56 32.32
CA GLN A 886 13.12 -85.07 31.28
C GLN A 886 12.95 -83.54 31.35
N LEU A 887 12.71 -82.99 32.54
CA LEU A 887 12.54 -81.55 32.74
C LEU A 887 13.82 -80.76 32.45
N ASP A 888 15.00 -81.32 32.74
CA ASP A 888 16.26 -80.70 32.34
C ASP A 888 16.44 -80.71 30.82
N ALA A 889 16.16 -81.83 30.15
CA ALA A 889 16.25 -81.92 28.69
C ALA A 889 15.31 -80.93 27.97
N GLU A 890 14.08 -80.78 28.45
CA GLU A 890 13.10 -79.79 27.94
C GLU A 890 13.63 -78.35 28.09
N TYR A 891 14.15 -77.99 29.27
CA TYR A 891 14.76 -76.68 29.50
C TYR A 891 16.01 -76.44 28.64
N GLN A 892 16.95 -77.40 28.55
CA GLN A 892 18.16 -77.24 27.76
C GLN A 892 17.86 -77.07 26.27
N THR A 893 16.84 -77.75 25.76
CA THR A 893 16.39 -77.61 24.37
C THR A 893 15.85 -76.20 24.11
N ALA A 894 14.97 -75.70 24.97
CA ALA A 894 14.43 -74.35 24.87
C ALA A 894 15.53 -73.26 25.02
N LYS A 895 16.44 -73.44 25.97
CA LYS A 895 17.58 -72.54 26.19
C LYS A 895 18.52 -72.48 24.98
N LYS A 896 18.80 -73.62 24.34
CA LYS A 896 19.64 -73.69 23.15
C LYS A 896 18.98 -72.98 21.96
N LYS A 897 17.66 -73.12 21.81
CA LYS A 897 16.86 -72.40 20.80
C LYS A 897 16.94 -70.89 21.02
N ALA A 898 16.74 -70.40 22.25
CA ALA A 898 16.88 -68.98 22.58
C ALA A 898 18.30 -68.44 22.31
N THR A 899 19.33 -69.18 22.75
CA THR A 899 20.73 -68.76 22.55
C THR A 899 21.11 -68.65 21.07
N GLY A 900 20.56 -69.52 20.22
CA GLY A 900 20.79 -69.50 18.77
C GLY A 900 20.12 -68.33 18.03
N LEU A 901 19.11 -67.70 18.64
CA LEU A 901 18.37 -66.57 18.06
C LEU A 901 18.89 -65.20 18.53
N ASN A 902 19.74 -65.16 19.57
CA ASN A 902 20.19 -63.90 20.18
C ASN A 902 21.02 -63.03 19.20
N CYS A 903 20.41 -61.95 18.72
CA CYS A 903 20.99 -60.99 17.78
C CYS A 903 21.22 -59.60 18.39
N ARG A 904 21.07 -59.42 19.72
CA ARG A 904 21.00 -58.08 20.35
C ARG A 904 22.21 -57.19 20.10
N LYS A 905 23.41 -57.78 20.01
CA LYS A 905 24.64 -57.01 19.68
C LYS A 905 24.60 -56.46 18.26
N ASP A 906 24.15 -57.28 17.30
CA ASP A 906 24.06 -56.90 15.90
C ASP A 906 22.91 -55.91 15.67
N LEU A 907 21.78 -56.10 16.37
CA LEU A 907 20.65 -55.17 16.38
C LEU A 907 21.06 -53.78 16.87
N GLN A 908 21.83 -53.70 17.96
CA GLN A 908 22.31 -52.42 18.49
C GLN A 908 23.27 -51.71 17.53
N ALA A 909 24.19 -52.45 16.89
CA ALA A 909 25.08 -51.89 15.88
C ALA A 909 24.32 -51.40 14.64
N GLN A 910 23.30 -52.14 14.19
CA GLN A 910 22.49 -51.78 13.04
C GLN A 910 21.61 -50.55 13.30
N ARG A 911 21.05 -50.40 14.52
CA ARG A 911 20.32 -49.18 14.94
C ARG A 911 21.20 -47.93 14.87
N PHE A 912 22.46 -48.04 15.29
CA PHE A 912 23.41 -46.93 15.21
C PHE A 912 23.73 -46.55 13.76
N LEU A 913 23.94 -47.55 12.90
CA LEU A 913 24.18 -47.34 11.46
C LEU A 913 22.99 -46.66 10.77
N VAL A 914 21.76 -47.12 11.01
CA VAL A 914 20.55 -46.50 10.44
C VAL A 914 20.37 -45.07 10.93
N ALA A 915 20.66 -44.79 12.21
CA ALA A 915 20.59 -43.43 12.74
C ALA A 915 21.62 -42.47 12.09
N ASP A 916 22.83 -42.96 11.78
CA ASP A 916 23.85 -42.18 11.08
C ASP A 916 23.48 -41.92 9.61
N LEU A 917 22.99 -42.95 8.91
CA LEU A 917 22.54 -42.84 7.51
C LEU A 917 21.29 -41.95 7.35
N ARG A 918 20.36 -41.95 8.33
CA ARG A 918 19.21 -41.01 8.34
C ARG A 918 19.67 -39.56 8.44
N LYS A 919 20.63 -39.25 9.32
CA LYS A 919 21.21 -37.91 9.43
C LYS A 919 21.91 -37.47 8.13
N ALA A 920 22.60 -38.39 7.47
CA ALA A 920 23.22 -38.12 6.16
C ALA A 920 22.16 -37.87 5.07
N SER A 921 21.07 -38.63 5.06
CA SER A 921 19.94 -38.46 4.13
C SER A 921 19.19 -37.13 4.30
N GLU A 922 18.93 -36.72 5.54
CA GLU A 922 18.33 -35.40 5.83
C GLU A 922 19.23 -34.24 5.38
N ARG A 923 20.55 -34.38 5.56
CA ARG A 923 21.53 -33.38 5.08
C ARG A 923 21.61 -33.35 3.56
N PHE A 924 21.52 -34.50 2.90
CA PHE A 924 21.45 -34.61 1.44
C PHE A 924 20.21 -33.90 0.87
N ALA A 925 19.02 -34.18 1.41
CA ALA A 925 17.76 -33.57 0.97
C ALA A 925 17.78 -32.03 1.04
N LYS A 926 18.47 -31.46 2.05
CA LYS A 926 18.65 -30.00 2.20
C LYS A 926 19.60 -29.40 1.16
N LEU A 927 20.56 -30.18 0.64
CA LEU A 927 21.57 -29.72 -0.32
C LEU A 927 21.12 -29.87 -1.78
N THR A 928 20.13 -30.72 -2.08
CA THR A 928 19.59 -30.91 -3.45
C THR A 928 19.06 -29.59 -4.04
N ALA A 929 18.30 -28.82 -3.26
CA ALA A 929 17.81 -27.50 -3.68
C ALA A 929 18.93 -26.46 -3.91
N GLN A 930 20.07 -26.60 -3.23
CA GLN A 930 21.23 -25.72 -3.44
C GLN A 930 21.99 -26.06 -4.72
N LYS A 931 21.98 -27.33 -5.16
CA LYS A 931 22.58 -27.78 -6.42
C LYS A 931 21.85 -27.22 -7.65
N GLU A 932 20.52 -27.18 -7.60
CA GLU A 932 19.71 -26.55 -8.66
C GLU A 932 19.95 -25.04 -8.73
N ARG A 933 19.93 -24.36 -7.58
CA ARG A 933 20.26 -22.91 -7.50
C ARG A 933 21.67 -22.58 -7.98
N LEU A 934 22.65 -23.45 -7.74
CA LEU A 934 24.01 -23.27 -8.27
C LEU A 934 24.04 -23.28 -9.81
N ALA A 935 23.23 -24.12 -10.45
CA ALA A 935 23.14 -24.16 -11.92
C ALA A 935 22.53 -22.87 -12.47
N GLU A 936 21.48 -22.35 -11.83
CA GLU A 936 20.85 -21.07 -12.20
C GLU A 936 21.81 -19.89 -12.04
N VAL A 937 22.55 -19.82 -10.92
CA VAL A 937 23.53 -18.75 -10.67
C VAL A 937 24.67 -18.80 -11.71
N LYS A 938 25.11 -20.00 -12.12
CA LYS A 938 26.12 -20.16 -13.18
C LYS A 938 25.62 -19.69 -14.54
N GLU A 939 24.38 -20.02 -14.92
CA GLU A 939 23.78 -19.51 -16.16
C GLU A 939 23.58 -17.99 -16.10
N ARG A 940 23.22 -17.42 -14.95
CA ARG A 940 23.11 -15.96 -14.78
C ARG A 940 24.46 -15.26 -14.94
N ILE A 941 25.54 -15.80 -14.37
CA ILE A 941 26.90 -15.25 -14.56
C ILE A 941 27.27 -15.24 -16.04
N LYS A 942 26.96 -16.33 -16.76
CA LYS A 942 27.22 -16.45 -18.20
C LYS A 942 26.42 -15.41 -19.02
N ALA A 943 25.13 -15.23 -18.72
CA ALA A 943 24.31 -14.22 -19.37
C ALA A 943 24.83 -12.79 -19.10
N ILE A 944 25.28 -12.51 -17.87
CA ILE A 944 25.89 -11.22 -17.53
C ILE A 944 27.21 -11.01 -18.30
N ASP A 945 28.00 -12.06 -18.49
CA ASP A 945 29.24 -12.00 -19.28
C ASP A 945 28.97 -11.68 -20.76
N GLU A 946 27.97 -12.33 -21.36
CA GLU A 946 27.53 -12.04 -22.73
C GLU A 946 27.02 -10.59 -22.87
N GLU A 947 26.28 -10.07 -21.89
CA GLU A 947 25.85 -8.66 -21.89
C GLU A 947 27.03 -7.68 -21.74
N LEU A 948 27.99 -7.99 -20.86
CA LEU A 948 29.17 -7.16 -20.61
C LEU A 948 30.13 -7.10 -21.81
N GLU A 949 30.14 -8.09 -22.71
CA GLU A 949 30.94 -8.05 -23.94
C GLU A 949 30.46 -6.98 -24.94
N THR A 950 29.16 -6.68 -24.97
CA THR A 950 28.57 -5.74 -25.96
C THR A 950 28.65 -4.27 -25.54
N ILE A 951 28.67 -4.00 -24.23
CA ILE A 951 28.61 -2.64 -23.67
C ILE A 951 29.85 -1.78 -24.00
N PRO A 952 31.10 -2.29 -23.98
CA PRO A 952 32.29 -1.51 -24.35
C PRO A 952 32.21 -0.91 -25.75
N ALA A 953 31.78 -1.70 -26.75
CA ALA A 953 31.63 -1.23 -28.13
C ALA A 953 30.55 -0.14 -28.24
N ASN A 954 29.45 -0.27 -27.48
CA ASN A 954 28.40 0.76 -27.43
C ASN A 954 28.89 2.07 -26.77
N ILE A 955 29.70 1.97 -25.71
CA ILE A 955 30.32 3.14 -25.07
C ILE A 955 31.27 3.83 -26.04
N GLU A 956 32.12 3.07 -26.75
CA GLU A 956 33.07 3.62 -27.73
C GLU A 956 32.35 4.36 -28.88
N ASN A 957 31.26 3.79 -29.41
CA ASN A 957 30.43 4.43 -30.43
C ASN A 957 29.79 5.73 -29.93
N LEU A 958 29.23 5.73 -28.71
CA LEU A 958 28.62 6.93 -28.11
C LEU A 958 29.67 8.00 -27.77
N GLU A 959 30.90 7.60 -27.41
CA GLU A 959 32.02 8.52 -27.19
C GLU A 959 32.48 9.17 -28.50
N ALA A 960 32.51 8.41 -29.60
CA ALA A 960 32.76 8.95 -30.93
C ALA A 960 31.67 9.95 -31.35
N ASP A 961 30.39 9.61 -31.17
CA ASP A 961 29.26 10.51 -31.45
C ASP A 961 29.31 11.79 -30.61
N ARG A 962 29.64 11.66 -29.32
CA ARG A 962 29.84 12.81 -28.42
C ARG A 962 30.93 13.74 -28.96
N PHE A 963 32.07 13.18 -29.34
CA PHE A 963 33.19 13.96 -29.87
C PHE A 963 32.80 14.73 -31.14
N VAL A 964 32.08 14.09 -32.06
CA VAL A 964 31.59 14.72 -33.30
C VAL A 964 30.65 15.89 -32.97
N VAL A 965 29.68 15.68 -32.08
CA VAL A 965 28.71 16.74 -31.71
C VAL A 965 29.38 17.88 -30.94
N GLU A 966 30.36 17.60 -30.06
CA GLU A 966 31.13 18.61 -29.34
C GLU A 966 31.99 19.46 -30.30
N ASP A 967 32.63 18.87 -31.31
CA ASP A 967 33.41 19.60 -32.32
C ASP A 967 32.53 20.50 -33.20
N GLU A 968 31.35 20.00 -33.60
CA GLU A 968 30.35 20.80 -34.32
C GLU A 968 29.85 21.98 -33.48
N LEU A 969 29.52 21.76 -32.21
CA LEU A 969 29.09 22.81 -31.28
C LEU A 969 30.18 23.86 -31.05
N LYS A 970 31.45 23.44 -30.99
CA LYS A 970 32.58 24.36 -30.87
C LYS A 970 32.65 25.29 -32.08
N LYS A 971 32.51 24.76 -33.30
CA LYS A 971 32.49 25.55 -34.54
C LYS A 971 31.27 26.50 -34.58
N LEU A 972 30.08 26.03 -34.20
CA LEU A 972 28.87 26.86 -34.17
C LEU A 972 28.96 27.98 -33.11
N ARG A 973 29.55 27.71 -31.94
CA ARG A 973 29.77 28.74 -30.90
C ARG A 973 30.80 29.79 -31.33
N GLN A 974 31.83 29.39 -32.10
CA GLN A 974 32.75 30.34 -32.72
C GLN A 974 32.03 31.26 -33.72
N ASN A 975 31.15 30.71 -34.56
CA ASN A 975 30.32 31.48 -35.48
C ASN A 975 29.36 32.44 -34.75
N ALA A 976 28.79 32.03 -33.62
CA ALA A 976 27.94 32.90 -32.79
C ALA A 976 28.72 34.04 -32.12
N ALA A 977 29.97 33.80 -31.72
CA ALA A 977 30.86 34.86 -31.22
C ALA A 977 31.27 35.84 -32.34
N GLU A 978 31.50 35.35 -33.56
CA GLU A 978 31.73 36.17 -34.75
C GLU A 978 30.50 37.04 -35.07
N LEU A 979 29.28 36.47 -34.98
CA LEU A 979 28.03 37.20 -35.16
C LEU A 979 27.89 38.37 -34.16
N ALA A 980 28.16 38.13 -32.87
CA ALA A 980 28.10 39.18 -31.85
C ALA A 980 29.11 40.32 -32.11
N SER A 981 30.30 40.00 -32.62
CA SER A 981 31.31 40.99 -33.03
C SER A 981 30.85 41.80 -34.25
N ILE A 982 30.26 41.15 -35.26
CA ILE A 982 29.71 41.80 -36.46
C ILE A 982 28.52 42.71 -36.11
N GLU A 983 27.65 42.31 -35.19
CA GLU A 983 26.53 43.15 -34.74
C GLU A 983 27.00 44.40 -34.00
N ALA A 984 28.08 44.31 -33.22
CA ALA A 984 28.73 45.48 -32.63
C ALA A 984 29.32 46.41 -33.71
N GLN A 985 30.01 45.85 -34.72
CA GLN A 985 30.58 46.65 -35.82
C GLN A 985 29.50 47.31 -36.69
N LEU A 986 28.36 46.65 -36.94
CA LEU A 986 27.24 47.21 -37.71
C LEU A 986 26.64 48.47 -37.08
N SER A 987 26.66 48.58 -35.74
CA SER A 987 26.24 49.78 -35.01
C SER A 987 27.08 51.00 -35.39
N ASP A 988 28.40 50.83 -35.51
CA ASP A 988 29.34 51.94 -35.73
C ASP A 988 29.29 52.50 -37.17
N VAL A 989 29.02 51.65 -38.16
CA VAL A 989 28.95 52.05 -39.58
C VAL A 989 27.54 52.45 -40.06
N LYS A 990 26.48 52.18 -39.28
CA LYS A 990 25.07 52.52 -39.65
C LYS A 990 24.85 54.00 -39.98
N LYS A 991 25.60 54.89 -39.31
CA LYS A 991 25.53 56.36 -39.52
C LYS A 991 25.88 56.81 -40.94
N TYR A 992 26.66 56.03 -41.70
CA TYR A 992 27.12 56.42 -43.04
C TYR A 992 26.05 56.25 -44.13
N ILE A 993 25.02 55.41 -43.91
CA ILE A 993 23.89 55.23 -44.86
C ILE A 993 23.04 56.50 -44.98
N GLU A 994 22.76 57.16 -43.85
CA GLU A 994 21.97 58.40 -43.87
C GLU A 994 22.75 59.58 -44.43
N LEU A 995 24.10 59.55 -44.32
CA LEU A 995 24.98 60.55 -44.92
C LEU A 995 25.09 60.40 -46.45
N GLU A 996 25.12 59.17 -46.98
CA GLU A 996 25.20 58.91 -48.43
C GLU A 996 23.99 59.48 -49.19
N LYS A 997 22.79 59.37 -48.62
CA LYS A 997 21.54 59.91 -49.20
C LYS A 997 21.54 61.45 -49.34
N LEU A 998 22.37 62.14 -48.57
CA LEU A 998 22.45 63.62 -48.55
C LEU A 998 23.47 64.17 -49.56
N LEU A 999 24.38 63.35 -50.09
CA LEU A 999 25.43 63.78 -51.04
C LEU A 999 24.89 64.39 -52.35
N PRO A 1000 23.84 63.85 -53.01
CA PRO A 1000 23.30 64.43 -54.24
C PRO A 1000 22.65 65.80 -54.01
N ALA A 1001 22.01 65.99 -52.85
CA ALA A 1001 21.39 67.25 -52.47
C ALA A 1001 22.44 68.33 -52.14
N ALA A 1002 23.59 67.95 -51.59
CA ALA A 1002 24.71 68.86 -51.34
C ALA A 1002 25.37 69.34 -52.63
N GLU A 1003 25.53 68.48 -53.64
CA GLU A 1003 26.05 68.84 -54.97
C GLU A 1003 25.15 69.84 -55.71
N ALA A 1004 23.84 69.61 -55.69
CA ALA A 1004 22.87 70.53 -56.29
C ALA A 1004 22.88 71.91 -55.62
N LYS A 1005 22.98 71.96 -54.28
CA LYS A 1005 23.09 73.21 -53.52
C LYS A 1005 24.37 73.99 -53.83
N LYS A 1006 25.52 73.31 -53.91
CA LYS A 1006 26.81 73.94 -54.25
C LYS A 1006 26.77 74.56 -55.64
N SER A 1007 26.27 73.81 -56.64
CA SER A 1007 26.18 74.28 -58.02
C SER A 1007 25.31 75.53 -58.15
N ALA A 1008 24.10 75.51 -57.56
CA ALA A 1008 23.19 76.65 -57.58
C ALA A 1008 23.78 77.91 -56.89
N ALA A 1009 24.44 77.74 -55.75
CA ALA A 1009 25.09 78.84 -55.03
C ALA A 1009 26.29 79.43 -55.79
N GLN A 1010 27.05 78.61 -56.53
CA GLN A 1010 28.16 79.07 -57.37
C GLN A 1010 27.70 79.92 -58.56
N THR A 1011 26.63 79.50 -59.26
CA THR A 1011 26.04 80.29 -60.35
C THR A 1011 25.56 81.64 -59.85
N ARG A 1012 24.89 81.68 -58.68
CA ARG A 1012 24.40 82.92 -58.08
C ARG A 1012 25.53 83.86 -57.63
N LEU A 1013 26.63 83.32 -57.11
CA LEU A 1013 27.79 84.11 -56.70
C LEU A 1013 28.47 84.80 -57.91
N ALA A 1014 28.52 84.15 -59.07
CA ALA A 1014 29.09 84.71 -60.29
C ALA A 1014 28.30 85.93 -60.80
N GLU A 1015 26.96 85.89 -60.75
CA GLU A 1015 26.09 87.02 -61.11
C GLU A 1015 26.25 88.22 -60.16
N LEU A 1016 26.38 87.94 -58.85
CA LEU A 1016 26.54 88.99 -57.83
C LEU A 1016 27.88 89.72 -57.95
N LEU A 1017 28.94 89.01 -58.35
CA LEU A 1017 30.27 89.59 -58.59
C LEU A 1017 30.28 90.57 -59.78
N THR A 1018 29.51 90.29 -60.84
CA THR A 1018 29.39 91.18 -62.01
C THR A 1018 28.65 92.48 -61.67
N TYR A 1019 27.66 92.42 -60.78
CA TYR A 1019 26.93 93.61 -60.30
C TYR A 1019 27.79 94.49 -59.38
N ALA A 1020 28.69 93.89 -58.59
CA ALA A 1020 29.56 94.61 -57.65
C ALA A 1020 30.55 95.57 -58.35
N GLU A 1021 31.03 95.25 -59.56
CA GLU A 1021 31.88 96.16 -60.36
C GLU A 1021 31.15 97.42 -60.85
N LYS A 1022 29.86 97.29 -61.19
CA LYS A 1022 29.00 98.43 -61.58
C LYS A 1022 28.76 99.42 -60.43
N ALA A 1023 28.52 98.92 -59.21
CA ALA A 1023 28.29 99.79 -58.06
C ALA A 1023 29.55 100.54 -57.61
N ARG A 1024 30.74 99.94 -57.78
CA ARG A 1024 32.03 100.54 -57.39
C ARG A 1024 32.37 101.79 -58.21
N THR A 1025 32.13 101.76 -59.52
CA THR A 1025 32.43 102.88 -60.44
C THR A 1025 31.55 104.11 -60.18
N ALA A 1026 30.33 103.95 -59.68
CA ALA A 1026 29.44 105.06 -59.31
C ALA A 1026 29.85 105.74 -57.98
N ILE A 1027 30.31 104.96 -57.00
CA ILE A 1027 30.73 105.47 -55.66
C ILE A 1027 32.02 106.30 -55.76
N ASP A 1028 32.98 105.88 -56.59
CA ASP A 1028 34.26 106.58 -56.73
C ASP A 1028 34.12 107.99 -57.35
N GLY A 1029 33.07 108.25 -58.13
CA GLY A 1029 32.77 109.57 -58.70
C GLY A 1029 32.19 110.58 -57.70
N ILE A 1030 31.31 110.14 -56.79
CA ILE A 1030 30.65 111.00 -55.79
C ILE A 1030 31.64 111.40 -54.67
N ASN A 1031 32.60 110.53 -54.34
CA ASN A 1031 33.62 110.78 -53.32
C ASN A 1031 34.64 111.87 -53.70
N ALA A 1032 34.86 112.15 -54.98
CA ALA A 1032 35.79 113.19 -55.43
C ALA A 1032 35.29 114.62 -55.14
N GLU A 1033 33.96 114.81 -55.08
CA GLU A 1033 33.34 116.13 -54.92
C GLU A 1033 33.21 116.55 -53.44
N ILE A 1034 32.91 115.59 -52.55
CA ILE A 1034 32.83 115.82 -51.09
C ILE A 1034 34.20 116.23 -50.50
N LEU A 1035 35.30 115.79 -51.11
CA LEU A 1035 36.68 116.05 -50.65
C LEU A 1035 37.13 117.52 -50.80
N THR A 1036 36.42 118.33 -51.59
CA THR A 1036 36.75 119.76 -51.77
C THR A 1036 36.14 120.68 -50.72
N LEU A 1037 35.14 120.22 -49.95
CA LEU A 1037 34.33 121.07 -49.05
C LEU A 1037 34.69 120.95 -47.55
N SER A 1038 35.66 120.12 -47.15
CA SER A 1038 35.94 119.82 -45.73
C SER A 1038 37.07 120.65 -45.08
N LYS A 1039 37.58 121.71 -45.72
CA LYS A 1039 38.73 122.50 -45.21
C LYS A 1039 38.42 123.58 -44.17
N ALA A 1040 37.23 123.60 -43.56
CA ALA A 1040 36.91 124.56 -42.49
C ALA A 1040 36.01 123.95 -41.42
N GLN A 1041 36.60 123.44 -40.33
CA GLN A 1041 36.17 123.70 -38.94
C GLN A 1041 36.98 122.83 -37.97
N ALA A 1042 38.04 123.42 -37.43
CA ALA A 1042 38.73 122.94 -36.23
C ALA A 1042 38.03 123.54 -34.99
N ASP A 1043 38.18 122.84 -33.85
CA ASP A 1043 37.62 123.11 -32.51
C ASP A 1043 36.32 122.39 -32.14
N VAL A 1044 36.19 121.11 -32.54
CA VAL A 1044 35.22 120.14 -31.96
C VAL A 1044 35.93 118.99 -31.21
N ASP A 1045 37.22 118.77 -31.43
CA ASP A 1045 37.85 117.50 -31.06
C ASP A 1045 38.11 117.33 -29.54
N GLU A 1046 38.27 118.42 -28.79
CA GLU A 1046 38.50 118.36 -27.34
C GLU A 1046 37.25 117.91 -26.54
N LEU A 1047 36.04 118.09 -27.09
CA LEU A 1047 34.78 117.65 -26.46
C LEU A 1047 34.34 116.24 -26.85
N LYS A 1048 34.98 115.59 -27.84
CA LYS A 1048 34.69 114.20 -28.24
C LYS A 1048 35.40 113.16 -27.37
N GLU A 1049 36.59 113.48 -26.89
CA GLU A 1049 37.46 112.54 -26.18
C GLU A 1049 36.85 112.13 -24.82
N GLN A 1050 36.24 113.08 -24.11
CA GLN A 1050 35.56 112.83 -22.82
C GLN A 1050 34.26 112.02 -22.95
N TYR A 1051 33.59 112.04 -24.10
CA TYR A 1051 32.39 111.23 -24.37
C TYR A 1051 32.74 109.79 -24.77
N ALA A 1052 33.86 109.58 -25.47
CA ALA A 1052 34.29 108.26 -25.95
C ALA A 1052 34.71 107.32 -24.81
N GLU A 1053 35.38 107.82 -23.77
CA GLU A 1053 35.80 107.01 -22.62
C GLU A 1053 34.62 106.46 -21.81
N ALA A 1054 33.57 107.27 -21.61
CA ALA A 1054 32.38 106.85 -20.85
C ALA A 1054 31.52 105.81 -21.58
N VAL A 1055 31.51 105.83 -22.92
CA VAL A 1055 30.74 104.86 -23.76
C VAL A 1055 31.44 103.49 -23.84
N ALA A 1056 32.78 103.47 -23.84
CA ALA A 1056 33.55 102.23 -23.88
C ALA A 1056 33.34 101.39 -22.60
N ALA A 1057 33.36 102.02 -21.42
CA ALA A 1057 33.12 101.36 -20.14
C ALA A 1057 31.71 100.76 -20.05
N LEU A 1058 30.68 101.46 -20.55
CA LEU A 1058 29.29 100.99 -20.53
C LEU A 1058 29.04 99.76 -21.42
N THR A 1059 29.82 99.62 -22.50
CA THR A 1059 29.70 98.50 -23.45
C THR A 1059 30.24 97.20 -22.84
N VAL A 1060 31.32 97.29 -22.06
CA VAL A 1060 31.92 96.16 -21.33
C VAL A 1060 30.95 95.63 -20.26
N ASP A 1061 30.32 96.52 -19.48
CA ASP A 1061 29.38 96.12 -18.43
C ASP A 1061 28.11 95.45 -18.99
N ASN A 1062 27.59 95.93 -20.13
CA ASN A 1062 26.41 95.34 -20.76
C ASN A 1062 26.69 93.96 -21.37
N THR A 1063 27.87 93.76 -21.97
CA THR A 1063 28.27 92.46 -22.54
C THR A 1063 28.40 91.41 -21.41
N ARG A 1064 28.97 91.81 -20.27
CA ARG A 1064 29.14 90.95 -19.09
C ARG A 1064 27.79 90.55 -18.46
N ILE A 1065 26.80 91.43 -18.47
CA ILE A 1065 25.43 91.12 -17.96
C ILE A 1065 24.71 90.13 -18.87
N GLU A 1066 24.82 90.27 -20.20
CA GLU A 1066 24.20 89.33 -21.16
C GLU A 1066 24.78 87.91 -21.08
N GLU A 1067 26.10 87.78 -20.92
CA GLU A 1067 26.77 86.49 -20.72
C GLU A 1067 26.31 85.79 -19.42
N LEU A 1068 26.19 86.55 -18.32
CA LEU A 1068 25.72 86.02 -17.03
C LEU A 1068 24.23 85.63 -17.08
N ASP A 1069 23.41 86.31 -17.89
CA ASP A 1069 21.99 85.95 -18.08
C ASP A 1069 21.81 84.64 -18.87
N GLN A 1070 22.65 84.39 -19.87
CA GLN A 1070 22.66 83.11 -20.57
C GLN A 1070 23.07 81.95 -19.65
N GLN A 1071 24.07 82.16 -18.79
CA GLN A 1071 24.50 81.16 -17.80
C GLN A 1071 23.43 80.88 -16.73
N ALA A 1072 22.74 81.91 -16.24
CA ALA A 1072 21.63 81.75 -15.30
C ALA A 1072 20.40 81.07 -15.92
N GLY A 1073 20.20 81.20 -17.24
CA GLY A 1073 19.17 80.48 -17.99
C GLY A 1073 19.48 78.99 -18.14
N HIS A 1074 20.75 78.63 -18.33
CA HIS A 1074 21.21 77.24 -18.40
C HIS A 1074 21.07 76.52 -17.05
N GLY A 1075 21.53 77.13 -15.95
CA GLY A 1075 21.42 76.54 -14.61
C GLY A 1075 19.98 76.28 -14.16
N ARG A 1076 19.04 77.18 -14.52
CA ARG A 1076 17.60 76.99 -14.20
C ARG A 1076 16.97 75.79 -14.91
N ARG A 1077 17.29 75.56 -16.19
CA ARG A 1077 16.79 74.37 -16.91
C ARG A 1077 17.35 73.08 -16.33
N GLN A 1078 18.62 73.07 -15.93
CA GLN A 1078 19.22 71.90 -15.28
C GLN A 1078 18.56 71.59 -13.93
N MET A 1079 18.11 72.60 -13.17
CA MET A 1079 17.36 72.38 -11.93
C MET A 1079 15.95 71.82 -12.18
N GLU A 1080 15.22 72.32 -13.18
CA GLU A 1080 13.91 71.76 -13.56
C GLU A 1080 14.03 70.29 -14.02
N GLU A 1081 15.08 69.95 -14.76
CA GLU A 1081 15.38 68.57 -15.17
C GLU A 1081 15.69 67.67 -13.96
N ILE A 1082 16.43 68.16 -12.95
CA ILE A 1082 16.71 67.44 -11.70
C ILE A 1082 15.44 67.21 -10.89
N GLU A 1083 14.61 68.23 -10.67
CA GLU A 1083 13.35 68.11 -9.91
C GLU A 1083 12.39 67.10 -10.55
N THR A 1084 12.30 67.13 -11.88
CA THR A 1084 11.46 66.17 -12.63
C THR A 1084 12.01 64.74 -12.52
N ALA A 1085 13.33 64.56 -12.50
CA ALA A 1085 13.97 63.26 -12.32
C ALA A 1085 13.84 62.73 -10.88
N GLU A 1086 13.96 63.59 -9.86
CA GLU A 1086 13.75 63.25 -8.44
C GLU A 1086 12.31 62.75 -8.20
N ALA A 1087 11.31 63.48 -8.72
CA ALA A 1087 9.90 63.06 -8.63
C ALA A 1087 9.65 61.71 -9.32
N LYS A 1088 10.27 61.47 -10.48
CA LYS A 1088 10.17 60.19 -11.20
C LYS A 1088 10.84 59.03 -10.43
N LEU A 1089 11.98 59.28 -9.78
CA LEU A 1089 12.65 58.27 -8.94
C LEU A 1089 11.83 57.92 -7.70
N GLU A 1090 11.12 58.86 -7.10
CA GLU A 1090 10.25 58.60 -5.95
C GLU A 1090 9.06 57.70 -6.34
N VAL A 1091 8.44 57.95 -7.49
CA VAL A 1091 7.40 57.07 -8.06
C VAL A 1091 7.95 55.67 -8.32
N LEU A 1092 9.12 55.56 -8.95
CA LEU A 1092 9.76 54.26 -9.22
C LEU A 1092 10.16 53.54 -7.92
N ARG A 1093 10.57 54.26 -6.86
CA ARG A 1093 10.84 53.67 -5.53
C ARG A 1093 9.61 53.06 -4.92
N ARG A 1094 8.48 53.76 -4.97
CA ARG A 1094 7.21 53.22 -4.47
C ARG A 1094 6.80 51.96 -5.24
N GLN A 1095 6.91 51.97 -6.57
CA GLN A 1095 6.64 50.80 -7.41
C GLN A 1095 7.58 49.62 -7.10
N ALA A 1096 8.87 49.87 -6.86
CA ALA A 1096 9.81 48.82 -6.47
C ALA A 1096 9.44 48.20 -5.11
N THR A 1097 9.02 49.00 -4.14
CA THR A 1097 8.55 48.49 -2.84
C THR A 1097 7.27 47.66 -2.98
N GLU A 1098 6.29 48.14 -3.74
CA GLU A 1098 5.04 47.42 -4.03
C GLU A 1098 5.32 46.06 -4.73
N GLN A 1099 6.16 46.04 -5.77
CA GLN A 1099 6.53 44.80 -6.48
C GLN A 1099 7.38 43.85 -5.61
N GLY A 1100 8.22 44.39 -4.73
CA GLY A 1100 8.97 43.61 -3.74
C GLY A 1100 8.04 42.89 -2.74
N GLN A 1101 7.01 43.58 -2.25
CA GLN A 1101 6.01 43.00 -1.35
C GLN A 1101 5.15 41.92 -2.03
N LEU A 1102 4.80 42.10 -3.30
CA LEU A 1102 4.10 41.10 -4.13
C LEU A 1102 4.97 39.85 -4.35
N THR A 1103 6.25 40.04 -4.70
CA THR A 1103 7.19 38.94 -4.90
C THR A 1103 7.34 38.11 -3.62
N ALA A 1104 7.51 38.77 -2.46
CA ALA A 1104 7.59 38.10 -1.17
C ALA A 1104 6.29 37.35 -0.82
N GLY A 1105 5.13 37.94 -1.10
CA GLY A 1105 3.83 37.29 -0.88
C GLY A 1105 3.62 36.04 -1.75
N TYR A 1106 3.94 36.11 -3.04
CA TYR A 1106 3.82 34.94 -3.93
C TYR A 1106 4.85 33.85 -3.64
N GLU A 1107 6.07 34.17 -3.21
CA GLU A 1107 7.05 33.17 -2.74
C GLU A 1107 6.59 32.49 -1.43
N GLU A 1108 5.93 33.22 -0.52
CA GLU A 1108 5.32 32.62 0.67
C GLU A 1108 4.16 31.70 0.29
N LEU A 1109 3.29 32.11 -0.64
CA LEU A 1109 2.20 31.26 -1.15
C LEU A 1109 2.72 30.00 -1.86
N LYS A 1110 3.77 30.13 -2.65
CA LYS A 1110 4.45 28.99 -3.27
C LYS A 1110 4.97 28.01 -2.22
N ARG A 1111 5.55 28.50 -1.11
CA ARG A 1111 5.96 27.63 0.02
C ARG A 1111 4.78 27.02 0.76
N ALA A 1112 3.70 27.78 0.95
CA ALA A 1112 2.50 27.31 1.63
C ALA A 1112 1.78 26.22 0.82
N PHE A 1113 1.72 26.34 -0.50
CA PHE A 1113 1.05 25.37 -1.36
C PHE A 1113 1.92 24.18 -1.77
N SER A 1114 3.22 24.17 -1.46
CA SER A 1114 4.10 23.06 -1.80
C SER A 1114 3.82 21.82 -0.94
N GLN A 1115 4.30 20.65 -1.37
CA GLN A 1115 4.16 19.40 -0.58
C GLN A 1115 4.69 19.48 0.85
N ASP A 1116 5.62 20.39 1.14
CA ASP A 1116 6.19 20.60 2.50
C ASP A 1116 5.42 21.68 3.30
N GLY A 1117 4.34 22.24 2.73
CA GLY A 1117 3.49 23.27 3.32
C GLY A 1117 2.16 22.71 3.83
N ILE A 1118 1.05 23.27 3.34
CA ILE A 1118 -0.33 22.90 3.70
C ILE A 1118 -0.60 21.39 3.46
N PRO A 1119 -0.25 20.78 2.31
CA PRO A 1119 -0.39 19.33 2.12
C PRO A 1119 0.26 18.48 3.22
N HIS A 1120 1.46 18.83 3.67
CA HIS A 1120 2.13 18.15 4.77
C HIS A 1120 1.32 18.23 6.08
N ASN A 1121 0.79 19.41 6.41
CA ASN A 1121 -0.01 19.61 7.60
C ASN A 1121 -1.31 18.79 7.57
N ILE A 1122 -1.98 18.75 6.42
CA ILE A 1122 -3.18 17.93 6.22
C ILE A 1122 -2.84 16.44 6.42
N VAL A 1123 -1.78 15.94 5.78
CA VAL A 1123 -1.38 14.54 5.98
C VAL A 1123 -0.98 14.27 7.43
N ARG A 1124 -0.27 15.20 8.08
CA ARG A 1124 0.09 15.09 9.51
C ARG A 1124 -1.12 14.97 10.42
N SER A 1125 -2.23 15.65 10.10
CA SER A 1125 -3.47 15.55 10.87
C SER A 1125 -4.19 14.21 10.68
N ILE A 1126 -4.08 13.58 9.50
CA ILE A 1126 -4.80 12.34 9.19
C ILE A 1126 -4.02 11.07 9.52
N VAL A 1127 -2.69 11.12 9.54
CA VAL A 1127 -1.82 9.97 9.84
C VAL A 1127 -2.20 9.28 11.17
N PRO A 1128 -2.48 9.97 12.29
CA PRO A 1128 -2.92 9.33 13.53
C PRO A 1128 -4.23 8.54 13.38
N LEU A 1129 -5.20 9.08 12.64
CA LEU A 1129 -6.46 8.40 12.36
C LEU A 1129 -6.24 7.18 11.46
N PHE A 1130 -5.41 7.32 10.44
CA PHE A 1130 -5.04 6.23 9.55
C PHE A 1130 -4.33 5.10 10.30
N GLU A 1131 -3.38 5.45 11.18
CA GLU A 1131 -2.68 4.53 12.08
C GLU A 1131 -3.65 3.80 13.00
N ALA A 1132 -4.58 4.52 13.64
CA ALA A 1132 -5.58 3.94 14.54
C ALA A 1132 -6.51 2.96 13.80
N THR A 1133 -6.96 3.32 12.60
CA THR A 1133 -7.82 2.46 11.77
C THR A 1133 -7.08 1.20 11.34
N ALA A 1134 -5.86 1.33 10.82
CA ALA A 1134 -5.05 0.18 10.42
C ALA A 1134 -4.69 -0.71 11.62
N THR A 1135 -4.40 -0.12 12.78
CA THR A 1135 -4.12 -0.83 14.03
C THR A 1135 -5.33 -1.58 14.57
N SER A 1136 -6.53 -1.01 14.46
CA SER A 1136 -7.76 -1.70 14.85
C SER A 1136 -7.97 -2.97 13.99
N ILE A 1137 -7.82 -2.84 12.67
CA ILE A 1137 -8.01 -3.95 11.73
C ILE A 1137 -6.95 -5.04 11.93
N ILE A 1138 -5.66 -4.68 12.02
CA ILE A 1138 -4.60 -5.69 12.26
C ILE A 1138 -4.74 -6.33 13.65
N GLY A 1139 -5.24 -5.57 14.63
CA GLY A 1139 -5.54 -6.05 15.97
C GLY A 1139 -6.56 -7.19 15.93
N GLN A 1140 -7.64 -7.02 15.18
CA GLN A 1140 -8.64 -8.08 14.98
C GLN A 1140 -8.04 -9.32 14.29
N MET A 1141 -7.26 -9.14 13.22
CA MET A 1141 -6.62 -10.24 12.48
C MET A 1141 -5.51 -10.98 13.24
N SER A 1142 -4.95 -10.35 14.27
CA SER A 1142 -3.86 -10.88 15.08
C SER A 1142 -4.29 -11.26 16.51
N GLY A 1143 -5.57 -11.15 16.87
CA GLY A 1143 -6.02 -11.35 18.26
C GLY A 1143 -5.45 -10.33 19.26
N GLY A 1144 -5.09 -9.14 18.78
CA GLY A 1144 -4.56 -8.03 19.58
C GLY A 1144 -3.04 -8.02 19.76
N HIS A 1145 -2.32 -8.97 19.15
CA HIS A 1145 -0.86 -9.11 19.27
C HIS A 1145 -0.07 -8.13 18.38
N MET A 1146 -0.68 -7.61 17.32
CA MET A 1146 -0.03 -6.69 16.38
C MET A 1146 -0.67 -5.30 16.39
N SER A 1147 0.11 -4.28 16.02
CA SER A 1147 -0.33 -2.91 15.76
C SER A 1147 0.53 -2.27 14.66
N ILE A 1148 0.02 -1.19 14.07
CA ILE A 1148 0.74 -0.42 13.05
C ILE A 1148 1.14 0.92 13.65
N GLU A 1149 2.37 1.33 13.36
CA GLU A 1149 2.90 2.64 13.71
C GLU A 1149 3.39 3.34 12.44
N MET A 1150 2.96 4.58 12.25
CA MET A 1150 3.28 5.37 11.07
C MET A 1150 4.13 6.58 11.47
N ARG A 1151 5.39 6.60 11.01
CA ARG A 1151 6.36 7.64 11.36
C ARG A 1151 6.60 8.57 10.19
N MET A 1152 6.38 9.87 10.40
CA MET A 1152 6.76 10.89 9.43
C MET A 1152 8.23 11.31 9.63
N GLU A 1153 9.04 11.20 8.58
CA GLU A 1153 10.46 11.53 8.58
C GLU A 1153 10.82 12.43 7.40
N LYS A 1154 11.91 13.20 7.51
CA LYS A 1154 12.51 13.89 6.36
C LYS A 1154 13.60 13.01 5.75
N THR A 1155 13.51 12.72 4.46
CA THR A 1155 14.49 11.89 3.75
C THR A 1155 15.03 12.59 2.51
N LEU A 1156 16.26 12.26 2.09
CA LEU A 1156 16.86 12.82 0.87
C LEU A 1156 16.42 12.02 -0.35
N LYS A 1157 15.77 12.67 -1.33
CA LYS A 1157 15.40 12.00 -2.59
C LYS A 1157 16.66 11.70 -3.40
N SER A 1158 16.90 10.42 -3.70
CA SER A 1158 18.14 9.85 -4.27
C SER A 1158 18.65 10.57 -5.53
N ASN A 1159 17.76 11.15 -6.33
CA ASN A 1159 18.08 11.85 -7.58
C ASN A 1159 18.26 13.38 -7.49
N SER A 1160 17.86 14.04 -6.38
CA SER A 1160 17.81 15.52 -6.35
C SER A 1160 18.53 16.19 -5.17
N LYS A 1161 19.01 15.43 -4.17
CA LYS A 1161 19.54 15.97 -2.90
C LYS A 1161 18.56 16.94 -2.19
N LYS A 1162 17.29 16.94 -2.57
CA LYS A 1162 16.22 17.69 -1.91
C LYS A 1162 15.69 16.85 -0.76
N GLU A 1163 15.61 17.42 0.44
CA GLU A 1163 14.86 16.82 1.54
C GLU A 1163 13.38 16.83 1.19
N VAL A 1164 12.74 15.68 1.34
CA VAL A 1164 11.30 15.49 1.12
C VAL A 1164 10.71 14.79 2.34
N THR A 1165 9.47 15.14 2.65
CA THR A 1165 8.73 14.43 3.70
C THR A 1165 8.38 13.02 3.25
N ALA A 1166 8.52 12.05 4.15
CA ALA A 1166 8.38 10.63 3.87
C ALA A 1166 7.62 9.93 5.01
N LEU A 1167 6.90 8.86 4.67
CA LEU A 1167 6.12 8.07 5.62
C LEU A 1167 6.75 6.68 5.77
N ASP A 1168 7.20 6.36 6.98
CA ASP A 1168 7.59 5.00 7.33
C ASP A 1168 6.46 4.26 8.05
N VAL A 1169 6.39 2.95 7.83
CA VAL A 1169 5.37 2.10 8.45
C VAL A 1169 6.07 0.95 9.16
N ILE A 1170 5.87 0.90 10.48
CA ILE A 1170 6.43 -0.09 11.38
C ILE A 1170 5.31 -0.97 11.85
N VAL A 1171 5.56 -2.28 11.82
CA VAL A 1171 4.65 -3.27 12.36
C VAL A 1171 5.17 -3.61 13.75
N ASN A 1172 4.34 -3.38 14.76
CA ASN A 1172 4.64 -3.68 16.16
C ASN A 1172 3.98 -4.99 16.52
N ASP A 1173 4.76 -5.95 17.01
CA ASP A 1173 4.30 -7.29 17.39
C ASP A 1173 4.71 -7.59 18.84
N ALA A 1174 3.79 -8.15 19.62
CA ALA A 1174 3.99 -8.38 21.04
C ALA A 1174 5.13 -9.37 21.36
N ALA A 1175 5.41 -10.34 20.47
CA ALA A 1175 6.45 -11.35 20.68
C ALA A 1175 7.83 -10.91 20.15
N THR A 1176 7.85 -10.18 19.04
CA THR A 1176 9.07 -9.89 18.26
C THR A 1176 9.47 -8.42 18.24
N GLY A 1177 8.66 -7.52 18.82
CA GLY A 1177 8.97 -6.10 18.99
C GLY A 1177 8.56 -5.24 17.79
N ALA A 1178 9.20 -4.07 17.63
CA ALA A 1178 8.94 -3.14 16.53
C ALA A 1178 9.88 -3.41 15.35
N LEU A 1179 9.35 -3.76 14.17
CA LEU A 1179 10.15 -4.03 12.98
C LEU A 1179 9.53 -3.41 11.71
N PRO A 1180 10.35 -2.98 10.73
CA PRO A 1180 9.86 -2.57 9.43
C PRO A 1180 9.06 -3.69 8.76
N TYR A 1181 8.06 -3.32 7.96
CA TYR A 1181 7.22 -4.25 7.21
C TYR A 1181 8.01 -5.36 6.48
N MET A 1182 9.12 -5.02 5.82
CA MET A 1182 9.92 -5.99 5.05
C MET A 1182 10.66 -7.02 5.91
N SER A 1183 10.81 -6.78 7.21
CA SER A 1183 11.51 -7.66 8.15
C SER A 1183 10.58 -8.67 8.85
N ARG A 1184 9.29 -8.68 8.49
CA ARG A 1184 8.24 -9.51 9.09
C ARG A 1184 8.08 -10.87 8.40
N SER A 1185 7.50 -11.84 9.12
CA SER A 1185 7.18 -13.16 8.54
C SER A 1185 6.16 -13.06 7.39
N GLY A 1186 6.02 -14.11 6.58
CA GLY A 1186 5.09 -14.10 5.43
C GLY A 1186 3.66 -13.75 5.84
N GLY A 1187 3.11 -14.44 6.85
CA GLY A 1187 1.76 -14.19 7.36
C GLY A 1187 1.61 -12.82 8.03
N GLU A 1188 2.60 -12.36 8.80
CA GLU A 1188 2.58 -11.01 9.41
C GLU A 1188 2.55 -9.89 8.38
N ARG A 1189 3.31 -10.04 7.28
CA ARG A 1189 3.28 -9.09 6.16
C ARG A 1189 1.90 -9.05 5.51
N VAL A 1190 1.26 -10.19 5.31
CA VAL A 1190 -0.09 -10.24 4.73
C VAL A 1190 -1.10 -9.55 5.65
N LYS A 1191 -1.09 -9.83 6.96
CA LYS A 1191 -1.96 -9.16 7.95
C LYS A 1191 -1.75 -7.64 7.97
N ALA A 1192 -0.49 -7.19 7.99
CA ALA A 1192 -0.16 -5.77 7.95
C ALA A 1192 -0.60 -5.10 6.64
N ALA A 1193 -0.31 -5.72 5.50
CA ALA A 1193 -0.70 -5.22 4.18
C ALA A 1193 -2.22 -5.07 4.05
N LEU A 1194 -2.98 -6.10 4.42
CA LEU A 1194 -4.44 -6.08 4.37
C LEU A 1194 -5.02 -4.99 5.29
N SER A 1195 -4.53 -4.88 6.53
CA SER A 1195 -5.01 -3.85 7.45
C SER A 1195 -4.78 -2.43 6.96
N VAL A 1196 -3.65 -2.15 6.31
CA VAL A 1196 -3.34 -0.85 5.73
C VAL A 1196 -4.19 -0.57 4.51
N ILE A 1197 -4.36 -1.54 3.61
CA ILE A 1197 -5.21 -1.37 2.43
C ILE A 1197 -6.66 -1.11 2.83
N LEU A 1198 -7.20 -1.88 3.77
CA LEU A 1198 -8.57 -1.70 4.25
C LEU A 1198 -8.75 -0.34 4.91
N ALA A 1199 -7.77 0.13 5.69
CA ALA A 1199 -7.78 1.47 6.25
C ALA A 1199 -7.66 2.57 5.17
N LEU A 1200 -6.90 2.35 4.09
CA LEU A 1200 -6.85 3.28 2.95
C LEU A 1200 -8.16 3.31 2.18
N ALA A 1201 -8.79 2.15 1.96
CA ALA A 1201 -10.09 2.04 1.30
C ALA A 1201 -11.17 2.78 2.11
N GLU A 1202 -11.15 2.63 3.44
CA GLU A 1202 -12.03 3.35 4.35
C GLU A 1202 -11.79 4.87 4.32
N LEU A 1203 -10.53 5.32 4.36
CA LEU A 1203 -10.19 6.74 4.22
C LEU A 1203 -10.62 7.32 2.86
N LYS A 1204 -10.46 6.54 1.79
CA LYS A 1204 -10.88 6.95 0.43
C LYS A 1204 -12.40 7.03 0.30
N SER A 1205 -13.14 6.18 1.00
CA SER A 1205 -14.61 6.19 1.01
C SER A 1205 -15.18 7.37 1.80
N SER A 1206 -14.45 7.88 2.80
CA SER A 1206 -14.90 8.93 3.72
C SER A 1206 -14.46 10.36 3.35
N THR A 1207 -13.60 10.55 2.35
CA THR A 1207 -13.03 11.85 1.97
C THR A 1207 -13.74 12.51 0.77
N ALA A 1208 -13.63 13.84 0.65
CA ALA A 1208 -14.20 14.61 -0.45
C ALA A 1208 -13.37 14.43 -1.76
N GLY A 1209 -14.03 14.16 -2.89
CA GLY A 1209 -13.37 13.94 -4.18
C GLY A 1209 -13.99 12.79 -4.98
N VAL A 1210 -13.16 12.05 -5.72
CA VAL A 1210 -13.58 10.78 -6.34
C VAL A 1210 -13.52 9.68 -5.28
N GLN A 1211 -14.68 9.14 -4.90
CA GLN A 1211 -14.81 8.07 -3.90
C GLN A 1211 -14.88 6.73 -4.60
N LEU A 1212 -14.13 5.72 -4.16
CA LEU A 1212 -14.24 4.38 -4.72
C LEU A 1212 -15.53 3.71 -4.23
N GLY A 1213 -16.38 3.35 -5.18
CA GLY A 1213 -17.62 2.61 -4.95
C GLY A 1213 -17.44 1.09 -4.99
N PHE A 1214 -16.20 0.60 -5.07
CA PHE A 1214 -15.90 -0.82 -5.13
C PHE A 1214 -14.57 -1.16 -4.44
N LEU A 1215 -14.46 -2.41 -4.03
CA LEU A 1215 -13.25 -3.04 -3.51
C LEU A 1215 -13.20 -4.48 -4.03
N PHE A 1216 -12.34 -4.75 -5.01
CA PHE A 1216 -12.16 -6.10 -5.54
C PHE A 1216 -10.92 -6.72 -4.96
N ILE A 1217 -11.06 -7.98 -4.56
CA ILE A 1217 -10.12 -8.65 -3.69
C ILE A 1217 -9.80 -10.02 -4.26
N ASP A 1218 -8.53 -10.39 -4.25
CA ASP A 1218 -8.02 -11.71 -4.58
C ASP A 1218 -7.61 -12.42 -3.28
N GLU A 1219 -7.57 -13.75 -3.31
CA GLU A 1219 -7.44 -14.57 -2.11
C GLU A 1219 -6.11 -14.31 -1.38
N PRO A 1220 -6.13 -13.85 -0.12
CA PRO A 1220 -4.92 -13.57 0.64
C PRO A 1220 -4.16 -14.88 0.94
N PRO A 1221 -2.88 -15.00 0.56
CA PRO A 1221 -2.13 -16.21 0.81
C PRO A 1221 -1.68 -16.26 2.28
N PHE A 1222 -1.53 -17.47 2.82
CA PHE A 1222 -0.90 -17.70 4.13
C PHE A 1222 -1.66 -17.12 5.35
N LEU A 1223 -2.99 -16.95 5.27
CA LEU A 1223 -3.83 -16.74 6.45
C LEU A 1223 -4.19 -18.07 7.11
N ASP A 1224 -4.21 -18.09 8.44
CA ASP A 1224 -4.76 -19.16 9.26
C ASP A 1224 -6.30 -19.01 9.36
N ASP A 1225 -7.03 -20.08 9.73
CA ASP A 1225 -8.51 -20.06 9.83
C ASP A 1225 -9.02 -18.84 10.61
N LYS A 1226 -8.38 -18.51 11.74
CA LYS A 1226 -8.69 -17.30 12.53
C LYS A 1226 -8.45 -16.00 11.77
N GLY A 1227 -7.35 -15.94 11.01
CA GLY A 1227 -7.01 -14.81 10.16
C GLY A 1227 -8.01 -14.63 9.02
N VAL A 1228 -8.52 -15.72 8.44
CA VAL A 1228 -9.57 -15.70 7.40
C VAL A 1228 -10.89 -15.20 8.00
N GLN A 1229 -11.27 -15.69 9.19
CA GLN A 1229 -12.49 -15.22 9.88
C GLN A 1229 -12.44 -13.72 10.19
N ALA A 1230 -11.36 -13.25 10.83
CA ALA A 1230 -11.19 -11.83 11.13
C ALA A 1230 -11.12 -10.95 9.87
N TYR A 1231 -10.58 -11.49 8.78
CA TYR A 1231 -10.56 -10.82 7.48
C TYR A 1231 -11.99 -10.66 6.92
N CYS A 1232 -12.80 -11.72 6.96
CA CYS A 1232 -14.20 -11.67 6.54
C CYS A 1232 -15.02 -10.71 7.41
N ASP A 1233 -14.82 -10.73 8.72
CA ASP A 1233 -15.49 -9.82 9.67
C ASP A 1233 -15.18 -8.35 9.33
N ALA A 1234 -13.93 -8.04 8.99
CA ALA A 1234 -13.53 -6.69 8.58
C ALA A 1234 -14.21 -6.25 7.27
N LEU A 1235 -14.30 -7.15 6.28
CA LEU A 1235 -14.99 -6.87 5.01
C LEU A 1235 -16.49 -6.64 5.21
N GLU A 1236 -17.14 -7.46 6.04
CA GLU A 1236 -18.54 -7.29 6.41
C GLU A 1236 -18.76 -5.98 7.18
N ALA A 1237 -17.87 -5.62 8.10
CA ALA A 1237 -17.97 -4.38 8.86
C ALA A 1237 -17.86 -3.15 7.93
N ILE A 1238 -16.95 -3.18 6.95
CA ILE A 1238 -16.81 -2.13 5.93
C ILE A 1238 -18.07 -2.06 5.07
N GLN A 1239 -18.55 -3.20 4.56
CA GLN A 1239 -19.76 -3.25 3.73
C GLN A 1239 -20.99 -2.75 4.48
N LYS A 1240 -21.14 -3.10 5.75
CA LYS A 1240 -22.25 -2.66 6.60
C LYS A 1240 -22.21 -1.15 6.86
N ARG A 1241 -21.01 -0.59 7.04
CA ARG A 1241 -20.79 0.86 7.24
C ARG A 1241 -20.99 1.65 5.95
N TYR A 1242 -20.57 1.09 4.82
CA TYR A 1242 -20.64 1.69 3.49
C TYR A 1242 -21.45 0.78 2.55
N SER A 1243 -22.76 0.72 2.76
CA SER A 1243 -23.68 -0.16 2.03
C SER A 1243 -23.66 0.01 0.50
N SER A 1244 -23.22 1.16 0.00
CA SER A 1244 -23.03 1.43 -1.43
C SER A 1244 -21.71 0.91 -2.00
N LEU A 1245 -20.77 0.45 -1.17
CA LEU A 1245 -19.48 -0.09 -1.60
C LEU A 1245 -19.65 -1.53 -2.12
N LYS A 1246 -19.30 -1.79 -3.38
CA LYS A 1246 -19.31 -3.12 -3.98
C LYS A 1246 -18.04 -3.89 -3.60
N ILE A 1247 -18.13 -4.85 -2.70
CA ILE A 1247 -17.00 -5.71 -2.35
C ILE A 1247 -17.13 -7.05 -3.08
N MET A 1248 -16.14 -7.38 -3.92
CA MET A 1248 -16.11 -8.66 -4.64
C MET A 1248 -14.81 -9.40 -4.34
N ALA A 1249 -14.90 -10.64 -3.85
CA ALA A 1249 -13.74 -11.43 -3.47
C ALA A 1249 -13.57 -12.69 -4.34
N ILE A 1250 -12.45 -12.81 -5.04
CA ILE A 1250 -12.01 -14.03 -5.70
C ILE A 1250 -11.43 -14.93 -4.61
N THR A 1251 -12.04 -16.08 -4.36
CA THR A 1251 -11.57 -17.01 -3.33
C THR A 1251 -11.92 -18.45 -3.65
N HIS A 1252 -11.05 -19.37 -3.28
CA HIS A 1252 -11.30 -20.80 -3.28
C HIS A 1252 -11.68 -21.32 -1.90
N ASP A 1253 -11.48 -20.51 -0.86
CA ASP A 1253 -11.77 -20.81 0.53
C ASP A 1253 -13.29 -20.99 0.78
N PRO A 1254 -13.75 -22.18 1.21
CA PRO A 1254 -15.17 -22.44 1.46
C PRO A 1254 -15.76 -21.60 2.60
N GLU A 1255 -14.99 -21.27 3.64
CA GLU A 1255 -15.46 -20.45 4.75
C GLU A 1255 -15.69 -19.02 4.28
N MET A 1256 -14.74 -18.45 3.54
CA MET A 1256 -14.90 -17.12 2.94
C MET A 1256 -16.09 -17.09 2.00
N LYS A 1257 -16.32 -18.15 1.20
CA LYS A 1257 -17.51 -18.24 0.33
C LYS A 1257 -18.82 -18.21 1.09
N ALA A 1258 -18.90 -18.90 2.23
CA ALA A 1258 -20.12 -18.98 3.02
C ALA A 1258 -20.53 -17.63 3.63
N ARG A 1259 -19.56 -16.73 3.88
CA ARG A 1259 -19.77 -15.40 4.48
C ARG A 1259 -20.38 -14.38 3.50
N PHE A 1260 -20.17 -14.54 2.18
CA PHE A 1260 -20.68 -13.59 1.19
C PHE A 1260 -22.09 -13.98 0.72
N PRO A 1261 -23.04 -13.02 0.65
CA PRO A 1261 -24.42 -13.32 0.28
C PRO A 1261 -24.60 -13.69 -1.19
N GLN A 1262 -23.73 -13.18 -2.08
CA GLN A 1262 -23.82 -13.36 -3.53
C GLN A 1262 -22.62 -14.15 -4.08
N SER A 1263 -22.80 -14.85 -5.19
CA SER A 1263 -21.75 -15.61 -5.89
C SER A 1263 -21.81 -15.33 -7.39
N VAL A 1264 -20.64 -15.15 -8.01
CA VAL A 1264 -20.44 -15.02 -9.44
C VAL A 1264 -19.52 -16.14 -9.89
N ASP A 1265 -19.97 -17.01 -10.79
CA ASP A 1265 -19.20 -18.17 -11.23
C ASP A 1265 -18.58 -17.93 -12.62
N VAL A 1266 -17.31 -18.31 -12.78
CA VAL A 1266 -16.60 -18.26 -14.06
C VAL A 1266 -16.32 -19.68 -14.54
N VAL A 1267 -16.91 -20.05 -15.68
CA VAL A 1267 -16.78 -21.38 -16.27
C VAL A 1267 -15.99 -21.33 -17.57
N LYS A 1268 -15.13 -22.33 -17.81
CA LYS A 1268 -14.44 -22.49 -19.09
C LYS A 1268 -15.34 -23.21 -20.08
N THR A 1269 -15.48 -22.67 -21.29
CA THR A 1269 -16.20 -23.30 -22.39
C THR A 1269 -15.30 -23.43 -23.63
N ALA A 1270 -15.75 -24.20 -24.64
CA ALA A 1270 -15.06 -24.28 -25.93
C ALA A 1270 -15.00 -22.93 -26.68
N GLU A 1271 -15.83 -21.97 -26.29
CA GLU A 1271 -15.87 -20.61 -26.82
C GLU A 1271 -15.10 -19.59 -25.96
N GLY A 1272 -14.32 -20.06 -24.98
CA GLY A 1272 -13.64 -19.22 -24.00
C GLY A 1272 -14.35 -19.20 -22.65
N SER A 1273 -13.84 -18.40 -21.73
CA SER A 1273 -14.41 -18.30 -20.38
C SER A 1273 -15.71 -17.49 -20.41
N LYS A 1274 -16.69 -17.89 -19.59
CA LYS A 1274 -18.03 -17.29 -19.47
C LYS A 1274 -18.36 -17.01 -18.02
N VAL A 1275 -19.05 -15.90 -17.77
CA VAL A 1275 -19.54 -15.54 -16.44
C VAL A 1275 -20.99 -15.99 -16.30
N ILE A 1276 -21.28 -16.64 -15.18
CA ILE A 1276 -22.61 -17.05 -14.76
C ILE A 1276 -22.90 -16.29 -13.47
N TYR A 1277 -23.88 -15.40 -13.53
CA TYR A 1277 -24.41 -14.68 -12.39
C TYR A 1277 -25.93 -14.83 -12.42
N SER A 1278 -26.50 -15.42 -11.36
CA SER A 1278 -27.93 -15.67 -11.19
C SER A 1278 -28.45 -14.92 -9.97
#